data_AF-A0A1M3D5D1-F1
#
_entry.id   AF-A0A1M3D5D1-F1
#
_cell.length_a   1.000
_cell.length_b   1.000
_cell.length_c   1.000
_cell.angle_alpha   90.00
_cell.angle_beta   90.00
_cell.angle_gamma   90.00
#
_symmetry.space_group_name_H-M   'P 1'
#
loop_
_entity.id
_entity.type
_entity.pdbx_description
1 polymer ?
#
loop_
_entity_poly.entity_id
_entity_poly.type
_entity_poly.pdbx_seq_one_letter_code
_entity_poly.pdbx_strand_id
1 'polypeptide(L)'
;MSQTNINQRITFATSKSLLDYPDFLEVQLKSFRDFFQLDTTPENRRNEGLYKVFQEIFPITDTRNSFVLEFIDYFIDPPKYSIEECLDRGLTYSVPLKAKLKLYCTDPTHEDFETMIQDVYLGTIPYMTPRGTFVINGSERVIVSQLHRSPGVFFGQSLHANGTKLYSARIIPFKGSWIEFATDINNVMYAYIDRKKKLPVTTLLRAIGYESDKEILDIFGLANEVKVTKANLKKCVGSKLAAKVLTSWNEDFVDEDTGEVVYIERVRVILERETVLEEEHIDEILESGVSTILIHKEDVNLNDFAIITNTLQKDQCNNGKEAVEHTYFVLRNSRPADEATARDVIDKLFFSDKRYDLGEVGRYRLNQKLNLNIPNENRVLTKQDIIEIIRYLIQLINSKAVVDDIDHLSNRRIRTVGEQLANQFSVGLSRMARTIRERMNVRDNEVFYPIDLINAKTLSSVINSFFGSSQLSQFMDQTNPLAEMTHKRRLSALGPGGLSRDRAGFEVRDVHYTHYGRLCPIETPEGPNIGLISSLCVYAKINDLGFIETPYRKVVEGFVDMTAKGCIYMSAEDEEQKMVAQANVHIAEDGLITDERIKCRYEADYPVVDKSKVDLVDVSPNQIASIAASLIPFLEHDDANRALMGSNMMRQAVPLIRPESPIVGTGLEGPVVRDSRTQIVARGKGEVVYVDAREIHVKYEMTENERFVSFDPEVTVYKLPLYRKTNQNSSITLKPIVKKGDKVVSGQIMTEGYATQGGELALGRNLKVAFMPWKGYNFEDAIVVSERLLREDVLTSIHVEEYIMEVRDTKRGMEELTADIPNVSEEATKDLDENGIIRIGANVEPGDILIGKITPKGESDPSPEEKLLRAIFGDKAGDVKDASLKATPSLRGTVIDKRLFSKIAKENSKRGKTTSKNQLQQADENFQRKAAALHQTFISKLVELLKSKTSNGVSDLYGVELIAKEQPFTYDVLNSLSYENINPAKWTTDKNTNTLVKQLINNYLIAYKEFDAELKRIKYNLTIGDELPTGIMQLAKVYIAKKRKIRVGDKMAGRHGNKGIVAKVVRDEDMPFLEDGTVVDIVLNPLGVPSRMNLGQIYETVLGWAGQKLGQKYSTPIFDGATLDEITAETDKAGVPKYGKTYLRDGGTGELFDQPATVGIIYMLKLGHMVDDKMHARSIGPYSLITQQPLGGKAQFGGQRFGEMEVWALEAFGAANILQEILTIKSDDVTGRSRAYEAIVKGETMPQPGIPESLNVLLHELRGLGLSVNLD
;
A
#
# COMPACT_ATOMS: atom_id res chain seq x y z
N MET A 1 22.38 -43.85 4.08
CA MET A 1 20.92 -43.64 3.95
C MET A 1 20.51 -42.43 4.80
N SER A 2 20.75 -41.23 4.30
CA SER A 2 20.35 -39.95 4.93
C SER A 2 19.59 -39.12 3.90
N GLN A 3 18.50 -39.70 3.40
CA GLN A 3 17.55 -39.01 2.52
C GLN A 3 16.68 -38.10 3.39
N THR A 4 16.83 -36.78 3.20
CA THR A 4 15.73 -35.80 3.22
C THR A 4 14.59 -36.04 4.21
N ASN A 5 14.81 -35.77 5.50
CA ASN A 5 13.73 -35.51 6.47
C ASN A 5 13.14 -34.11 6.24
N ILE A 6 12.59 -33.86 5.05
CA ILE A 6 11.58 -32.80 4.90
C ILE A 6 10.28 -33.48 5.31
N ASN A 7 9.63 -32.99 6.36
CA ASN A 7 8.27 -33.37 6.78
C ASN A 7 7.31 -33.20 5.59
N GLN A 8 7.22 -34.18 4.69
CA GLN A 8 6.30 -34.14 3.56
C GLN A 8 4.90 -34.44 4.08
N ARG A 9 3.99 -33.48 3.89
CA ARG A 9 2.55 -33.69 4.11
C ARG A 9 2.04 -34.72 3.12
N ILE A 10 1.18 -35.61 3.57
CA ILE A 10 0.45 -36.53 2.69
C ILE A 10 -0.66 -35.73 2.00
N THR A 11 -0.60 -35.64 0.69
CA THR A 11 -1.52 -34.82 -0.12
C THR A 11 -2.68 -35.66 -0.63
N PHE A 12 -3.90 -35.15 -0.46
CA PHE A 12 -5.14 -35.75 -0.99
C PHE A 12 -5.59 -35.15 -2.33
N ALA A 13 -4.85 -34.17 -2.86
CA ALA A 13 -5.17 -33.53 -4.14
C ALA A 13 -5.16 -34.53 -5.29
N THR A 14 -6.24 -34.53 -6.08
CA THR A 14 -6.35 -35.32 -7.31
C THR A 14 -5.68 -34.61 -8.49
N SER A 15 -5.66 -33.27 -8.47
CA SER A 15 -5.07 -32.44 -9.51
C SER A 15 -3.54 -32.37 -9.40
N LYS A 16 -2.84 -32.65 -10.52
CA LYS A 16 -1.39 -32.46 -10.61
C LYS A 16 -1.08 -30.98 -10.88
N SER A 17 -0.80 -30.20 -9.83
CA SER A 17 -0.30 -28.83 -9.98
C SER A 17 1.14 -28.86 -10.53
N LEU A 18 1.30 -28.41 -11.79
CA LEU A 18 2.60 -28.38 -12.48
C LEU A 18 3.27 -27.00 -12.43
N LEU A 19 2.55 -25.96 -11.99
CA LEU A 19 3.06 -24.61 -11.85
C LEU A 19 3.41 -24.33 -10.39
N ASP A 20 4.66 -23.94 -10.14
CA ASP A 20 5.05 -23.42 -8.83
C ASP A 20 4.36 -22.06 -8.55
N TYR A 21 4.09 -21.79 -7.27
CA TYR A 21 3.58 -20.49 -6.84
C TYR A 21 4.57 -19.37 -7.19
N PRO A 22 4.10 -18.21 -7.71
CA PRO A 22 4.96 -17.05 -7.91
C PRO A 22 5.42 -16.50 -6.54
N ASP A 23 6.55 -15.77 -6.51
CA ASP A 23 6.98 -15.06 -5.29
C ASP A 23 5.86 -14.10 -4.86
N PHE A 24 5.29 -14.34 -3.67
CA PHE A 24 4.15 -13.57 -3.19
C PHE A 24 4.46 -12.08 -2.98
N LEU A 25 5.73 -11.69 -2.88
CA LEU A 25 6.16 -10.29 -2.76
C LEU A 25 6.63 -9.67 -4.07
N GLU A 26 6.57 -10.40 -5.19
CA GLU A 26 7.04 -9.96 -6.50
C GLU A 26 6.47 -8.58 -6.86
N VAL A 27 5.17 -8.37 -6.70
CA VAL A 27 4.49 -7.10 -7.06
C VAL A 27 5.15 -5.88 -6.40
N GLN A 28 5.47 -5.97 -5.11
CA GLN A 28 6.05 -4.87 -4.35
C GLN A 28 7.52 -4.67 -4.69
N LEU A 29 8.28 -5.77 -4.72
CA LEU A 29 9.73 -5.73 -4.90
C LEU A 29 10.13 -5.43 -6.34
N LYS A 30 9.46 -6.04 -7.32
CA LYS A 30 9.67 -5.78 -8.75
C LYS A 30 9.36 -4.32 -9.05
N SER A 31 8.18 -3.83 -8.65
CA SER A 31 7.79 -2.42 -8.86
C SER A 31 8.81 -1.41 -8.30
N PHE A 32 9.35 -1.66 -7.11
CA PHE A 32 10.35 -0.77 -6.50
C PHE A 32 11.72 -0.88 -7.17
N ARG A 33 12.14 -2.08 -7.58
CA ARG A 33 13.37 -2.30 -8.34
C ARG A 33 13.31 -1.63 -9.71
N ASP A 34 12.20 -1.80 -10.43
CA ASP A 34 11.97 -1.19 -11.74
C ASP A 34 11.93 0.34 -11.64
N PHE A 35 11.43 0.89 -10.52
CA PHE A 35 11.44 2.33 -10.27
C PHE A 35 12.86 2.92 -10.17
N PHE A 36 13.77 2.25 -9.45
CA PHE A 36 15.15 2.73 -9.23
C PHE A 36 16.20 2.12 -10.16
N GLN A 37 15.85 1.10 -10.96
CA GLN A 37 16.74 0.39 -11.90
C GLN A 37 18.15 0.11 -11.34
N LEU A 38 18.20 -0.37 -10.09
CA LEU A 38 19.44 -0.64 -9.37
C LEU A 38 20.25 -1.69 -10.14
N ASP A 39 21.58 -1.54 -10.14
CA ASP A 39 22.53 -2.44 -10.83
C ASP A 39 22.55 -2.36 -12.37
N THR A 40 21.81 -1.43 -12.99
CA THR A 40 21.95 -1.12 -14.42
C THR A 40 23.02 -0.04 -14.64
N THR A 41 23.97 -0.34 -15.55
CA THR A 41 24.94 0.66 -16.00
C THR A 41 24.22 1.81 -16.70
N PRO A 42 24.76 3.05 -16.68
CA PRO A 42 24.12 4.20 -17.32
C PRO A 42 23.68 3.94 -18.78
N GLU A 43 24.50 3.21 -19.55
CA GLU A 43 24.20 2.83 -20.95
C GLU A 43 23.04 1.82 -21.12
N ASN A 44 22.71 1.03 -20.09
CA ASN A 44 21.70 -0.03 -20.15
C ASN A 44 20.40 0.35 -19.39
N ARG A 45 20.30 1.58 -18.87
CA ARG A 45 19.09 2.07 -18.20
C ARG A 45 17.95 2.21 -19.21
N ARG A 46 16.79 1.65 -18.87
CA ARG A 46 15.55 1.80 -19.66
C ARG A 46 14.89 3.13 -19.33
N ASN A 47 14.05 3.64 -20.23
CA ASN A 47 13.29 4.86 -20.00
C ASN A 47 12.05 4.61 -19.11
N GLU A 48 12.28 4.23 -17.86
CA GLU A 48 11.25 3.81 -16.91
C GLU A 48 11.51 4.38 -15.50
N GLY A 49 10.47 4.39 -14.66
CA GLY A 49 10.59 4.75 -13.25
C GLY A 49 11.09 6.17 -13.00
N LEU A 50 12.06 6.31 -12.10
CA LEU A 50 12.64 7.60 -11.73
C LEU A 50 13.36 8.30 -12.90
N TYR A 51 14.00 7.52 -13.78
CA TYR A 51 14.72 8.05 -14.93
C TYR A 51 13.77 8.74 -15.92
N LYS A 52 12.62 8.10 -16.21
CA LYS A 52 11.54 8.69 -17.02
C LYS A 52 11.06 10.01 -16.46
N VAL A 53 10.87 10.09 -15.14
CA VAL A 53 10.43 11.34 -14.48
C VAL A 53 11.47 12.46 -14.63
N PHE A 54 12.76 12.15 -14.56
CA PHE A 54 13.80 13.16 -14.83
C PHE A 54 13.78 13.61 -16.29
N GLN A 55 13.69 12.68 -17.24
CA GLN A 55 13.62 13.00 -18.67
C GLN A 55 12.37 13.79 -19.07
N GLU A 56 11.24 13.62 -18.37
CA GLU A 56 10.02 14.39 -18.63
C GLU A 56 10.13 15.86 -18.19
N ILE A 57 10.99 16.17 -17.21
CA ILE A 57 11.10 17.51 -16.61
C ILE A 57 12.32 18.27 -17.11
N PHE A 58 13.42 17.56 -17.40
CA PHE A 58 14.65 18.11 -17.95
C PHE A 58 14.67 17.91 -19.48
N PRO A 59 15.23 18.84 -20.26
CA PRO A 59 16.03 20.00 -19.84
C PRO A 59 15.19 21.17 -19.33
N ILE A 60 15.70 21.86 -18.31
CA ILE A 60 15.09 23.09 -17.79
C ILE A 60 15.82 24.26 -18.43
N THR A 61 15.06 25.07 -19.19
CA THR A 61 15.56 26.30 -19.79
C THR A 61 15.06 27.53 -19.04
N ASP A 62 15.86 28.58 -19.13
CA ASP A 62 15.48 29.91 -18.71
C ASP A 62 14.42 30.56 -19.65
N THR A 63 13.78 31.66 -19.24
CA THR A 63 12.77 32.36 -20.05
C THR A 63 13.32 32.86 -21.39
N ARG A 64 14.62 33.21 -21.44
CA ARG A 64 15.32 33.63 -22.66
C ARG A 64 15.95 32.47 -23.43
N ASN A 65 15.85 31.24 -22.91
CA ASN A 65 16.57 30.05 -23.40
C ASN A 65 18.10 30.19 -23.48
N SER A 66 18.72 31.12 -22.73
CA SER A 66 20.18 31.30 -22.71
C SER A 66 20.89 30.22 -21.90
N PHE A 67 20.37 29.88 -20.71
CA PHE A 67 20.91 28.84 -19.84
C PHE A 67 20.07 27.57 -19.90
N VAL A 68 20.73 26.43 -20.06
CA VAL A 68 20.10 25.11 -20.11
C VAL A 68 20.72 24.21 -19.06
N LEU A 69 19.87 23.69 -18.16
CA LEU A 69 20.25 22.65 -17.20
C LEU A 69 19.72 21.31 -17.70
N GLU A 70 20.66 20.42 -18.03
CA GLU A 70 20.43 19.09 -18.57
C GLU A 70 20.70 18.01 -17.50
N PHE A 71 19.88 16.96 -17.52
CA PHE A 71 20.04 15.80 -16.68
C PHE A 71 20.80 14.70 -17.42
N ILE A 72 21.90 14.23 -16.85
CA ILE A 72 22.71 13.13 -17.42
C ILE A 72 22.32 11.82 -16.75
N ASP A 73 22.48 11.74 -15.43
CA ASP A 73 22.26 10.49 -14.69
C ASP A 73 21.97 10.72 -13.20
N TYR A 74 21.59 9.67 -12.47
CA TYR A 74 21.46 9.70 -11.01
C TYR A 74 22.16 8.52 -10.33
N PHE A 75 22.60 8.80 -9.09
CA PHE A 75 23.28 7.86 -8.21
C PHE A 75 22.59 7.83 -6.85
N ILE A 76 22.60 6.65 -6.24
CA ILE A 76 22.06 6.42 -4.91
C ILE A 76 23.24 6.01 -4.03
N ASP A 77 23.47 6.78 -2.97
CA ASP A 77 24.48 6.43 -1.98
C ASP A 77 23.92 5.40 -0.99
N PRO A 78 24.78 4.58 -0.36
CA PRO A 78 24.35 3.65 0.67
C PRO A 78 23.67 4.38 1.84
N PRO A 79 22.71 3.71 2.52
CA PRO A 79 21.98 4.30 3.64
C PRO A 79 22.91 4.59 4.81
N LYS A 80 22.61 5.68 5.54
CA LYS A 80 23.44 6.12 6.69
C LYS A 80 23.36 5.19 7.89
N TYR A 81 22.18 4.62 8.13
CA TYR A 81 21.88 3.78 9.28
C TYR A 81 21.34 2.44 8.79
N SER A 82 21.58 1.39 9.57
CA SER A 82 20.96 0.09 9.31
C SER A 82 19.47 0.12 9.65
N ILE A 83 18.72 -0.86 9.14
CA ILE A 83 17.28 -1.00 9.40
C ILE A 83 16.99 -1.09 10.90
N GLU A 84 17.78 -1.87 11.65
CA GLU A 84 17.61 -2.07 13.09
C GLU A 84 17.84 -0.77 13.86
N GLU A 85 18.86 -0.01 13.50
CA GLU A 85 19.14 1.29 14.13
C GLU A 85 18.07 2.33 13.82
N CYS A 86 17.50 2.32 12.61
CA CYS A 86 16.39 3.20 12.29
C CYS A 86 15.17 2.91 13.18
N LEU A 87 14.85 1.63 13.42
CA LEU A 87 13.77 1.21 14.30
C LEU A 87 14.03 1.63 15.75
N ASP A 88 15.22 1.33 16.27
CA ASP A 88 15.59 1.65 17.65
C ASP A 88 15.62 3.17 17.91
N ARG A 89 16.16 3.95 16.97
CA ARG A 89 16.32 5.41 17.11
C ARG A 89 15.09 6.22 16.76
N GLY A 90 14.06 5.63 16.16
CA GLY A 90 12.91 6.41 15.69
C GLY A 90 13.18 7.15 14.36
N LEU A 91 14.15 6.70 13.56
CA LEU A 91 14.56 7.37 12.32
C LEU A 91 13.93 6.72 11.07
N THR A 92 14.01 7.42 9.95
CA THR A 92 13.56 6.90 8.65
C THR A 92 14.71 6.23 7.90
N TYR A 93 14.52 4.98 7.50
CA TYR A 93 15.49 4.27 6.67
C TYR A 93 15.46 4.85 5.26
N SER A 94 16.49 5.63 4.93
CA SER A 94 16.54 6.43 3.71
C SER A 94 17.93 6.42 3.09
N VAL A 95 17.94 6.57 1.77
CA VAL A 95 19.14 6.65 0.94
C VAL A 95 19.29 8.07 0.38
N PRO A 96 20.51 8.63 0.35
CA PRO A 96 20.78 9.90 -0.32
C PRO A 96 20.67 9.75 -1.86
N LEU A 97 19.87 10.60 -2.51
CA LEU A 97 19.81 10.70 -3.97
C LEU A 97 20.69 11.85 -4.46
N LYS A 98 21.55 11.54 -5.43
CA LYS A 98 22.34 12.52 -6.18
C LYS A 98 22.00 12.45 -7.66
N ALA A 99 21.92 13.59 -8.32
CA ALA A 99 21.77 13.68 -9.77
C ALA A 99 22.96 14.40 -10.39
N LYS A 100 23.48 13.85 -11.47
CA LYS A 100 24.55 14.44 -12.27
C LYS A 100 23.91 15.36 -13.30
N LEU A 101 24.18 16.65 -13.14
CA LEU A 101 23.57 17.70 -13.94
C LEU A 101 24.64 18.47 -14.70
N LYS A 102 24.29 18.87 -15.92
CA LYS A 102 25.12 19.66 -16.81
C LYS A 102 24.48 21.01 -17.04
N LEU A 103 25.19 22.09 -16.73
CA LEU A 103 24.77 23.44 -16.99
C LEU A 103 25.64 24.02 -18.11
N TYR A 104 25.01 24.51 -19.17
CA TYR A 104 25.69 25.18 -20.26
C TYR A 104 24.88 26.39 -20.75
N CYS A 105 25.59 27.35 -21.35
CA CYS A 105 25.02 28.53 -21.99
C CYS A 105 24.99 28.33 -23.50
N THR A 106 23.89 28.70 -24.16
CA THR A 106 23.73 28.66 -25.63
C THR A 106 23.86 30.03 -26.29
N ASP A 107 24.01 31.10 -25.51
CA ASP A 107 24.08 32.47 -26.01
C ASP A 107 25.51 32.81 -26.49
N PRO A 108 25.71 33.22 -27.76
CA PRO A 108 27.03 33.60 -28.29
C PRO A 108 27.67 34.80 -27.59
N THR A 109 26.90 35.60 -26.85
CA THR A 109 27.41 36.77 -26.12
C THR A 109 28.13 36.41 -24.81
N HIS A 110 27.95 35.19 -24.32
CA HIS A 110 28.51 34.68 -23.07
C HIS A 110 29.51 33.52 -23.35
N GLU A 111 30.49 33.76 -24.22
CA GLU A 111 31.53 32.77 -24.57
C GLU A 111 32.40 32.31 -23.38
N ASP A 112 32.48 33.12 -22.31
CA ASP A 112 33.28 32.80 -21.11
C ASP A 112 32.60 31.80 -20.13
N PHE A 113 31.38 31.34 -20.40
CA PHE A 113 30.68 30.41 -19.52
C PHE A 113 31.07 28.95 -19.78
N GLU A 114 32.00 28.42 -18.96
CA GLU A 114 32.41 27.01 -19.04
C GLU A 114 31.24 26.06 -18.76
N THR A 115 31.12 25.01 -19.59
CA THR A 115 30.14 23.93 -19.35
C THR A 115 30.53 23.16 -18.09
N MET A 116 29.67 23.17 -17.08
CA MET A 116 29.94 22.52 -15.79
C MET A 116 29.09 21.27 -15.62
N ILE A 117 29.74 20.18 -15.21
CA ILE A 117 29.10 18.91 -14.84
C ILE A 117 29.35 18.65 -13.36
N GLN A 118 28.29 18.52 -12.58
CA GLN A 118 28.38 18.32 -11.13
C GLN A 118 27.35 17.32 -10.60
N ASP A 119 27.73 16.53 -9.60
CA ASP A 119 26.83 15.69 -8.83
C ASP A 119 26.14 16.51 -7.74
N VAL A 120 24.84 16.73 -7.88
CA VAL A 120 24.03 17.52 -6.96
C VAL A 120 23.17 16.63 -6.07
N TYR A 121 23.21 16.87 -4.77
CA TYR A 121 22.36 16.17 -3.80
C TYR A 121 20.92 16.70 -3.84
N LEU A 122 19.96 15.80 -4.11
CA LEU A 122 18.53 16.13 -4.25
C LEU A 122 17.71 15.86 -2.99
N GLY A 123 18.29 15.22 -1.97
CA GLY A 123 17.61 14.86 -0.73
C GLY A 123 17.75 13.39 -0.37
N THR A 124 17.18 13.01 0.77
CA THR A 124 17.08 11.62 1.21
C THR A 124 15.72 11.05 0.83
N ILE A 125 15.69 9.83 0.33
CA ILE A 125 14.46 9.13 -0.06
C ILE A 125 14.30 7.89 0.82
N PRO A 126 13.11 7.65 1.40
CA PRO A 126 12.84 6.39 2.09
C PRO A 126 13.05 5.18 1.17
N TYR A 127 13.80 4.19 1.66
CA TYR A 127 14.19 3.03 0.87
C TYR A 127 13.46 1.76 1.33
N MET A 128 13.15 0.86 0.41
CA MET A 128 12.42 -0.37 0.71
C MET A 128 13.38 -1.42 1.32
N THR A 129 12.93 -2.08 2.38
CA THR A 129 13.64 -3.21 2.98
C THR A 129 13.53 -4.45 2.09
N PRO A 130 14.41 -5.46 2.25
CA PRO A 130 14.31 -6.73 1.53
C PRO A 130 12.99 -7.50 1.76
N ARG A 131 12.23 -7.13 2.81
CA ARG A 131 10.92 -7.69 3.17
C ARG A 131 9.76 -7.00 2.44
N GLY A 132 10.01 -5.96 1.62
CA GLY A 132 8.95 -5.20 0.95
C GLY A 132 8.25 -4.18 1.85
N THR A 133 8.98 -3.59 2.81
CA THR A 133 8.45 -2.63 3.81
C THR A 133 9.29 -1.37 3.83
N PHE A 134 8.81 -0.29 4.44
CA PHE A 134 9.55 0.96 4.62
C PHE A 134 9.65 1.28 6.11
N VAL A 135 10.81 1.72 6.60
CA VAL A 135 10.92 2.21 7.98
C VAL A 135 10.78 3.73 7.97
N ILE A 136 9.67 4.24 8.50
CA ILE A 136 9.37 5.67 8.59
C ILE A 136 9.23 6.03 10.08
N ASN A 137 10.07 6.95 10.56
CA ASN A 137 10.10 7.40 11.95
C ASN A 137 10.16 6.23 12.96
N GLY A 138 11.02 5.24 12.69
CA GLY A 138 11.21 4.03 13.50
C GLY A 138 10.05 3.04 13.51
N SER A 139 9.05 3.21 12.63
CA SER A 139 7.95 2.26 12.47
C SER A 139 7.98 1.63 11.08
N GLU A 140 7.73 0.32 10.98
CA GLU A 140 7.57 -0.33 9.68
C GLU A 140 6.19 0.01 9.08
N ARG A 141 6.21 0.46 7.83
CA ARG A 141 5.05 0.82 7.01
C ARG A 141 5.04 0.03 5.70
N VAL A 142 3.85 -0.12 5.14
CA VAL A 142 3.61 -0.73 3.83
C VAL A 142 2.85 0.27 2.98
N ILE A 143 3.22 0.39 1.71
CA ILE A 143 2.43 1.13 0.72
C ILE A 143 1.49 0.16 0.04
N VAL A 144 0.19 0.37 0.26
CA VAL A 144 -0.88 -0.44 -0.33
C VAL A 144 -1.02 -0.06 -1.81
N SER A 145 -1.13 -1.08 -2.66
CA SER A 145 -1.37 -0.86 -4.10
C SER A 145 -2.79 -0.35 -4.31
N GLN A 146 -2.97 0.62 -5.21
CA GLN A 146 -4.25 1.30 -5.38
C GLN A 146 -4.96 0.81 -6.64
N LEU A 147 -6.22 0.39 -6.51
CA LEU A 147 -7.09 0.08 -7.65
C LEU A 147 -7.86 1.35 -8.04
N HIS A 148 -7.68 1.84 -9.26
CA HIS A 148 -8.36 3.03 -9.76
C HIS A 148 -8.89 2.81 -11.18
N ARG A 149 -9.76 3.70 -11.66
CA ARG A 149 -10.25 3.63 -13.05
C ARG A 149 -9.11 3.89 -14.02
N SER A 150 -8.91 3.03 -15.02
CA SER A 150 -7.88 3.23 -16.02
C SER A 150 -8.15 4.51 -16.83
N PRO A 151 -7.11 5.23 -17.28
CA PRO A 151 -7.31 6.30 -18.26
C PRO A 151 -7.90 5.73 -19.55
N GLY A 152 -8.72 6.50 -20.25
CA GLY A 152 -9.41 6.07 -21.46
C GLY A 152 -10.80 6.68 -21.61
N VAL A 153 -11.61 6.10 -22.50
CA VAL A 153 -13.02 6.47 -22.72
C VAL A 153 -13.95 5.43 -22.12
N PHE A 154 -15.04 5.89 -21.49
CA PHE A 154 -16.05 5.05 -20.86
C PHE A 154 -17.44 5.46 -21.35
N PHE A 155 -18.18 4.50 -21.87
CA PHE A 155 -19.56 4.72 -22.31
C PHE A 155 -20.54 4.26 -21.22
N GLY A 156 -21.36 5.18 -20.73
CA GLY A 156 -22.31 4.95 -19.64
C GLY A 156 -23.73 5.32 -20.02
N GLN A 157 -24.68 4.73 -19.30
CA GLN A 157 -26.10 5.06 -19.38
C GLN A 157 -26.61 5.45 -18.00
N SER A 158 -27.43 6.50 -17.91
CA SER A 158 -28.14 6.88 -16.69
C SER A 158 -29.64 7.01 -16.98
N LEU A 159 -30.47 6.81 -15.95
CA LEU A 159 -31.91 7.03 -16.04
C LEU A 159 -32.24 8.36 -15.40
N HIS A 160 -32.87 9.25 -16.17
CA HIS A 160 -33.41 10.48 -15.63
C HIS A 160 -34.72 10.19 -14.85
N ALA A 161 -35.11 11.08 -13.93
CA ALA A 161 -36.28 10.87 -13.05
C ALA A 161 -37.62 10.69 -13.79
N ASN A 162 -37.70 11.12 -15.04
CA ASN A 162 -38.85 10.93 -15.95
C ASN A 162 -38.82 9.56 -16.69
N GLY A 163 -37.81 8.72 -16.46
CA GLY A 163 -37.63 7.43 -17.11
C GLY A 163 -36.87 7.45 -18.45
N THR A 164 -36.47 8.62 -18.97
CA THR A 164 -35.67 8.67 -20.20
C THR A 164 -34.23 8.22 -19.94
N LYS A 165 -33.72 7.34 -20.80
CA LYS A 165 -32.33 6.89 -20.78
C LYS A 165 -31.44 7.99 -21.36
N LEU A 166 -30.47 8.44 -20.59
CA LEU A 166 -29.42 9.36 -21.02
C LEU A 166 -28.14 8.57 -21.23
N TYR A 167 -27.43 8.89 -22.30
CA TYR A 167 -26.18 8.24 -22.65
C TYR A 167 -25.03 9.21 -22.52
N SER A 168 -23.87 8.70 -22.12
CA SER A 168 -22.69 9.51 -21.89
C SER A 168 -21.42 8.80 -22.32
N ALA A 169 -20.44 9.55 -22.81
CA ALA A 169 -19.09 9.12 -23.07
C ALA A 169 -18.13 9.99 -22.27
N ARG A 170 -17.44 9.40 -21.29
CA ARG A 170 -16.52 10.11 -20.39
C ARG A 170 -15.07 9.75 -20.72
N ILE A 171 -14.26 10.77 -20.98
CA ILE A 171 -12.83 10.65 -21.23
C ILE A 171 -12.08 11.02 -19.94
N ILE A 172 -11.29 10.08 -19.45
CA ILE A 172 -10.48 10.23 -18.24
C ILE A 172 -9.01 10.22 -18.67
N PRO A 173 -8.29 11.36 -18.62
CA PRO A 173 -6.85 11.38 -18.87
C PRO A 173 -6.06 10.85 -17.67
N PHE A 174 -4.80 10.50 -17.92
CA PHE A 174 -3.83 10.26 -16.85
C PHE A 174 -3.47 11.59 -16.14
N LYS A 175 -3.30 12.66 -16.92
CA LYS A 175 -3.07 14.04 -16.45
C LYS A 175 -3.82 15.00 -17.37
N GLY A 176 -4.63 15.91 -16.83
CA GLY A 176 -5.38 16.89 -17.63
C GLY A 176 -6.84 17.04 -17.21
N SER A 177 -7.59 17.84 -17.95
CA SER A 177 -9.03 18.10 -17.71
C SER A 177 -9.90 16.94 -18.22
N TRP A 178 -11.02 16.69 -17.53
CA TRP A 178 -11.94 15.63 -17.93
C TRP A 178 -12.94 16.17 -18.95
N ILE A 179 -13.26 15.34 -19.95
CA ILE A 179 -14.27 15.66 -20.98
C ILE A 179 -15.38 14.61 -20.90
N GLU A 180 -16.62 15.05 -20.90
CA GLU A 180 -17.78 14.16 -20.90
C GLU A 180 -18.79 14.63 -21.94
N PHE A 181 -19.11 13.76 -22.90
CA PHE A 181 -20.19 13.97 -23.85
C PHE A 181 -21.44 13.31 -23.29
N ALA A 182 -22.55 14.02 -23.16
CA ALA A 182 -23.79 13.44 -22.65
C ALA A 182 -25.02 13.97 -23.39
N THR A 183 -26.02 13.12 -23.54
CA THR A 183 -27.32 13.48 -24.10
C THR A 183 -28.25 14.03 -23.03
N ASP A 184 -29.07 15.00 -23.40
CA ASP A 184 -30.17 15.54 -22.59
C ASP A 184 -31.49 14.83 -22.93
N ILE A 185 -32.55 15.13 -22.19
CA ILE A 185 -33.90 14.58 -22.36
C ILE A 185 -34.48 14.86 -23.77
N ASN A 186 -34.04 15.96 -24.39
CA ASN A 186 -34.46 16.38 -25.73
C ASN A 186 -33.54 15.85 -26.85
N ASN A 187 -32.74 14.81 -26.58
CA ASN A 187 -31.74 14.26 -27.50
C ASN A 187 -30.72 15.31 -27.99
N VAL A 188 -30.43 16.33 -27.18
CA VAL A 188 -29.36 17.31 -27.46
C VAL A 188 -28.08 16.81 -26.82
N MET A 189 -26.97 16.81 -27.56
CA MET A 189 -25.67 16.38 -27.05
C MET A 189 -24.85 17.58 -26.53
N TYR A 190 -24.33 17.44 -25.32
CA TYR A 190 -23.51 18.45 -24.68
C TYR A 190 -22.13 17.90 -24.30
N ALA A 191 -21.11 18.73 -24.44
CA ALA A 191 -19.78 18.52 -23.89
C ALA A 191 -19.66 19.20 -22.53
N TYR A 192 -19.21 18.45 -21.54
CA TYR A 192 -18.93 18.88 -20.19
C TYR A 192 -17.42 18.85 -19.95
N ILE A 193 -16.84 20.02 -19.66
CA ILE A 193 -15.43 20.12 -19.29
C ILE A 193 -15.33 20.27 -17.77
N ASP A 194 -14.54 19.39 -17.13
CA ASP A 194 -14.35 19.30 -15.67
C ASP A 194 -15.66 19.24 -14.86
N ARG A 195 -16.71 18.62 -15.44
CA ARG A 195 -18.04 18.39 -14.83
C ARG A 195 -18.81 19.65 -14.42
N LYS A 196 -18.40 20.84 -14.86
CA LYS A 196 -19.06 22.10 -14.48
C LYS A 196 -19.59 22.90 -15.67
N LYS A 197 -18.91 22.83 -16.81
CA LYS A 197 -19.13 23.75 -17.93
C LYS A 197 -19.77 23.00 -19.09
N LYS A 198 -21.01 23.35 -19.41
CA LYS A 198 -21.84 22.73 -20.45
C LYS A 198 -21.75 23.53 -21.74
N LEU A 199 -21.37 22.87 -22.83
CA LEU A 199 -21.27 23.44 -24.18
C LEU A 199 -22.01 22.52 -25.15
N PRO A 200 -22.75 23.01 -26.17
CA PRO A 200 -23.18 22.15 -27.27
C PRO A 200 -21.95 21.51 -27.93
N VAL A 201 -22.04 20.23 -28.30
CA VAL A 201 -20.90 19.51 -28.91
C VAL A 201 -20.45 20.17 -30.22
N THR A 202 -21.38 20.73 -30.98
CA THR A 202 -21.09 21.41 -32.25
C THR A 202 -20.29 22.69 -32.03
N THR A 203 -20.53 23.44 -30.95
CA THR A 203 -19.72 24.62 -30.57
C THR A 203 -18.27 24.20 -30.27
N LEU A 204 -18.08 23.06 -29.60
CA LEU A 204 -16.74 22.53 -29.35
C LEU A 204 -16.04 22.07 -30.64
N LEU A 205 -16.76 21.42 -31.56
CA LEU A 205 -16.21 21.01 -32.87
C LEU A 205 -15.75 22.22 -33.68
N ARG A 206 -16.52 23.32 -33.69
CA ARG A 206 -16.10 24.59 -34.30
C ARG A 206 -14.84 25.16 -33.67
N ALA A 207 -14.77 25.16 -32.34
CA ALA A 207 -13.60 25.68 -31.63
C ALA A 207 -12.32 24.86 -31.88
N ILE A 208 -12.44 23.58 -32.22
CA ILE A 208 -11.32 22.66 -32.54
C ILE A 208 -10.92 22.72 -34.04
N GLY A 209 -11.68 23.44 -34.87
CA GLY A 209 -11.33 23.74 -36.26
C GLY A 209 -12.22 23.10 -37.33
N TYR A 210 -13.45 22.68 -36.98
CA TYR A 210 -14.50 22.34 -37.96
C TYR A 210 -15.47 23.51 -38.07
N GLU A 211 -15.11 24.51 -38.87
CA GLU A 211 -15.67 25.87 -38.77
C GLU A 211 -17.10 25.96 -39.33
N SER A 212 -17.37 25.24 -40.42
CA SER A 212 -18.63 25.33 -41.15
C SER A 212 -19.61 24.20 -40.81
N ASP A 213 -20.92 24.48 -40.95
CA ASP A 213 -21.98 23.46 -40.84
C ASP A 213 -21.74 22.28 -41.79
N LYS A 214 -21.15 22.57 -42.96
CA LYS A 214 -20.78 21.59 -43.97
C LYS A 214 -19.83 20.54 -43.42
N GLU A 215 -18.71 20.98 -42.84
CA GLU A 215 -17.71 20.07 -42.29
C GLU A 215 -18.28 19.20 -41.17
N ILE A 216 -19.11 19.77 -40.30
CA ILE A 216 -19.75 19.03 -39.20
C ILE A 216 -20.72 17.97 -39.75
N LEU A 217 -21.56 18.31 -40.73
CA LEU A 217 -22.54 17.37 -41.31
C LEU A 217 -21.88 16.28 -42.15
N ASP A 218 -20.78 16.61 -42.85
CA ASP A 218 -20.00 15.67 -43.66
C ASP A 218 -19.30 14.61 -42.79
N ILE A 219 -18.80 14.98 -41.60
CA ILE A 219 -18.17 14.04 -40.65
C ILE A 219 -19.10 12.86 -40.30
N PHE A 220 -20.41 13.13 -40.21
CA PHE A 220 -21.42 12.14 -39.86
C PHE A 220 -22.21 11.62 -41.07
N GLY A 221 -21.93 12.12 -42.28
CA GLY A 221 -22.56 11.67 -43.53
C GLY A 221 -24.06 11.96 -43.63
N LEU A 222 -24.53 13.03 -42.99
CA LEU A 222 -25.96 13.33 -42.78
C LEU A 222 -26.61 14.20 -43.88
N ALA A 223 -25.82 14.77 -44.79
CA ALA A 223 -26.30 15.66 -45.84
C ALA A 223 -25.77 15.28 -47.22
N ASN A 224 -26.57 15.56 -48.26
CA ASN A 224 -26.14 15.50 -49.65
C ASN A 224 -25.81 16.92 -50.13
N GLU A 225 -24.64 17.07 -50.74
CA GLU A 225 -24.21 18.34 -51.34
C GLU A 225 -24.84 18.53 -52.72
N VAL A 226 -25.55 19.64 -52.91
CA VAL A 226 -26.16 20.01 -54.19
C VAL A 226 -25.57 21.33 -54.68
N LYS A 227 -24.97 21.33 -55.88
CA LYS A 227 -24.48 22.55 -56.54
C LYS A 227 -25.63 23.47 -56.91
N VAL A 228 -25.50 24.74 -56.52
CA VAL A 228 -26.48 25.81 -56.75
C VAL A 228 -26.56 26.11 -58.26
N THR A 229 -27.51 25.47 -58.92
CA THR A 229 -27.89 25.75 -60.31
C THR A 229 -29.42 25.73 -60.39
N LYS A 230 -30.01 26.58 -61.24
CA LYS A 230 -31.47 26.71 -61.38
C LYS A 230 -32.17 25.37 -61.71
N ALA A 231 -31.45 24.42 -62.34
CA ALA A 231 -31.94 23.08 -62.64
C ALA A 231 -31.89 22.11 -61.44
N ASN A 232 -30.85 22.18 -60.60
CA ASN A 232 -30.74 21.32 -59.41
C ASN A 232 -31.64 21.80 -58.28
N LEU A 233 -31.78 23.11 -58.08
CA LEU A 233 -32.66 23.69 -57.05
C LEU A 233 -34.14 23.35 -57.30
N LYS A 234 -34.59 23.37 -58.56
CA LYS A 234 -35.95 22.93 -58.93
C LYS A 234 -36.23 21.45 -58.64
N LYS A 235 -35.21 20.59 -58.66
CA LYS A 235 -35.35 19.17 -58.29
C LYS A 235 -35.41 18.93 -56.78
N CYS A 236 -35.04 19.93 -55.99
CA CYS A 236 -34.93 19.87 -54.54
C CYS A 236 -36.09 20.56 -53.81
N VAL A 237 -37.11 21.01 -54.55
CA VAL A 237 -38.32 21.64 -53.99
C VAL A 237 -39.08 20.60 -53.17
N GLY A 238 -39.39 20.93 -51.92
CA GLY A 238 -39.97 20.01 -50.93
C GLY A 238 -38.95 19.27 -50.05
N SER A 239 -37.66 19.35 -50.36
CA SER A 239 -36.60 18.85 -49.48
C SER A 239 -36.24 19.88 -48.40
N LYS A 240 -35.76 19.41 -47.25
CA LYS A 240 -35.39 20.25 -46.10
C LYS A 240 -33.91 20.65 -46.11
N LEU A 241 -33.65 21.91 -45.78
CA LEU A 241 -32.30 22.45 -45.61
C LEU A 241 -31.60 21.91 -44.35
N ALA A 242 -30.40 21.36 -44.53
CA ALA A 242 -29.59 20.78 -43.45
C ALA A 242 -28.67 21.78 -42.74
N ALA A 243 -28.27 22.84 -43.43
CA ALA A 243 -27.35 23.87 -42.95
C ALA A 243 -27.92 25.26 -43.19
N LYS A 244 -27.47 26.26 -42.41
CA LYS A 244 -27.82 27.67 -42.64
C LYS A 244 -27.23 28.15 -43.95
N VAL A 245 -27.97 28.98 -44.69
CA VAL A 245 -27.43 29.73 -45.83
C VAL A 245 -26.95 31.08 -45.31
N LEU A 246 -25.64 31.29 -45.36
CA LEU A 246 -24.96 32.45 -44.77
C LEU A 246 -24.36 33.33 -45.88
N THR A 247 -24.38 34.64 -45.70
CA THR A 247 -23.52 35.58 -46.41
C THR A 247 -22.57 36.26 -45.43
N SER A 248 -21.27 36.24 -45.73
CA SER A 248 -20.27 37.00 -44.98
C SER A 248 -19.79 38.21 -45.79
N TRP A 249 -19.54 39.32 -45.11
CA TRP A 249 -18.84 40.48 -45.64
C TRP A 249 -17.90 41.05 -44.59
N ASN A 250 -16.83 41.70 -45.05
CA ASN A 250 -15.85 42.33 -44.17
C ASN A 250 -16.20 43.80 -43.99
N GLU A 251 -16.23 44.25 -42.74
CA GLU A 251 -16.45 45.64 -42.36
C GLU A 251 -15.18 46.18 -41.70
N ASP A 252 -14.71 47.34 -42.16
CA ASP A 252 -13.54 48.00 -41.62
C ASP A 252 -13.93 48.73 -40.33
N PHE A 253 -13.44 48.25 -39.19
CA PHE A 253 -13.67 48.87 -37.89
C PHE A 253 -12.41 49.60 -37.43
N VAL A 254 -12.53 50.88 -37.12
CA VAL A 254 -11.42 51.67 -36.58
C VAL A 254 -11.57 51.71 -35.06
N ASP A 255 -10.61 51.15 -34.34
CA ASP A 255 -10.58 51.21 -32.88
C ASP A 255 -10.23 52.65 -32.43
N GLU A 256 -11.15 53.30 -31.69
CA GLU A 256 -11.01 54.70 -31.27
C GLU A 256 -9.84 54.93 -30.30
N ASP A 257 -9.42 53.89 -29.56
CA ASP A 257 -8.34 54.00 -28.57
C ASP A 257 -6.94 53.70 -29.15
N THR A 258 -6.84 52.85 -30.19
CA THR A 258 -5.57 52.42 -30.79
C THR A 258 -5.29 52.99 -32.18
N GLY A 259 -6.34 53.44 -32.89
CA GLY A 259 -6.24 53.94 -34.27
C GLY A 259 -5.97 52.85 -35.32
N GLU A 260 -5.98 51.57 -34.94
CA GLU A 260 -5.79 50.45 -35.85
C GLU A 260 -7.10 50.11 -36.58
N VAL A 261 -7.00 49.84 -37.88
CA VAL A 261 -8.12 49.35 -38.70
C VAL A 261 -8.19 47.84 -38.57
N VAL A 262 -9.17 47.35 -37.84
CA VAL A 262 -9.42 45.93 -37.63
C VAL A 262 -10.53 45.49 -38.58
N TYR A 263 -10.25 44.50 -39.42
CA TYR A 263 -11.26 43.87 -40.27
C TYR A 263 -12.18 42.98 -39.42
N ILE A 264 -13.47 43.28 -39.38
CA ILE A 264 -14.48 42.46 -38.70
C ILE A 264 -15.33 41.77 -39.76
N GLU A 265 -15.25 40.44 -39.82
CA GLU A 265 -16.14 39.62 -40.64
C GLU A 265 -17.51 39.52 -39.96
N ARG A 266 -18.57 40.04 -40.62
CA ARG A 266 -19.95 39.90 -40.17
C ARG A 266 -20.69 38.91 -41.03
N VAL A 267 -21.52 38.10 -40.39
CA VAL A 267 -22.30 37.05 -41.04
C VAL A 267 -23.79 37.36 -40.90
N ARG A 268 -24.54 37.31 -42.01
CA ARG A 268 -26.01 37.36 -42.01
C ARG A 268 -26.58 36.02 -42.42
N VAL A 269 -27.53 35.53 -41.64
CA VAL A 269 -28.31 34.33 -41.96
C VAL A 269 -29.41 34.72 -42.94
N ILE A 270 -29.47 34.07 -44.10
CA ILE A 270 -30.52 34.28 -45.11
C ILE A 270 -31.64 33.27 -44.90
N LEU A 271 -31.30 31.98 -44.84
CA LEU A 271 -32.24 30.90 -44.55
C LEU A 271 -31.80 30.12 -43.30
N GLU A 272 -32.76 29.90 -42.41
CA GLU A 272 -32.61 29.10 -41.20
C GLU A 272 -32.64 27.60 -41.50
N ARG A 273 -32.06 26.79 -40.60
CA ARG A 273 -32.06 25.32 -40.71
C ARG A 273 -33.49 24.77 -40.67
N GLU A 274 -33.75 23.60 -41.27
CA GLU A 274 -35.08 22.95 -41.34
C GLU A 274 -36.15 23.70 -42.14
N THR A 275 -35.82 24.79 -42.83
CA THR A 275 -36.73 25.39 -43.81
C THR A 275 -36.97 24.43 -44.99
N VAL A 276 -38.24 24.27 -45.35
CA VAL A 276 -38.64 23.52 -46.54
C VAL A 276 -38.40 24.41 -47.76
N LEU A 277 -37.72 23.89 -48.78
CA LEU A 277 -37.45 24.67 -49.99
C LEU A 277 -38.74 24.87 -50.80
N GLU A 278 -39.19 26.11 -50.89
CA GLU A 278 -40.31 26.58 -51.70
C GLU A 278 -39.77 27.36 -52.92
N GLU A 279 -40.61 27.68 -53.91
CA GLU A 279 -40.15 28.37 -55.12
C GLU A 279 -39.56 29.77 -54.82
N GLU A 280 -40.05 30.44 -53.77
CA GLU A 280 -39.55 31.76 -53.32
C GLU A 280 -38.10 31.69 -52.80
N HIS A 281 -37.73 30.61 -52.09
CA HIS A 281 -36.40 30.42 -51.53
C HIS A 281 -35.32 30.18 -52.59
N ILE A 282 -35.70 29.76 -53.81
CA ILE A 282 -34.75 29.48 -54.91
C ILE A 282 -34.06 30.77 -55.37
N ASP A 283 -34.82 31.85 -55.49
CA ASP A 283 -34.31 33.13 -55.98
C ASP A 283 -33.43 33.79 -54.91
N GLU A 284 -33.80 33.71 -53.62
CA GLU A 284 -32.97 34.19 -52.50
C GLU A 284 -31.61 33.46 -52.40
N ILE A 285 -31.59 32.14 -52.61
CA ILE A 285 -30.35 31.35 -52.60
C ILE A 285 -29.46 31.73 -53.79
N LEU A 286 -30.03 31.99 -54.97
CA LEU A 286 -29.27 32.42 -56.14
C LEU A 286 -28.66 33.82 -55.96
N GLU A 287 -29.39 34.74 -55.31
CA GLU A 287 -28.90 36.08 -54.99
C GLU A 287 -27.82 36.09 -53.90
N SER A 288 -27.82 35.10 -53.00
CA SER A 288 -26.82 34.97 -51.93
C SER A 288 -25.39 34.68 -52.42
N GLY A 289 -25.22 34.21 -53.66
CA GLY A 289 -23.92 33.88 -54.24
C GLY A 289 -23.25 32.60 -53.69
N VAL A 290 -23.98 31.79 -52.91
CA VAL A 290 -23.45 30.53 -52.34
C VAL A 290 -23.30 29.45 -53.42
N SER A 291 -22.19 28.71 -53.40
CA SER A 291 -21.83 27.73 -54.45
C SER A 291 -22.54 26.38 -54.33
N THR A 292 -22.87 25.96 -53.10
CA THR A 292 -23.45 24.65 -52.78
C THR A 292 -24.41 24.76 -51.59
N ILE A 293 -25.56 24.08 -51.65
CA ILE A 293 -26.48 23.92 -50.52
C ILE A 293 -26.47 22.47 -50.03
N LEU A 294 -26.77 22.27 -48.75
CA LEU A 294 -26.83 20.96 -48.10
C LEU A 294 -28.26 20.59 -47.79
N ILE A 295 -28.67 19.44 -48.31
CA ILE A 295 -30.02 18.90 -48.13
C ILE A 295 -29.92 17.62 -47.33
N HIS A 296 -30.92 17.40 -46.49
CA HIS A 296 -31.01 16.18 -45.70
C HIS A 296 -31.16 14.93 -46.57
N LYS A 297 -30.49 13.84 -46.14
CA LYS A 297 -30.52 12.55 -46.84
C LYS A 297 -31.75 11.75 -46.40
N GLU A 298 -32.56 11.26 -47.34
CA GLU A 298 -33.84 10.57 -47.06
C GLU A 298 -33.67 9.14 -46.49
N ASP A 299 -32.50 8.51 -46.68
CA ASP A 299 -32.24 7.07 -46.41
C ASP A 299 -31.62 6.76 -45.02
N VAL A 300 -31.44 7.73 -44.12
CA VAL A 300 -30.71 7.52 -42.84
C VAL A 300 -31.68 7.41 -41.66
N ASN A 301 -31.41 6.51 -40.71
CA ASN A 301 -32.19 6.31 -39.49
C ASN A 301 -32.54 7.65 -38.80
N LEU A 302 -33.84 7.90 -38.58
CA LEU A 302 -34.41 9.13 -37.98
C LEU A 302 -33.76 9.55 -36.65
N ASN A 303 -33.26 8.61 -35.84
CA ASN A 303 -32.68 8.90 -34.53
C ASN A 303 -31.23 9.42 -34.58
N ASP A 304 -30.40 8.93 -35.51
CA ASP A 304 -29.01 9.42 -35.70
C ASP A 304 -29.01 10.89 -36.09
N PHE A 305 -29.96 11.19 -36.95
CA PHE A 305 -30.17 12.49 -37.54
C PHE A 305 -30.66 13.50 -36.49
N ALA A 306 -31.64 13.14 -35.66
CA ALA A 306 -32.27 14.03 -34.70
C ALA A 306 -31.28 14.62 -33.66
N ILE A 307 -30.23 13.89 -33.26
CA ILE A 307 -29.33 14.34 -32.19
C ILE A 307 -28.45 15.50 -32.66
N ILE A 308 -27.76 15.32 -33.79
CA ILE A 308 -26.85 16.35 -34.31
C ILE A 308 -27.65 17.55 -34.79
N THR A 309 -28.82 17.35 -35.40
CA THR A 309 -29.69 18.47 -35.81
C THR A 309 -30.23 19.25 -34.62
N ASN A 310 -30.76 18.58 -33.59
CA ASN A 310 -31.21 19.24 -32.35
C ASN A 310 -30.06 19.97 -31.64
N THR A 311 -28.84 19.41 -31.70
CA THR A 311 -27.65 20.04 -31.13
C THR A 311 -27.24 21.28 -31.91
N LEU A 312 -27.24 21.21 -33.24
CA LEU A 312 -27.01 22.37 -34.11
C LEU A 312 -28.04 23.47 -33.83
N GLN A 313 -29.33 23.15 -33.68
CA GLN A 313 -30.37 24.15 -33.35
C GLN A 313 -30.12 24.88 -32.03
N LYS A 314 -29.46 24.23 -31.05
CA LYS A 314 -29.10 24.85 -29.77
C LYS A 314 -27.76 25.60 -29.81
N ASP A 315 -26.97 25.42 -30.86
CA ASP A 315 -25.69 26.11 -31.07
C ASP A 315 -25.92 27.56 -31.48
N GLN A 316 -25.38 28.49 -30.69
CA GLN A 316 -25.51 29.93 -30.92
C GLN A 316 -24.40 30.48 -31.82
N CYS A 317 -23.30 29.74 -31.99
CA CYS A 317 -22.13 30.18 -32.75
C CYS A 317 -22.24 29.79 -34.23
N ASN A 318 -21.83 30.69 -35.13
CA ASN A 318 -21.90 30.44 -36.57
C ASN A 318 -20.51 30.25 -37.21
N ASN A 319 -19.45 30.82 -36.61
CA ASN A 319 -18.07 30.70 -37.09
C ASN A 319 -17.12 30.15 -35.99
N GLY A 320 -15.90 29.78 -36.41
CA GLY A 320 -14.87 29.28 -35.49
C GLY A 320 -14.46 30.31 -34.44
N LYS A 321 -14.38 31.60 -34.81
CA LYS A 321 -13.94 32.69 -33.93
C LYS A 321 -14.90 32.92 -32.75
N GLU A 322 -16.19 33.07 -33.03
CA GLU A 322 -17.25 33.17 -32.01
C GLU A 322 -17.26 31.92 -31.11
N ALA A 323 -17.06 30.73 -31.68
CA ALA A 323 -17.02 29.49 -30.93
C ALA A 323 -15.82 29.43 -29.96
N VAL A 324 -14.64 29.89 -30.38
CA VAL A 324 -13.44 29.99 -29.53
C VAL A 324 -13.66 31.00 -28.41
N GLU A 325 -14.18 32.19 -28.71
CA GLU A 325 -14.47 33.22 -27.70
C GLU A 325 -15.53 32.77 -26.69
N HIS A 326 -16.62 32.16 -27.18
CA HIS A 326 -17.68 31.63 -26.33
C HIS A 326 -17.17 30.49 -25.44
N THR A 327 -16.38 29.57 -26.01
CA THR A 327 -15.76 28.48 -25.24
C THR A 327 -14.81 29.03 -24.17
N TYR A 328 -13.99 30.03 -24.50
CA TYR A 328 -13.12 30.71 -23.55
C TYR A 328 -13.93 31.40 -22.42
N PHE A 329 -15.01 32.09 -22.77
CA PHE A 329 -15.89 32.75 -21.81
C PHE A 329 -16.51 31.75 -20.84
N VAL A 330 -17.05 30.62 -21.32
CA VAL A 330 -17.58 29.56 -20.45
C VAL A 330 -16.47 28.94 -19.59
N LEU A 331 -15.24 28.87 -20.10
CA LEU A 331 -14.09 28.34 -19.38
C LEU A 331 -13.53 29.27 -18.30
N ARG A 332 -13.55 30.59 -18.46
CA ARG A 332 -12.91 31.51 -17.50
C ARG A 332 -13.83 32.56 -16.90
N ASN A 333 -15.09 32.63 -17.34
CA ASN A 333 -16.04 33.71 -17.03
C ASN A 333 -15.46 35.11 -17.33
N SER A 334 -14.55 35.19 -18.29
CA SER A 334 -13.92 36.44 -18.74
C SER A 334 -13.81 36.45 -20.26
N ARG A 335 -13.83 37.66 -20.85
CA ARG A 335 -13.55 37.82 -22.29
C ARG A 335 -12.06 37.65 -22.56
N PRO A 336 -11.66 37.04 -23.69
CA PRO A 336 -10.26 36.97 -24.08
C PRO A 336 -9.74 38.35 -24.48
N ALA A 337 -8.41 38.55 -24.37
CA ALA A 337 -7.77 39.77 -24.87
C ALA A 337 -7.65 39.75 -26.40
N ASP A 338 -7.40 38.57 -26.96
CA ASP A 338 -7.20 38.31 -28.37
C ASP A 338 -7.56 36.85 -28.71
N GLU A 339 -7.86 36.58 -29.99
CA GLU A 339 -8.26 35.26 -30.48
C GLU A 339 -7.14 34.22 -30.33
N ALA A 340 -5.87 34.62 -30.50
CA ALA A 340 -4.74 33.72 -30.40
C ALA A 340 -4.57 33.20 -28.96
N THR A 341 -4.69 34.07 -27.96
CA THR A 341 -4.71 33.65 -26.55
C THR A 341 -5.88 32.72 -26.23
N ALA A 342 -7.06 32.95 -26.81
CA ALA A 342 -8.21 32.07 -26.61
C ALA A 342 -7.99 30.67 -27.21
N ARG A 343 -7.49 30.59 -28.46
CA ARG A 343 -7.12 29.33 -29.11
C ARG A 343 -6.03 28.60 -28.35
N ASP A 344 -4.95 29.28 -27.97
CA ASP A 344 -3.84 28.71 -27.22
C ASP A 344 -4.29 28.09 -25.88
N VAL A 345 -5.29 28.68 -25.22
CA VAL A 345 -5.85 28.10 -24.00
C VAL A 345 -6.64 26.81 -24.26
N ILE A 346 -7.38 26.74 -25.36
CA ILE A 346 -8.12 25.52 -25.78
C ILE A 346 -7.12 24.45 -26.23
N ASP A 347 -6.10 24.82 -27.00
CA ASP A 347 -5.05 23.90 -27.43
C ASP A 347 -4.27 23.34 -26.25
N LYS A 348 -3.94 24.19 -25.28
CA LYS A 348 -3.30 23.77 -24.02
C LYS A 348 -4.17 22.88 -23.14
N LEU A 349 -5.49 22.86 -23.33
CA LEU A 349 -6.38 22.01 -22.54
C LEU A 349 -6.38 20.57 -23.02
N PHE A 350 -6.29 20.31 -24.33
CA PHE A 350 -6.49 18.96 -24.89
C PHE A 350 -5.34 18.45 -25.77
N PHE A 351 -4.63 19.34 -26.44
CA PHE A 351 -3.67 19.01 -27.51
C PHE A 351 -2.21 19.25 -27.10
N SER A 352 -1.95 19.89 -25.95
CA SER A 352 -0.59 20.09 -25.42
C SER A 352 -0.13 18.94 -24.54
N ASP A 353 0.97 18.32 -24.96
CA ASP A 353 1.77 17.32 -24.24
C ASP A 353 2.15 17.70 -22.79
N LYS A 354 2.41 18.99 -22.53
CA LYS A 354 2.81 19.49 -21.20
C LYS A 354 1.67 19.43 -20.18
N ARG A 355 0.43 19.63 -20.64
CA ARG A 355 -0.77 19.83 -19.80
C ARG A 355 -1.69 18.61 -19.82
N TYR A 356 -1.78 17.92 -20.95
CA TYR A 356 -2.68 16.80 -21.18
C TYR A 356 -1.90 15.55 -21.57
N ASP A 357 -2.20 14.44 -20.91
CA ASP A 357 -1.59 13.15 -21.15
C ASP A 357 -2.61 12.04 -20.86
N LEU A 358 -2.90 11.20 -21.85
CA LEU A 358 -3.70 9.97 -21.70
C LEU A 358 -2.87 8.85 -21.05
N GLY A 359 -1.55 8.96 -21.07
CA GLY A 359 -0.63 7.88 -20.76
C GLY A 359 -0.65 6.78 -21.83
N GLU A 360 0.29 5.84 -21.72
CA GLU A 360 0.38 4.67 -22.61
C GLU A 360 -0.89 3.82 -22.52
N VAL A 361 -1.42 3.64 -21.30
CA VAL A 361 -2.66 2.89 -21.06
C VAL A 361 -3.85 3.58 -21.70
N GLY A 362 -4.02 4.90 -21.52
CA GLY A 362 -5.18 5.60 -22.06
C GLY A 362 -5.22 5.56 -23.58
N ARG A 363 -4.06 5.73 -24.24
CA ARG A 363 -3.94 5.61 -25.70
C ARG A 363 -4.23 4.17 -26.17
N TYR A 364 -3.63 3.17 -25.51
CA TYR A 364 -3.89 1.76 -25.82
C TYR A 364 -5.38 1.42 -25.75
N ARG A 365 -6.06 1.82 -24.66
CA ARG A 365 -7.49 1.56 -24.46
C ARG A 365 -8.36 2.26 -25.48
N LEU A 366 -8.06 3.53 -25.77
CA LEU A 366 -8.82 4.31 -26.73
C LEU A 366 -8.70 3.73 -28.14
N ASN A 367 -7.49 3.27 -28.50
CA ASN A 367 -7.23 2.61 -29.77
C ASN A 367 -7.99 1.28 -29.89
N GLN A 368 -7.92 0.43 -28.87
CA GLN A 368 -8.64 -0.85 -28.87
C GLN A 368 -10.17 -0.65 -28.92
N LYS A 369 -10.70 0.25 -28.10
CA LYS A 369 -12.16 0.46 -27.99
C LYS A 369 -12.77 1.04 -29.26
N LEU A 370 -12.06 1.95 -29.94
CA LEU A 370 -12.52 2.63 -31.14
C LEU A 370 -11.98 2.01 -32.45
N ASN A 371 -11.21 0.92 -32.35
CA ASN A 371 -10.50 0.29 -33.47
C ASN A 371 -9.62 1.29 -34.27
N LEU A 372 -8.84 2.12 -33.56
CA LEU A 372 -7.93 3.11 -34.14
C LEU A 372 -6.49 2.57 -34.21
N ASN A 373 -5.79 2.87 -35.31
CA ASN A 373 -4.38 2.51 -35.53
C ASN A 373 -3.42 3.68 -35.29
N ILE A 374 -3.63 4.46 -34.22
CA ILE A 374 -2.76 5.60 -33.86
C ILE A 374 -1.55 5.07 -33.05
N PRO A 375 -0.31 5.52 -33.31
CA PRO A 375 0.85 5.09 -32.53
C PRO A 375 0.71 5.36 -31.02
N ASN A 376 1.16 4.42 -30.18
CA ASN A 376 1.10 4.53 -28.71
C ASN A 376 1.95 5.68 -28.13
N GLU A 377 2.89 6.22 -28.92
CA GLU A 377 3.70 7.39 -28.56
C GLU A 377 2.88 8.68 -28.50
N ASN A 378 1.79 8.77 -29.27
CA ASN A 378 0.94 9.95 -29.27
C ASN A 378 -0.05 9.90 -28.09
N ARG A 379 0.27 10.59 -27.01
CA ARG A 379 -0.50 10.52 -25.75
C ARG A 379 -1.48 11.67 -25.53
N VAL A 380 -1.55 12.66 -26.41
CA VAL A 380 -2.56 13.73 -26.35
C VAL A 380 -3.83 13.31 -27.08
N LEU A 381 -4.99 13.91 -26.81
CA LEU A 381 -6.18 13.66 -27.61
C LEU A 381 -5.98 14.17 -29.04
N THR A 382 -6.51 13.45 -30.03
CA THR A 382 -6.56 13.90 -31.42
C THR A 382 -7.97 14.31 -31.81
N LYS A 383 -8.11 15.11 -32.86
CA LYS A 383 -9.43 15.48 -33.40
C LYS A 383 -10.21 14.24 -33.85
N GLN A 384 -9.50 13.26 -34.42
CA GLN A 384 -10.08 11.98 -34.83
C GLN A 384 -10.63 11.19 -33.65
N ASP A 385 -9.93 11.17 -32.50
CA ASP A 385 -10.43 10.50 -31.29
C ASP A 385 -11.79 11.05 -30.86
N ILE A 386 -11.93 12.38 -30.83
CA ILE A 386 -13.17 13.05 -30.41
C ILE A 386 -14.33 12.66 -31.34
N ILE A 387 -14.08 12.63 -32.66
CA ILE A 387 -15.08 12.26 -33.66
C ILE A 387 -15.55 10.82 -33.49
N GLU A 388 -14.63 9.86 -33.37
CA GLU A 388 -15.01 8.45 -33.24
C GLU A 388 -15.72 8.18 -31.91
N ILE A 389 -15.39 8.90 -30.83
CA ILE A 389 -16.12 8.81 -29.55
C ILE A 389 -17.56 9.28 -29.73
N ILE A 390 -17.79 10.40 -30.42
CA ILE A 390 -19.15 10.89 -30.70
C ILE A 390 -19.89 9.88 -31.59
N ARG A 391 -19.23 9.33 -32.61
CA ARG A 391 -19.82 8.31 -33.49
C ARG A 391 -20.22 7.04 -32.72
N TYR A 392 -19.36 6.55 -31.82
CA TYR A 392 -19.67 5.40 -30.98
C TYR A 392 -20.83 5.69 -30.01
N LEU A 393 -20.88 6.90 -29.43
CA LEU A 393 -22.00 7.33 -28.58
C LEU A 393 -23.33 7.32 -29.35
N ILE A 394 -23.33 7.76 -30.62
CA ILE A 394 -24.50 7.70 -31.52
C ILE A 394 -24.91 6.24 -31.78
N GLN A 395 -23.95 5.35 -32.07
CA GLN A 395 -24.22 3.91 -32.24
C GLN A 395 -24.84 3.27 -30.98
N LEU A 396 -24.40 3.70 -29.79
CA LEU A 396 -24.89 3.23 -28.51
C LEU A 396 -26.35 3.67 -28.25
N ILE A 397 -26.70 4.91 -28.60
CA ILE A 397 -28.08 5.40 -28.54
C ILE A 397 -29.00 4.56 -29.44
N ASN A 398 -28.49 4.17 -30.62
CA ASN A 398 -29.18 3.29 -31.56
C ASN A 398 -29.20 1.82 -31.17
N SER A 399 -28.70 1.44 -29.99
CA SER A 399 -28.59 0.05 -29.54
C SER A 399 -27.76 -0.86 -30.46
N LYS A 400 -26.85 -0.29 -31.26
CA LYS A 400 -25.86 -1.04 -32.05
C LYS A 400 -24.59 -1.37 -31.27
N ALA A 401 -24.38 -0.72 -30.14
CA ALA A 401 -23.25 -0.91 -29.24
C ALA A 401 -23.73 -1.15 -27.80
N VAL A 402 -22.87 -1.78 -26.99
CA VAL A 402 -23.14 -2.10 -25.59
C VAL A 402 -22.48 -1.06 -24.68
N VAL A 403 -23.12 -0.79 -23.53
CA VAL A 403 -22.62 0.08 -22.48
C VAL A 403 -21.42 -0.57 -21.78
N ASP A 404 -20.44 0.22 -21.36
CA ASP A 404 -19.30 -0.31 -20.63
C ASP A 404 -19.65 -0.58 -19.18
N ASP A 405 -19.25 -1.75 -18.68
CA ASP A 405 -19.26 -2.04 -17.26
C ASP A 405 -18.04 -1.42 -16.58
N ILE A 406 -18.27 -0.37 -15.79
CA ILE A 406 -17.24 0.40 -15.08
C ILE A 406 -16.44 -0.48 -14.08
N ASP A 407 -17.04 -1.56 -13.60
CA ASP A 407 -16.49 -2.41 -12.55
C ASP A 407 -15.69 -3.60 -13.10
N HIS A 408 -15.79 -3.85 -14.41
CA HIS A 408 -14.94 -4.78 -15.13
C HIS A 408 -13.45 -4.50 -14.87
N LEU A 409 -12.63 -5.55 -14.67
CA LEU A 409 -11.22 -5.36 -14.35
C LEU A 409 -10.37 -4.83 -15.52
N SER A 410 -10.86 -4.83 -16.76
CA SER A 410 -10.21 -4.08 -17.87
C SER A 410 -10.39 -2.56 -17.74
N ASN A 411 -11.44 -2.13 -17.03
CA ASN A 411 -11.74 -0.73 -16.73
C ASN A 411 -11.06 -0.21 -15.46
N ARG A 412 -10.38 -1.11 -14.72
CA ARG A 412 -9.68 -0.80 -13.47
C ARG A 412 -8.23 -1.24 -13.53
N ARG A 413 -7.34 -0.38 -13.05
CA ARG A 413 -5.88 -0.59 -13.09
C ARG A 413 -5.29 -0.45 -11.70
N ILE A 414 -4.24 -1.21 -11.44
CA ILE A 414 -3.45 -1.10 -10.22
C ILE A 414 -2.32 -0.10 -10.42
N ARG A 415 -2.24 0.88 -9.51
CA ARG A 415 -1.04 1.68 -9.27
C ARG A 415 -0.16 0.99 -8.24
N THR A 416 0.95 0.47 -8.73
CA THR A 416 2.00 -0.13 -7.90
C THR A 416 2.79 0.94 -7.14
N VAL A 417 3.63 0.53 -6.21
CA VAL A 417 4.39 1.46 -5.34
C VAL A 417 5.35 2.33 -6.14
N GLY A 418 6.05 1.76 -7.12
CA GLY A 418 6.97 2.49 -7.99
C GLY A 418 6.28 3.60 -8.77
N GLU A 419 5.08 3.35 -9.30
CA GLU A 419 4.32 4.37 -10.03
C GLU A 419 3.75 5.45 -9.10
N GLN A 420 3.26 5.06 -7.92
CA GLN A 420 2.82 6.02 -6.92
C GLN A 420 3.97 6.96 -6.52
N LEU A 421 5.17 6.41 -6.31
CA LEU A 421 6.36 7.20 -6.04
C LEU A 421 6.73 8.07 -7.24
N ALA A 422 6.77 7.55 -8.46
CA ALA A 422 7.06 8.32 -9.68
C ALA A 422 6.16 9.56 -9.80
N ASN A 423 4.85 9.41 -9.52
CA ASN A 423 3.92 10.54 -9.51
C ASN A 423 4.28 11.60 -8.45
N GLN A 424 4.66 11.18 -7.23
CA GLN A 424 5.11 12.12 -6.19
C GLN A 424 6.44 12.80 -6.54
N PHE A 425 7.37 12.07 -7.15
CA PHE A 425 8.63 12.63 -7.66
C PHE A 425 8.38 13.64 -8.78
N SER A 426 7.47 13.35 -9.71
CA SER A 426 7.09 14.27 -10.78
C SER A 426 6.53 15.58 -10.23
N VAL A 427 5.67 15.53 -9.21
CA VAL A 427 5.16 16.72 -8.51
C VAL A 427 6.28 17.47 -7.79
N GLY A 428 7.17 16.76 -7.09
CA GLY A 428 8.30 17.36 -6.36
C GLY A 428 9.31 18.04 -7.28
N LEU A 429 9.71 17.37 -8.36
CA LEU A 429 10.63 17.88 -9.37
C LEU A 429 9.99 19.00 -10.19
N SER A 430 8.69 18.97 -10.48
CA SER A 430 8.00 20.08 -11.15
C SER A 430 8.03 21.37 -10.31
N ARG A 431 7.87 21.25 -8.98
CA ARG A 431 8.02 22.39 -8.05
C ARG A 431 9.47 22.88 -8.02
N MET A 432 10.43 21.96 -8.00
CA MET A 432 11.85 22.28 -8.05
C MET A 432 12.23 22.99 -9.36
N ALA A 433 11.75 22.50 -10.50
CA ALA A 433 12.01 23.08 -11.81
C ALA A 433 11.51 24.52 -11.93
N ARG A 434 10.36 24.83 -11.32
CA ARG A 434 9.87 26.22 -11.22
C ARG A 434 10.85 27.09 -10.43
N THR A 435 11.31 26.64 -9.27
CA THR A 435 12.29 27.38 -8.46
C THR A 435 13.64 27.53 -9.16
N ILE A 436 14.10 26.51 -9.89
CA ILE A 436 15.33 26.57 -10.69
C ILE A 436 15.18 27.64 -11.77
N ARG A 437 14.09 27.63 -12.54
CA ARG A 437 13.82 28.63 -13.58
C ARG A 437 13.77 30.05 -12.99
N GLU A 438 13.06 30.25 -11.88
CA GLU A 438 13.01 31.54 -11.19
C GLU A 438 14.41 32.01 -10.73
N ARG A 439 15.27 31.10 -10.23
CA ARG A 439 16.63 31.44 -9.80
C ARG A 439 17.58 31.74 -10.96
N MET A 440 17.42 31.08 -12.10
CA MET A 440 18.20 31.35 -13.32
C MET A 440 17.95 32.79 -13.80
N ASN A 441 16.69 33.23 -13.88
CA ASN A 441 16.33 34.60 -14.30
C ASN A 441 16.86 35.71 -13.37
N VAL A 442 17.05 35.42 -12.07
CA VAL A 442 17.48 36.42 -11.09
C VAL A 442 18.99 36.65 -11.13
N ARG A 443 19.77 35.70 -11.67
CA ARG A 443 21.24 35.68 -11.60
C ARG A 443 21.92 35.91 -12.95
N ASP A 444 21.42 36.84 -13.75
CA ASP A 444 21.94 37.15 -15.09
C ASP A 444 23.44 37.56 -15.13
N ASN A 445 24.06 37.97 -14.00
CA ASN A 445 25.43 38.54 -13.98
C ASN A 445 26.45 37.82 -13.07
N GLU A 446 26.14 36.64 -12.52
CA GLU A 446 27.07 35.88 -11.65
C GLU A 446 27.34 34.47 -12.22
N VAL A 447 28.58 33.97 -12.10
CA VAL A 447 28.88 32.55 -12.35
C VAL A 447 28.26 31.72 -11.24
N PHE A 448 27.17 31.00 -11.53
CA PHE A 448 26.48 30.12 -10.58
C PHE A 448 26.65 28.64 -10.94
N TYR A 449 26.70 27.79 -9.91
CA TYR A 449 26.86 26.35 -10.07
C TYR A 449 25.49 25.64 -9.99
N PRO A 450 25.35 24.43 -10.58
CA PRO A 450 24.12 23.62 -10.46
C PRO A 450 23.62 23.45 -9.01
N ILE A 451 24.55 23.32 -8.04
CA ILE A 451 24.20 23.16 -6.62
C ILE A 451 23.50 24.39 -6.02
N ASP A 452 23.76 25.59 -6.53
CA ASP A 452 23.17 26.84 -6.00
C ASP A 452 21.71 27.01 -6.46
N LEU A 453 21.36 26.43 -7.61
CA LEU A 453 20.02 26.50 -8.18
C LEU A 453 19.03 25.57 -7.48
N ILE A 454 19.53 24.49 -6.87
CA ILE A 454 18.71 23.40 -6.37
C ILE A 454 18.47 23.50 -4.86
N ASN A 455 17.23 23.23 -4.44
CA ASN A 455 16.87 23.13 -3.03
C ASN A 455 16.29 21.74 -2.75
N ALA A 456 17.06 20.86 -2.11
CA ALA A 456 16.65 19.50 -1.77
C ALA A 456 15.38 19.42 -0.88
N LYS A 457 15.03 20.48 -0.13
CA LYS A 457 13.85 20.47 0.76
C LYS A 457 12.53 20.43 -0.02
N THR A 458 12.48 20.97 -1.24
CA THR A 458 11.24 21.02 -2.04
C THR A 458 10.78 19.61 -2.40
N LEU A 459 11.70 18.74 -2.80
CA LEU A 459 11.45 17.33 -3.11
C LEU A 459 11.20 16.50 -1.86
N SER A 460 12.08 16.62 -0.85
CA SER A 460 12.00 15.83 0.38
C SER A 460 10.68 16.07 1.14
N SER A 461 10.14 17.30 1.12
CA SER A 461 8.86 17.64 1.75
C SER A 461 7.67 16.89 1.14
N VAL A 462 7.62 16.79 -0.19
CA VAL A 462 6.53 16.08 -0.90
C VAL A 462 6.57 14.57 -0.58
N ILE A 463 7.77 13.99 -0.63
CA ILE A 463 7.97 12.56 -0.36
C ILE A 463 7.64 12.23 1.10
N ASN A 464 8.14 13.02 2.06
CA ASN A 464 7.86 12.82 3.48
C ASN A 464 6.36 12.98 3.79
N SER A 465 5.67 13.90 3.12
CA SER A 465 4.23 14.05 3.22
C SER A 465 3.48 12.81 2.73
N PHE A 466 3.89 12.22 1.60
CA PHE A 466 3.31 10.98 1.09
C PHE A 466 3.49 9.82 2.08
N PHE A 467 4.72 9.56 2.53
CA PHE A 467 4.97 8.46 3.47
C PHE A 467 4.35 8.68 4.85
N GLY A 468 4.23 9.93 5.30
CA GLY A 468 3.71 10.28 6.63
C GLY A 468 2.19 10.32 6.71
N SER A 469 1.54 10.98 5.74
CA SER A 469 0.12 11.37 5.82
C SER A 469 -0.81 10.65 4.83
N SER A 470 -0.27 10.01 3.78
CA SER A 470 -1.10 9.32 2.80
C SER A 470 -1.87 8.15 3.41
N GLN A 471 -3.14 7.98 3.02
CA GLN A 471 -3.96 6.84 3.42
C GLN A 471 -3.41 5.49 2.90
N LEU A 472 -2.59 5.54 1.83
CA LEU A 472 -1.99 4.36 1.23
C LEU A 472 -0.71 3.91 1.96
N SER A 473 -0.05 4.81 2.70
CA SER A 473 1.10 4.51 3.54
C SER A 473 0.61 4.14 4.94
N GLN A 474 0.42 2.85 5.19
CA GLN A 474 -0.17 2.33 6.42
C GLN A 474 0.88 1.72 7.34
N PHE A 475 0.66 1.78 8.65
CA PHE A 475 1.44 0.99 9.59
C PHE A 475 1.29 -0.48 9.25
N MET A 476 2.42 -1.19 9.18
CA MET A 476 2.41 -2.59 8.85
C MET A 476 1.68 -3.40 9.93
N ASP A 477 0.89 -4.37 9.48
CA ASP A 477 0.27 -5.35 10.36
C ASP A 477 1.25 -6.50 10.54
N GLN A 478 1.90 -6.52 11.70
CA GLN A 478 2.95 -7.46 12.10
C GLN A 478 2.47 -8.35 13.25
N THR A 479 1.17 -8.61 13.31
CA THR A 479 0.63 -9.56 14.30
C THR A 479 1.28 -10.93 14.10
N ASN A 480 1.34 -11.44 12.87
CA ASN A 480 2.01 -12.69 12.50
C ASN A 480 2.46 -12.64 11.02
N PRO A 481 3.26 -13.62 10.53
CA PRO A 481 3.74 -13.63 9.14
C PRO A 481 2.65 -13.58 8.06
N LEU A 482 1.49 -14.19 8.32
CA LEU A 482 0.36 -14.17 7.37
C LEU A 482 -0.26 -12.78 7.27
N ALA A 483 -0.41 -12.08 8.40
CA ALA A 483 -0.88 -10.70 8.44
C ALA A 483 0.05 -9.78 7.62
N GLU A 484 1.37 -9.97 7.75
CA GLU A 484 2.35 -9.22 6.97
C GLU A 484 2.19 -9.46 5.46
N MET A 485 2.08 -10.73 5.06
CA MET A 485 2.00 -11.14 3.66
C MET A 485 0.73 -10.60 2.99
N THR A 486 -0.41 -10.80 3.63
CA THR A 486 -1.71 -10.33 3.13
C THR A 486 -1.78 -8.81 3.05
N HIS A 487 -1.17 -8.08 4.00
CA HIS A 487 -1.15 -6.63 3.95
C HIS A 487 -0.31 -6.10 2.78
N LYS A 488 0.84 -6.73 2.46
CA LYS A 488 1.68 -6.33 1.31
C LYS A 488 1.02 -6.57 -0.05
N ARG A 489 0.13 -7.57 -0.13
CA ARG A 489 -0.66 -7.93 -1.33
C ARG A 489 -2.05 -7.30 -1.37
N ARG A 490 -2.36 -6.40 -0.44
CA ARG A 490 -3.65 -5.74 -0.36
C ARG A 490 -3.81 -4.71 -1.49
N LEU A 491 -5.02 -4.61 -2.00
CA LEU A 491 -5.46 -3.61 -2.94
C LEU A 491 -6.52 -2.72 -2.31
N SER A 492 -6.41 -1.42 -2.53
CA SER A 492 -7.33 -0.41 -2.01
C SER A 492 -7.93 0.40 -3.16
N ALA A 493 -9.25 0.45 -3.25
CA ALA A 493 -9.97 1.38 -4.11
C ALA A 493 -10.00 2.82 -3.53
N LEU A 494 -9.62 2.96 -2.25
CA LEU A 494 -9.51 4.24 -1.55
C LEU A 494 -8.19 4.94 -1.86
N GLY A 495 -8.14 6.26 -1.67
CA GLY A 495 -6.93 7.08 -1.81
C GLY A 495 -7.04 8.15 -2.88
N PRO A 496 -5.97 8.92 -3.14
CA PRO A 496 -5.97 10.02 -4.11
C PRO A 496 -6.25 9.49 -5.52
N GLY A 497 -7.28 10.05 -6.20
CA GLY A 497 -7.73 9.57 -7.52
C GLY A 497 -8.59 8.30 -7.50
N GLY A 498 -8.83 7.71 -6.32
CA GLY A 498 -9.74 6.60 -6.09
C GLY A 498 -11.12 7.06 -5.59
N LEU A 499 -11.84 6.15 -4.94
CA LEU A 499 -13.15 6.40 -4.35
C LEU A 499 -13.03 6.81 -2.88
N SER A 500 -14.03 7.53 -2.36
CA SER A 500 -14.22 7.70 -0.91
C SER A 500 -15.29 6.73 -0.41
N ARG A 501 -15.28 6.44 0.89
CA ARG A 501 -16.23 5.50 1.52
C ARG A 501 -17.69 5.88 1.26
N ASP A 502 -17.99 7.17 1.35
CA ASP A 502 -19.36 7.70 1.23
C ASP A 502 -19.82 7.84 -0.22
N ARG A 503 -18.87 7.95 -1.18
CA ARG A 503 -19.19 8.04 -2.61
C ARG A 503 -19.27 6.67 -3.28
N ALA A 504 -18.72 5.64 -2.65
CA ALA A 504 -18.72 4.29 -3.21
C ALA A 504 -20.12 3.66 -3.04
N GLY A 505 -20.82 3.50 -4.16
CA GLY A 505 -22.10 2.80 -4.24
C GLY A 505 -21.97 1.29 -4.02
N PHE A 506 -23.11 0.60 -4.15
CA PHE A 506 -23.18 -0.86 -3.98
C PHE A 506 -22.42 -1.62 -5.08
N GLU A 507 -22.56 -1.20 -6.34
CA GLU A 507 -21.96 -1.84 -7.53
C GLU A 507 -20.46 -2.09 -7.37
N VAL A 508 -19.71 -1.04 -6.97
CA VAL A 508 -18.25 -1.11 -6.80
C VAL A 508 -17.83 -2.10 -5.70
N ARG A 509 -18.69 -2.35 -4.72
CA ARG A 509 -18.41 -3.22 -3.57
C ARG A 509 -18.74 -4.68 -3.86
N ASP A 510 -19.51 -4.94 -4.91
CA ASP A 510 -19.96 -6.28 -5.26
C ASP A 510 -18.85 -7.10 -5.92
N VAL A 511 -19.05 -8.41 -5.98
CA VAL A 511 -18.12 -9.35 -6.61
C VAL A 511 -18.46 -9.47 -8.09
N HIS A 512 -17.56 -8.98 -8.94
CA HIS A 512 -17.67 -9.09 -10.39
C HIS A 512 -17.06 -10.41 -10.91
N TYR A 513 -17.59 -10.99 -11.99
CA TYR A 513 -17.11 -12.29 -12.52
C TYR A 513 -15.65 -12.25 -12.98
N THR A 514 -15.16 -11.08 -13.43
CA THR A 514 -13.74 -10.90 -13.79
C THR A 514 -12.79 -11.01 -12.61
N HIS A 515 -13.29 -10.95 -11.37
CA HIS A 515 -12.45 -11.15 -10.18
C HIS A 515 -11.86 -12.56 -10.13
N TYR A 516 -12.44 -13.53 -10.86
CA TYR A 516 -11.97 -14.91 -10.94
C TYR A 516 -10.48 -14.99 -11.26
N GLY A 517 -9.71 -15.68 -10.41
CA GLY A 517 -8.24 -15.82 -10.54
C GLY A 517 -7.41 -14.56 -10.25
N ARG A 518 -8.05 -13.41 -10.05
CA ARG A 518 -7.40 -12.08 -9.97
C ARG A 518 -7.53 -11.44 -8.59
N LEU A 519 -8.77 -11.26 -8.13
CA LEU A 519 -9.12 -10.70 -6.82
C LEU A 519 -9.90 -11.73 -6.02
N CYS A 520 -9.50 -11.94 -4.77
CA CYS A 520 -10.18 -12.90 -3.91
C CYS A 520 -11.58 -12.39 -3.55
N PRO A 521 -12.64 -13.17 -3.81
CA PRO A 521 -14.01 -12.78 -3.46
C PRO A 521 -14.32 -12.94 -1.96
N ILE A 522 -13.50 -13.71 -1.23
CA ILE A 522 -13.73 -14.07 0.18
C ILE A 522 -13.00 -13.10 1.13
N GLU A 523 -11.75 -12.73 0.83
CA GLU A 523 -10.91 -11.95 1.75
C GLU A 523 -11.14 -10.45 1.58
N THR A 524 -12.07 -9.89 2.38
CA THR A 524 -12.28 -8.45 2.52
C THR A 524 -12.58 -8.09 3.98
N PRO A 525 -12.24 -6.87 4.46
CA PRO A 525 -12.63 -6.43 5.80
C PRO A 525 -14.14 -6.31 5.95
N GLU A 526 -14.67 -6.76 7.09
CA GLU A 526 -16.05 -6.52 7.48
C GLU A 526 -16.29 -5.01 7.78
N GLY A 527 -17.52 -4.55 7.58
CA GLY A 527 -17.94 -3.18 7.91
C GLY A 527 -17.83 -2.19 6.74
N PRO A 528 -17.51 -0.90 6.97
CA PRO A 528 -17.68 0.15 5.95
C PRO A 528 -16.70 0.04 4.77
N ASN A 529 -15.65 -0.77 4.89
CA ASN A 529 -14.65 -0.98 3.84
C ASN A 529 -14.89 -2.24 2.99
N ILE A 530 -15.99 -2.97 3.21
CA ILE A 530 -16.33 -4.17 2.43
C ILE A 530 -16.33 -3.86 0.93
N GLY A 531 -15.66 -4.70 0.15
CA GLY A 531 -15.51 -4.58 -1.31
C GLY A 531 -14.58 -3.46 -1.79
N LEU A 532 -14.19 -2.52 -0.93
CA LEU A 532 -13.24 -1.44 -1.26
C LEU A 532 -11.79 -1.82 -0.99
N ILE A 533 -11.59 -2.83 -0.16
CA ILE A 533 -10.29 -3.42 0.14
C ILE A 533 -10.38 -4.90 -0.20
N SER A 534 -9.53 -5.33 -1.12
CA SER A 534 -9.48 -6.70 -1.61
C SER A 534 -8.05 -7.23 -1.57
N SER A 535 -7.90 -8.55 -1.70
CA SER A 535 -6.60 -9.23 -1.69
C SER A 535 -6.36 -9.87 -3.07
N LEU A 536 -5.12 -9.84 -3.55
CA LEU A 536 -4.74 -10.54 -4.77
C LEU A 536 -4.86 -12.06 -4.58
N CYS A 537 -5.34 -12.76 -5.60
CA CYS A 537 -5.34 -14.22 -5.63
C CYS A 537 -3.91 -14.80 -5.63
N VAL A 538 -3.76 -16.10 -5.34
CA VAL A 538 -2.44 -16.74 -5.16
C VAL A 538 -1.55 -16.61 -6.40
N TYR A 539 -2.08 -16.85 -7.60
CA TYR A 539 -1.33 -16.83 -8.86
C TYR A 539 -1.40 -15.50 -9.63
N ALA A 540 -2.20 -14.54 -9.15
CA ALA A 540 -2.41 -13.28 -9.84
C ALA A 540 -1.09 -12.51 -10.00
N LYS A 541 -0.86 -12.00 -11.22
CA LYS A 541 0.25 -11.12 -11.56
C LYS A 541 -0.27 -9.78 -12.07
N ILE A 542 0.61 -8.78 -12.10
CA ILE A 542 0.31 -7.47 -12.65
C ILE A 542 1.25 -7.27 -13.84
N ASN A 543 0.67 -6.95 -14.99
CA ASN A 543 1.45 -6.64 -16.19
C ASN A 543 2.01 -5.22 -16.16
N ASP A 544 2.84 -4.87 -17.14
CA ASP A 544 3.52 -3.56 -17.19
C ASP A 544 2.51 -2.41 -17.39
N LEU A 545 1.35 -2.69 -18.00
CA LEU A 545 0.22 -1.78 -18.12
C LEU A 545 -0.63 -1.68 -16.85
N GLY A 546 -0.31 -2.40 -15.77
CA GLY A 546 -1.01 -2.35 -14.48
C GLY A 546 -2.33 -3.11 -14.39
N PHE A 547 -2.67 -3.95 -15.37
CA PHE A 547 -3.83 -4.86 -15.32
C PHE A 547 -3.47 -6.16 -14.61
N ILE A 548 -4.49 -6.78 -14.00
CA ILE A 548 -4.33 -8.05 -13.27
C ILE A 548 -4.51 -9.21 -14.24
N GLU A 549 -3.55 -10.11 -14.24
CA GLU A 549 -3.54 -11.31 -15.07
C GLU A 549 -3.59 -12.56 -14.20
N THR A 550 -4.22 -13.61 -14.73
CA THR A 550 -4.27 -14.94 -14.13
C THR A 550 -3.77 -15.96 -15.15
N PRO A 551 -3.08 -17.03 -14.72
CA PRO A 551 -2.58 -18.04 -15.64
C PRO A 551 -3.68 -19.04 -16.04
N TYR A 552 -3.65 -19.47 -17.30
CA TYR A 552 -4.49 -20.53 -17.86
C TYR A 552 -3.63 -21.49 -18.70
N ARG A 553 -4.12 -22.72 -18.88
CA ARG A 553 -3.54 -23.68 -19.83
C ARG A 553 -4.32 -23.65 -21.13
N LYS A 554 -3.59 -23.58 -22.24
CA LYS A 554 -4.20 -23.61 -23.56
C LYS A 554 -4.67 -25.02 -23.92
N VAL A 555 -5.86 -25.11 -24.49
CA VAL A 555 -6.42 -26.34 -25.04
C VAL A 555 -6.46 -26.23 -26.57
N VAL A 556 -6.01 -27.29 -27.25
CA VAL A 556 -6.09 -27.41 -28.71
C VAL A 556 -6.78 -28.72 -29.04
N GLU A 557 -7.97 -28.65 -29.66
CA GLU A 557 -8.77 -29.82 -30.05
C GLU A 557 -9.01 -30.85 -28.93
N GLY A 558 -9.19 -30.37 -27.69
CA GLY A 558 -9.42 -31.22 -26.52
C GLY A 558 -8.15 -31.77 -25.84
N PHE A 559 -6.97 -31.40 -26.33
CA PHE A 559 -5.68 -31.67 -25.67
C PHE A 559 -5.21 -30.43 -24.90
N VAL A 560 -4.97 -30.60 -23.60
CA VAL A 560 -4.39 -29.59 -22.72
C VAL A 560 -2.87 -29.63 -22.86
N ASP A 561 -2.24 -28.49 -23.14
CA ASP A 561 -0.77 -28.42 -23.15
C ASP A 561 -0.23 -28.49 -21.71
N MET A 562 0.35 -29.65 -21.36
CA MET A 562 0.91 -29.94 -20.04
C MET A 562 2.33 -29.39 -19.85
N THR A 563 2.92 -28.74 -20.86
CA THR A 563 4.27 -28.16 -20.75
C THR A 563 4.24 -26.79 -20.06
N ALA A 564 5.35 -26.37 -19.44
CA ALA A 564 5.47 -25.05 -18.81
C ALA A 564 5.25 -23.87 -19.79
N LYS A 565 5.45 -24.09 -21.10
CA LYS A 565 5.19 -23.09 -22.15
C LYS A 565 3.71 -22.98 -22.53
N GLY A 566 2.91 -24.00 -22.23
CA GLY A 566 1.45 -24.00 -22.44
C GLY A 566 0.68 -23.13 -21.46
N CYS A 567 1.34 -22.66 -20.38
CA CYS A 567 0.76 -21.76 -19.39
C CYS A 567 0.90 -20.30 -19.84
N ILE A 568 -0.24 -19.63 -20.05
CA ILE A 568 -0.31 -18.25 -20.53
C ILE A 568 -1.07 -17.39 -19.53
N TYR A 569 -0.52 -16.22 -19.22
CA TYR A 569 -1.19 -15.22 -18.39
C TYR A 569 -2.11 -14.38 -19.27
N MET A 570 -3.35 -14.18 -18.83
CA MET A 570 -4.34 -13.40 -19.55
C MET A 570 -4.94 -12.30 -18.67
N SER A 571 -5.09 -11.10 -19.22
CA SER A 571 -5.86 -10.03 -18.61
C SER A 571 -7.37 -10.34 -18.66
N ALA A 572 -8.19 -9.56 -17.97
CA ALA A 572 -9.64 -9.75 -18.00
C ALA A 572 -10.21 -9.58 -19.42
N GLU A 573 -9.64 -8.68 -20.21
CA GLU A 573 -10.05 -8.40 -21.59
C GLU A 573 -9.61 -9.52 -22.55
N ASP A 574 -8.40 -10.07 -22.38
CA ASP A 574 -7.92 -11.18 -23.22
C ASP A 574 -8.71 -12.48 -23.02
N GLU A 575 -9.35 -12.63 -21.87
CA GLU A 575 -10.16 -13.78 -21.50
C GLU A 575 -11.58 -13.70 -22.09
N GLU A 576 -12.03 -12.51 -22.47
CA GLU A 576 -13.35 -12.32 -23.07
C GLU A 576 -13.52 -13.22 -24.31
N GLN A 577 -14.76 -13.68 -24.53
CA GLN A 577 -15.14 -14.54 -25.65
C GLN A 577 -14.46 -15.94 -25.69
N LYS A 578 -13.76 -16.36 -24.62
CA LYS A 578 -13.16 -17.71 -24.52
C LYS A 578 -13.92 -18.61 -23.55
N MET A 579 -13.94 -19.90 -23.86
CA MET A 579 -14.53 -20.93 -22.99
C MET A 579 -13.49 -21.49 -22.03
N VAL A 580 -13.63 -21.20 -20.73
CA VAL A 580 -12.68 -21.60 -19.68
C VAL A 580 -13.25 -22.75 -18.85
N ALA A 581 -12.61 -23.92 -18.90
CA ALA A 581 -12.94 -25.08 -18.08
C ALA A 581 -12.28 -25.03 -16.69
N GLN A 582 -12.96 -25.62 -15.71
CA GLN A 582 -12.51 -25.67 -14.32
C GLN A 582 -11.27 -26.55 -14.11
N ALA A 583 -10.52 -26.32 -13.02
CA ALA A 583 -9.32 -27.08 -12.70
C ALA A 583 -9.59 -28.55 -12.34
N ASN A 584 -10.81 -28.87 -11.90
CA ASN A 584 -11.21 -30.21 -11.44
C ASN A 584 -11.61 -31.15 -12.59
N VAL A 585 -11.45 -30.72 -13.84
CA VAL A 585 -11.73 -31.58 -15.00
C VAL A 585 -10.73 -32.74 -15.03
N HIS A 586 -11.22 -33.94 -15.35
CA HIS A 586 -10.36 -35.12 -15.44
C HIS A 586 -9.52 -35.08 -16.72
N ILE A 587 -8.20 -35.07 -16.54
CA ILE A 587 -7.21 -35.01 -17.63
C ILE A 587 -6.35 -36.27 -17.55
N ALA A 588 -6.21 -36.96 -18.68
CA ALA A 588 -5.32 -38.12 -18.82
C ALA A 588 -3.84 -37.69 -18.88
N GLU A 589 -2.91 -38.65 -18.74
CA GLU A 589 -1.46 -38.34 -18.68
C GLU A 589 -0.90 -37.74 -19.99
N ASP A 590 -1.56 -38.00 -21.11
CA ASP A 590 -1.27 -37.45 -22.43
C ASP A 590 -1.87 -36.04 -22.66
N GLY A 591 -2.58 -35.49 -21.67
CA GLY A 591 -3.23 -34.19 -21.73
C GLY A 591 -4.64 -34.22 -22.34
N LEU A 592 -5.18 -35.40 -22.67
CA LEU A 592 -6.54 -35.51 -23.21
C LEU A 592 -7.58 -35.33 -22.10
N ILE A 593 -8.61 -34.50 -22.36
CA ILE A 593 -9.76 -34.39 -21.45
C ILE A 593 -10.64 -35.64 -21.61
N THR A 594 -10.88 -36.35 -20.50
CA THR A 594 -11.66 -37.61 -20.50
C THR A 594 -13.16 -37.38 -20.49
N ASP A 595 -13.61 -36.28 -19.89
CA ASP A 595 -15.03 -35.96 -19.74
C ASP A 595 -15.64 -35.46 -21.07
N GLU A 596 -16.79 -36.01 -21.49
CA GLU A 596 -17.45 -35.57 -22.73
C GLU A 596 -18.23 -34.27 -22.55
N ARG A 597 -18.83 -34.06 -21.36
CA ARG A 597 -19.64 -32.87 -21.05
C ARG A 597 -18.96 -32.06 -19.96
N ILE A 598 -18.40 -30.92 -20.34
CA ILE A 598 -17.55 -30.11 -19.46
C ILE A 598 -18.26 -28.80 -19.15
N LYS A 599 -18.33 -28.46 -17.87
CA LYS A 599 -18.86 -27.17 -17.43
C LYS A 599 -17.78 -26.11 -17.61
N CYS A 600 -18.02 -25.17 -18.52
CA CYS A 600 -17.11 -24.07 -18.81
C CYS A 600 -17.73 -22.76 -18.35
N ARG A 601 -16.88 -21.78 -18.07
CA ARG A 601 -17.26 -20.40 -17.83
C ARG A 601 -17.16 -19.63 -19.14
N TYR A 602 -18.18 -18.83 -19.42
CA TYR A 602 -18.22 -17.88 -20.52
C TYR A 602 -18.78 -16.57 -19.99
N GLU A 603 -17.91 -15.58 -19.80
CA GLU A 603 -18.24 -14.32 -19.12
C GLU A 603 -18.89 -14.57 -17.74
N ALA A 604 -20.15 -14.20 -17.56
CA ALA A 604 -20.93 -14.43 -16.34
C ALA A 604 -21.69 -15.78 -16.32
N ASP A 605 -21.78 -16.47 -17.46
CA ASP A 605 -22.55 -17.71 -17.62
C ASP A 605 -21.69 -18.97 -17.48
N TYR A 606 -22.34 -20.11 -17.22
CA TYR A 606 -21.69 -21.42 -17.05
C TYR A 606 -22.26 -22.50 -17.98
N PRO A 607 -22.04 -22.41 -19.31
CA PRO A 607 -22.50 -23.41 -20.26
C PRO A 607 -21.82 -24.77 -20.08
N VAL A 608 -22.52 -25.84 -20.47
CA VAL A 608 -21.95 -27.20 -20.56
C VAL A 608 -21.67 -27.49 -22.03
N VAL A 609 -20.40 -27.73 -22.36
CA VAL A 609 -19.91 -27.87 -23.74
C VAL A 609 -19.12 -29.17 -23.94
N ASP A 610 -18.92 -29.54 -25.19
CA ASP A 610 -18.06 -30.67 -25.56
C ASP A 610 -16.58 -30.28 -25.52
N LYS A 611 -15.69 -31.27 -25.36
CA LYS A 611 -14.23 -31.08 -25.27
C LYS A 611 -13.58 -30.30 -26.41
N SER A 612 -14.19 -30.27 -27.61
CA SER A 612 -13.66 -29.54 -28.77
C SER A 612 -13.89 -28.02 -28.70
N LYS A 613 -14.83 -27.57 -27.86
CA LYS A 613 -15.16 -26.15 -27.68
C LYS A 613 -14.46 -25.51 -26.49
N VAL A 614 -13.65 -26.27 -25.75
CA VAL A 614 -12.88 -25.76 -24.62
C VAL A 614 -11.62 -25.09 -25.14
N ASP A 615 -11.42 -23.82 -24.82
CA ASP A 615 -10.24 -23.06 -25.25
C ASP A 615 -9.15 -23.07 -24.18
N LEU A 616 -9.55 -23.02 -22.90
CA LEU A 616 -8.67 -22.83 -21.76
C LEU A 616 -9.07 -23.72 -20.59
N VAL A 617 -8.10 -24.11 -19.77
CA VAL A 617 -8.31 -24.81 -18.49
C VAL A 617 -7.56 -24.06 -17.38
N ASP A 618 -8.20 -23.94 -16.24
CA ASP A 618 -7.61 -23.41 -15.01
C ASP A 618 -6.36 -24.18 -14.56
N VAL A 619 -5.39 -23.49 -13.95
CA VAL A 619 -4.11 -24.12 -13.57
C VAL A 619 -4.22 -24.92 -12.27
N SER A 620 -4.99 -24.41 -11.31
CA SER A 620 -5.11 -24.97 -9.96
C SER A 620 -6.44 -24.56 -9.33
N PRO A 621 -7.11 -25.42 -8.54
CA PRO A 621 -8.39 -25.08 -7.89
C PRO A 621 -8.28 -23.87 -6.94
N ASN A 622 -7.12 -23.71 -6.28
CA ASN A 622 -6.89 -22.61 -5.35
C ASN A 622 -6.57 -21.25 -6.02
N GLN A 623 -6.52 -21.19 -7.35
CA GLN A 623 -6.26 -19.94 -8.05
C GLN A 623 -7.30 -18.85 -7.79
N ILE A 624 -8.53 -19.22 -7.41
CA ILE A 624 -9.64 -18.29 -7.20
C ILE A 624 -9.57 -17.54 -5.86
N ALA A 625 -8.76 -18.05 -4.92
CA ALA A 625 -8.70 -17.56 -3.55
C ALA A 625 -7.41 -16.77 -3.30
N SER A 626 -7.41 -16.00 -2.21
CA SER A 626 -6.19 -15.37 -1.68
C SER A 626 -5.38 -16.37 -0.86
N ILE A 627 -4.18 -15.95 -0.44
CA ILE A 627 -3.30 -16.75 0.43
C ILE A 627 -4.01 -17.11 1.74
N ALA A 628 -4.71 -16.17 2.39
CA ALA A 628 -5.36 -16.44 3.67
C ALA A 628 -6.54 -17.41 3.53
N ALA A 629 -7.40 -17.22 2.52
CA ALA A 629 -8.51 -18.13 2.28
C ALA A 629 -8.01 -19.54 1.88
N SER A 630 -6.93 -19.62 1.10
CA SER A 630 -6.32 -20.89 0.67
C SER A 630 -5.64 -21.68 1.79
N LEU A 631 -5.48 -21.12 3.00
CA LEU A 631 -4.95 -21.82 4.17
C LEU A 631 -6.04 -22.50 5.03
N ILE A 632 -7.31 -22.30 4.68
CA ILE A 632 -8.45 -22.95 5.34
C ILE A 632 -8.67 -24.32 4.69
N PRO A 633 -8.42 -25.44 5.38
CA PRO A 633 -8.74 -26.76 4.84
C PRO A 633 -10.26 -26.93 4.72
N PHE A 634 -10.75 -27.78 3.83
CA PHE A 634 -12.19 -28.04 3.68
C PHE A 634 -13.05 -26.79 3.44
N LEU A 635 -12.48 -25.78 2.77
CA LEU A 635 -13.16 -24.52 2.49
C LEU A 635 -14.47 -24.71 1.70
N GLU A 636 -14.52 -25.73 0.85
CA GLU A 636 -15.69 -26.14 0.07
C GLU A 636 -16.90 -26.56 0.93
N HIS A 637 -16.71 -26.78 2.23
CA HIS A 637 -17.75 -27.17 3.17
C HIS A 637 -18.15 -26.04 4.14
N ASP A 638 -17.63 -24.83 3.95
CA ASP A 638 -17.93 -23.65 4.74
C ASP A 638 -18.73 -22.61 3.95
N ASP A 639 -19.68 -21.96 4.62
CA ASP A 639 -20.32 -20.75 4.08
C ASP A 639 -19.29 -19.64 3.84
N ALA A 640 -19.46 -18.89 2.75
CA ALA A 640 -18.53 -17.85 2.33
C ALA A 640 -18.32 -16.75 3.42
N ASN A 641 -19.35 -16.42 4.20
CA ASN A 641 -19.20 -15.44 5.27
C ASN A 641 -18.33 -15.98 6.42
N ARG A 642 -18.40 -17.29 6.69
CA ARG A 642 -17.54 -17.94 7.68
C ARG A 642 -16.10 -18.05 7.20
N ALA A 643 -15.90 -18.36 5.92
CA ALA A 643 -14.58 -18.32 5.30
C ALA A 643 -13.95 -16.92 5.35
N LEU A 644 -14.74 -15.87 5.08
CA LEU A 644 -14.31 -14.47 5.22
C LEU A 644 -13.87 -14.19 6.65
N MET A 645 -14.69 -14.54 7.64
CA MET A 645 -14.33 -14.40 9.05
C MET A 645 -13.07 -15.19 9.42
N GLY A 646 -12.93 -16.43 8.95
CA GLY A 646 -11.79 -17.30 9.16
C GLY A 646 -10.48 -16.69 8.67
N SER A 647 -10.47 -16.25 7.41
CA SER A 647 -9.32 -15.55 6.79
C SER A 647 -8.92 -14.29 7.56
N ASN A 648 -9.90 -13.51 8.03
CA ASN A 648 -9.68 -12.29 8.81
C ASN A 648 -9.13 -12.58 10.21
N MET A 649 -9.63 -13.62 10.88
CA MET A 649 -9.20 -14.00 12.24
C MET A 649 -7.80 -14.61 12.26
N MET A 650 -7.40 -15.36 11.22
CA MET A 650 -6.03 -15.87 11.12
C MET A 650 -4.99 -14.76 11.13
N ARG A 651 -5.28 -13.60 10.54
CA ARG A 651 -4.39 -12.42 10.60
C ARG A 651 -4.27 -11.81 11.99
N GLN A 652 -5.28 -12.00 12.84
CA GLN A 652 -5.31 -11.49 14.22
C GLN A 652 -4.69 -12.46 15.23
N ALA A 653 -4.24 -13.64 14.80
CA ALA A 653 -3.67 -14.66 15.67
C ALA A 653 -2.30 -14.22 16.21
N VAL A 654 -2.15 -14.19 17.54
CA VAL A 654 -0.90 -13.76 18.18
C VAL A 654 0.10 -14.92 18.21
N PRO A 655 1.39 -14.69 17.91
CA PRO A 655 2.43 -15.70 18.01
C PRO A 655 2.54 -16.26 19.44
N LEU A 656 2.44 -17.58 19.52
CA LEU A 656 2.59 -18.33 20.78
C LEU A 656 4.08 -18.58 21.07
N ILE A 657 4.42 -18.84 22.34
CA ILE A 657 5.78 -19.23 22.75
C ILE A 657 6.16 -20.60 22.16
N ARG A 658 5.18 -21.50 22.06
CA ARG A 658 5.31 -22.86 21.53
C ARG A 658 4.26 -23.07 20.45
N PRO A 659 4.44 -22.49 19.26
CA PRO A 659 3.52 -22.72 18.15
C PRO A 659 3.64 -24.17 17.65
N GLU A 660 2.56 -24.68 17.05
CA GLU A 660 2.57 -25.99 16.41
C GLU A 660 2.03 -25.87 14.98
N SER A 661 2.69 -26.51 14.03
CA SER A 661 2.22 -26.62 12.65
C SER A 661 0.89 -27.39 12.61
N PRO A 662 -0.08 -26.97 11.77
CA PRO A 662 -1.37 -27.64 11.69
C PRO A 662 -1.20 -29.08 11.19
N ILE A 663 -1.85 -30.05 11.85
CA ILE A 663 -1.87 -31.44 11.37
C ILE A 663 -2.58 -31.53 10.02
N VAL A 664 -3.75 -30.90 9.93
CA VAL A 664 -4.51 -30.76 8.69
C VAL A 664 -4.21 -29.38 8.09
N GLY A 665 -3.38 -29.34 7.05
CA GLY A 665 -3.02 -28.12 6.33
C GLY A 665 -3.46 -28.17 4.89
N THR A 666 -3.00 -27.21 4.09
CA THR A 666 -3.31 -27.10 2.65
C THR A 666 -2.09 -27.26 1.75
N GLY A 667 -0.89 -27.28 2.34
CA GLY A 667 0.39 -27.32 1.64
C GLY A 667 0.96 -25.93 1.33
N LEU A 668 0.17 -24.87 1.52
CA LEU A 668 0.58 -23.48 1.29
C LEU A 668 1.41 -22.90 2.46
N GLU A 669 1.43 -23.58 3.61
CA GLU A 669 2.07 -23.12 4.85
C GLU A 669 3.58 -22.88 4.69
N GLY A 670 4.28 -23.72 3.93
CA GLY A 670 5.72 -23.61 3.66
C GLY A 670 6.05 -22.44 2.72
N PRO A 671 5.47 -22.38 1.51
CA PRO A 671 5.67 -21.27 0.58
C PRO A 671 5.42 -19.89 1.19
N VAL A 672 4.36 -19.73 2.00
CA VAL A 672 4.03 -18.45 2.66
C VAL A 672 5.16 -17.96 3.58
N VAL A 673 5.79 -18.86 4.34
CA VAL A 673 6.88 -18.51 5.27
C VAL A 673 8.18 -18.21 4.53
N ARG A 674 8.47 -18.98 3.47
CA ARG A 674 9.65 -18.73 2.62
C ARG A 674 9.57 -17.34 2.00
N ASP A 675 8.43 -17.00 1.42
CA ASP A 675 8.26 -15.76 0.67
C ASP A 675 8.02 -14.56 1.59
N SER A 676 7.57 -14.76 2.85
CA SER A 676 7.43 -13.66 3.82
C SER A 676 8.78 -13.07 4.25
N ARG A 677 9.88 -13.79 4.03
CA ARG A 677 11.25 -13.39 4.40
C ARG A 677 11.36 -12.95 5.86
N THR A 678 10.56 -13.57 6.72
CA THR A 678 10.56 -13.39 8.18
C THR A 678 11.61 -14.30 8.82
N GLN A 679 11.82 -15.48 8.24
CA GLN A 679 12.83 -16.45 8.65
C GLN A 679 14.14 -16.24 7.91
N ILE A 680 15.24 -16.72 8.48
CA ILE A 680 16.54 -16.70 7.82
C ILE A 680 16.65 -17.91 6.90
N VAL A 681 16.98 -17.64 5.64
CA VAL A 681 17.07 -18.62 4.57
C VAL A 681 18.53 -18.71 4.09
N ALA A 682 18.99 -19.92 3.79
CA ALA A 682 20.32 -20.15 3.22
C ALA A 682 20.40 -19.58 1.79
N ARG A 683 21.47 -18.84 1.49
CA ARG A 683 21.72 -18.20 0.18
C ARG A 683 22.08 -19.22 -0.92
N GLY A 684 22.66 -20.34 -0.53
CA GLY A 684 23.25 -21.30 -1.45
C GLY A 684 23.50 -22.65 -0.78
N LYS A 685 24.20 -23.54 -1.49
CA LYS A 685 24.69 -24.78 -0.90
C LYS A 685 25.84 -24.47 0.05
N GLY A 686 25.78 -24.99 1.26
CA GLY A 686 26.80 -24.72 2.27
C GLY A 686 26.74 -25.66 3.46
N GLU A 687 27.72 -25.53 4.35
CA GLU A 687 27.82 -26.28 5.59
C GLU A 687 27.73 -25.32 6.78
N VAL A 688 26.93 -25.70 7.78
CA VAL A 688 26.77 -24.93 9.02
C VAL A 688 27.96 -25.19 9.94
N VAL A 689 28.80 -24.17 10.14
CA VAL A 689 30.04 -24.28 10.93
C VAL A 689 29.78 -24.03 12.42
N TYR A 690 28.89 -23.09 12.73
CA TYR A 690 28.57 -22.68 14.09
C TYR A 690 27.11 -22.24 14.20
N VAL A 691 26.48 -22.59 15.32
CA VAL A 691 25.08 -22.24 15.64
C VAL A 691 24.99 -21.90 17.11
N ASP A 692 24.36 -20.77 17.41
CA ASP A 692 23.91 -20.36 18.74
C ASP A 692 22.50 -19.76 18.63
N ALA A 693 21.86 -19.47 19.77
CA ALA A 693 20.59 -18.76 19.84
C ALA A 693 20.64 -17.33 19.26
N ARG A 694 21.83 -16.76 19.08
CA ARG A 694 22.03 -15.40 18.56
C ARG A 694 22.55 -15.34 17.13
N GLU A 695 23.28 -16.35 16.67
CA GLU A 695 23.90 -16.31 15.34
C GLU A 695 24.09 -17.68 14.70
N ILE A 696 24.09 -17.69 13.37
CA ILE A 696 24.31 -18.88 12.53
C ILE A 696 25.43 -18.57 11.54
N HIS A 697 26.45 -19.41 11.50
CA HIS A 697 27.59 -19.25 10.59
C HIS A 697 27.53 -20.35 9.52
N VAL A 698 27.43 -19.94 8.26
CA VAL A 698 27.36 -20.85 7.12
C VAL A 698 28.55 -20.64 6.21
N LYS A 699 29.27 -21.72 5.90
CA LYS A 699 30.31 -21.74 4.88
C LYS A 699 29.69 -22.18 3.57
N TYR A 700 29.57 -21.28 2.59
CA TYR A 700 28.99 -21.60 1.30
C TYR A 700 30.02 -22.25 0.37
N GLU A 701 29.57 -23.22 -0.44
CA GLU A 701 30.35 -23.76 -1.54
C GLU A 701 30.39 -22.73 -2.67
N MET A 702 31.57 -22.18 -2.96
CA MET A 702 31.81 -21.26 -4.07
C MET A 702 32.65 -21.94 -5.14
N THR A 703 32.40 -21.64 -6.41
CA THR A 703 33.29 -22.07 -7.50
C THR A 703 34.66 -21.38 -7.39
N GLU A 704 35.72 -21.97 -7.95
CA GLU A 704 37.07 -21.38 -7.91
C GLU A 704 37.11 -19.95 -8.49
N ASN A 705 36.33 -19.70 -9.56
CA ASN A 705 36.20 -18.39 -10.20
C ASN A 705 35.45 -17.37 -9.31
N GLU A 706 34.36 -17.77 -8.64
CA GLU A 706 33.62 -16.89 -7.72
C GLU A 706 34.43 -16.57 -6.47
N ARG A 707 35.16 -17.56 -5.93
CA ARG A 707 36.06 -17.37 -4.79
C ARG A 707 37.21 -16.41 -5.14
N PHE A 708 37.69 -16.47 -6.38
CA PHE A 708 38.71 -15.57 -6.87
C PHE A 708 38.19 -14.12 -6.97
N VAL A 709 36.98 -13.94 -7.49
CA VAL A 709 36.41 -12.61 -7.78
C VAL A 709 35.74 -11.94 -6.56
N SER A 710 35.41 -12.70 -5.51
CA SER A 710 34.82 -12.17 -4.27
C SER A 710 35.86 -11.59 -3.30
N PHE A 711 35.49 -10.53 -2.58
CA PHE A 711 36.26 -9.96 -1.46
C PHE A 711 35.62 -10.26 -0.10
N ASP A 712 34.47 -10.96 -0.09
CA ASP A 712 33.74 -11.31 1.12
C ASP A 712 34.40 -12.49 1.88
N PRO A 713 34.19 -12.58 3.21
CA PRO A 713 34.62 -13.74 3.97
C PRO A 713 33.90 -15.02 3.51
N GLU A 714 34.62 -16.16 3.53
CA GLU A 714 34.08 -17.48 3.15
C GLU A 714 32.89 -17.92 4.03
N VAL A 715 32.81 -17.39 5.25
CA VAL A 715 31.77 -17.69 6.21
C VAL A 715 30.84 -16.50 6.31
N THR A 716 29.57 -16.72 5.97
CA THR A 716 28.51 -15.72 6.17
C THR A 716 27.91 -15.87 7.56
N VAL A 717 27.84 -14.78 8.31
CA VAL A 717 27.26 -14.71 9.65
C VAL A 717 25.85 -14.13 9.58
N TYR A 718 24.88 -14.87 10.11
CA TYR A 718 23.49 -14.45 10.24
C TYR A 718 23.16 -14.17 11.70
N LYS A 719 22.72 -12.95 12.02
CA LYS A 719 22.27 -12.57 13.37
C LYS A 719 20.78 -12.82 13.53
N LEU A 720 20.40 -13.43 14.65
CA LEU A 720 19.01 -13.78 14.98
C LEU A 720 18.37 -12.71 15.88
N PRO A 721 17.17 -12.21 15.54
CA PRO A 721 16.44 -11.30 16.42
C PRO A 721 15.86 -12.06 17.62
N LEU A 722 16.11 -11.55 18.82
CA LEU A 722 15.59 -12.06 20.09
C LEU A 722 14.71 -10.99 20.73
N TYR A 723 13.46 -11.35 21.08
CA TYR A 723 12.48 -10.48 21.71
C TYR A 723 12.26 -9.12 21.02
N ARG A 724 12.44 -9.06 19.69
CA ARG A 724 12.24 -7.83 18.93
C ARG A 724 10.76 -7.43 18.95
N LYS A 725 10.49 -6.17 19.28
CA LYS A 725 9.13 -5.59 19.29
C LYS A 725 8.57 -5.48 17.86
N THR A 726 7.29 -5.77 17.72
CA THR A 726 6.47 -5.49 16.51
C THR A 726 5.59 -4.25 16.71
N ASN A 727 5.01 -3.73 15.63
CA ASN A 727 4.04 -2.62 15.68
C ASN A 727 2.84 -2.90 16.61
N GLN A 728 2.37 -4.15 16.71
CA GLN A 728 1.24 -4.57 17.57
C GLN A 728 1.69 -5.01 18.98
N ASN A 729 2.92 -4.65 19.39
CA ASN A 729 3.54 -5.03 20.68
C ASN A 729 3.68 -6.54 20.90
N SER A 730 3.55 -7.37 19.86
CA SER A 730 3.96 -8.79 19.90
C SER A 730 5.48 -8.92 19.76
N SER A 731 6.00 -10.13 19.96
CA SER A 731 7.44 -10.41 19.92
C SER A 731 7.86 -11.25 18.72
N ILE A 732 8.90 -10.80 18.01
CA ILE A 732 9.66 -11.61 17.06
C ILE A 732 10.84 -12.23 17.81
N THR A 733 10.84 -13.55 17.91
CA THR A 733 11.96 -14.33 18.43
C THR A 733 12.19 -15.49 17.49
N LEU A 734 13.39 -15.56 16.91
CA LEU A 734 13.80 -16.65 16.03
C LEU A 734 14.77 -17.58 16.75
N LYS A 735 14.61 -18.88 16.51
CA LYS A 735 15.45 -19.95 17.03
C LYS A 735 16.05 -20.74 15.87
N PRO A 736 17.31 -21.19 15.95
CA PRO A 736 17.89 -22.02 14.91
C PRO A 736 17.25 -23.42 14.89
N ILE A 737 16.95 -23.91 13.68
CA ILE A 737 16.53 -25.30 13.42
C ILE A 737 17.75 -26.17 13.11
N VAL A 738 18.72 -25.61 12.39
CA VAL A 738 19.94 -26.30 11.93
C VAL A 738 20.91 -26.56 13.07
N LYS A 739 21.69 -27.62 12.93
CA LYS A 739 22.79 -27.99 13.84
C LYS A 739 24.13 -27.83 13.14
N LYS A 740 25.20 -27.75 13.93
CA LYS A 740 26.58 -27.74 13.42
C LYS A 740 26.84 -29.01 12.60
N GLY A 741 27.39 -28.85 11.40
CA GLY A 741 27.67 -29.92 10.45
C GLY A 741 26.52 -30.22 9.47
N ASP A 742 25.35 -29.58 9.63
CA ASP A 742 24.26 -29.74 8.69
C ASP A 742 24.62 -29.10 7.34
N LYS A 743 24.29 -29.80 6.25
CA LYS A 743 24.37 -29.27 4.89
C LYS A 743 23.08 -28.56 4.55
N VAL A 744 23.18 -27.30 4.14
CA VAL A 744 22.05 -26.48 3.73
C VAL A 744 22.03 -26.30 2.22
N VAL A 745 20.83 -26.16 1.66
CA VAL A 745 20.61 -25.83 0.25
C VAL A 745 20.04 -24.44 0.08
N SER A 746 20.20 -23.86 -1.11
CA SER A 746 19.59 -22.56 -1.44
C SER A 746 18.08 -22.60 -1.18
N GLY A 747 17.56 -21.59 -0.49
CA GLY A 747 16.13 -21.50 -0.17
C GLY A 747 15.70 -22.28 1.09
N GLN A 748 16.59 -23.02 1.74
CA GLN A 748 16.25 -23.74 2.97
C GLN A 748 16.12 -22.79 4.16
N ILE A 749 15.00 -22.88 4.87
CA ILE A 749 14.74 -22.15 6.11
C ILE A 749 15.60 -22.73 7.23
N MET A 750 16.39 -21.87 7.89
CA MET A 750 17.31 -22.28 8.96
C MET A 750 16.79 -21.96 10.36
N THR A 751 15.70 -21.19 10.47
CA THR A 751 15.15 -20.71 11.75
C THR A 751 13.65 -21.00 11.88
N GLU A 752 13.18 -21.13 13.11
CA GLU A 752 11.77 -21.20 13.50
C GLU A 752 11.42 -20.12 14.54
N GLY A 753 10.13 -19.96 14.85
CA GLY A 753 9.63 -18.91 15.74
C GLY A 753 8.85 -17.84 14.98
N TYR A 754 8.28 -16.88 15.71
CA TYR A 754 7.33 -15.90 15.16
C TYR A 754 6.20 -16.58 14.35
N ALA A 755 5.46 -17.48 15.00
CA ALA A 755 4.37 -18.27 14.41
C ALA A 755 4.80 -19.19 13.25
N THR A 756 5.96 -19.83 13.37
CA THR A 756 6.46 -20.85 12.43
C THR A 756 7.05 -22.04 13.18
N GLN A 757 6.96 -23.23 12.60
CA GLN A 757 7.58 -24.46 13.13
C GLN A 757 8.08 -25.32 11.97
N GLY A 758 9.36 -25.72 12.00
CA GLY A 758 9.90 -26.65 10.99
C GLY A 758 9.78 -26.17 9.54
N GLY A 759 9.82 -24.85 9.31
CA GLY A 759 9.65 -24.25 7.97
C GLY A 759 8.20 -24.06 7.51
N GLU A 760 7.21 -24.43 8.32
CA GLU A 760 5.78 -24.22 8.04
C GLU A 760 5.19 -23.10 8.89
N LEU A 761 4.12 -22.46 8.38
CA LEU A 761 3.31 -21.53 9.15
C LEU A 761 2.59 -22.23 10.30
N ALA A 762 2.74 -21.69 11.50
CA ALA A 762 2.21 -22.24 12.74
C ALA A 762 1.59 -21.12 13.60
N LEU A 763 0.36 -20.72 13.27
CA LEU A 763 -0.35 -19.62 13.93
C LEU A 763 -0.92 -19.97 15.32
N GLY A 764 -1.09 -21.26 15.61
CA GLY A 764 -1.81 -21.74 16.78
C GLY A 764 -1.35 -23.12 17.25
N ARG A 765 -2.30 -23.90 17.79
CA ARG A 765 -2.06 -25.23 18.38
C ARG A 765 -3.15 -26.22 17.97
N ASN A 766 -2.76 -27.48 17.78
CA ASN A 766 -3.68 -28.60 17.59
C ASN A 766 -4.19 -29.02 18.98
N LEU A 767 -5.49 -28.89 19.26
CA LEU A 767 -6.09 -29.15 20.57
C LEU A 767 -7.19 -30.20 20.49
N LYS A 768 -7.28 -31.06 21.52
CA LYS A 768 -8.34 -32.07 21.59
C LYS A 768 -9.66 -31.41 21.97
N VAL A 769 -10.66 -31.51 21.11
CA VAL A 769 -11.95 -30.85 21.28
C VAL A 769 -13.09 -31.86 21.39
N ALA A 770 -14.11 -31.52 22.17
CA ALA A 770 -15.41 -32.22 22.17
C ALA A 770 -16.53 -31.24 21.81
N PHE A 771 -17.38 -31.64 20.87
CA PHE A 771 -18.60 -30.90 20.52
C PHE A 771 -19.78 -31.41 21.35
N MET A 772 -20.04 -30.75 22.47
CA MET A 772 -21.18 -31.06 23.36
C MET A 772 -21.56 -29.85 24.22
N PRO A 773 -22.82 -29.68 24.61
CA PRO A 773 -23.19 -28.68 25.61
C PRO A 773 -22.58 -29.06 26.97
N TRP A 774 -22.08 -28.08 27.71
CA TRP A 774 -21.48 -28.32 29.02
C TRP A 774 -21.90 -27.28 30.07
N LYS A 775 -22.85 -27.63 30.95
CA LYS A 775 -23.27 -26.87 32.15
C LYS A 775 -23.66 -25.41 31.86
N GLY A 776 -23.98 -25.09 30.60
CA GLY A 776 -24.20 -23.71 30.13
C GLY A 776 -22.93 -22.85 30.03
N TYR A 777 -21.75 -23.37 30.33
CA TYR A 777 -20.49 -22.61 30.24
C TYR A 777 -20.06 -22.35 28.80
N ASN A 778 -20.51 -23.16 27.84
CA ASN A 778 -20.33 -22.94 26.42
C ASN A 778 -21.62 -22.44 25.73
N PHE A 779 -22.47 -21.71 26.45
CA PHE A 779 -23.65 -21.06 25.87
C PHE A 779 -23.24 -20.05 24.77
N GLU A 780 -24.06 -19.96 23.72
CA GLU A 780 -23.73 -19.20 22.50
C GLU A 780 -22.38 -19.65 21.92
N ASP A 781 -21.39 -18.76 21.96
CA ASP A 781 -20.03 -18.92 21.45
C ASP A 781 -18.99 -19.01 22.57
N ALA A 782 -19.42 -19.23 23.81
CA ALA A 782 -18.50 -19.39 24.91
C ALA A 782 -17.68 -20.69 24.76
N ILE A 783 -16.41 -20.62 25.17
CA ILE A 783 -15.47 -21.72 25.11
C ILE A 783 -15.08 -22.13 26.53
N VAL A 784 -15.13 -23.43 26.80
CA VAL A 784 -14.63 -24.03 28.04
C VAL A 784 -13.26 -24.60 27.79
N VAL A 785 -12.31 -24.29 28.67
CA VAL A 785 -10.90 -24.65 28.51
C VAL A 785 -10.41 -25.42 29.74
N SER A 786 -9.62 -26.46 29.54
CA SER A 786 -8.94 -27.20 30.61
C SER A 786 -7.80 -26.38 31.24
N GLU A 787 -7.64 -26.50 32.56
CA GLU A 787 -6.55 -25.89 33.33
C GLU A 787 -5.16 -26.35 32.86
N ARG A 788 -5.04 -27.58 32.33
CA ARG A 788 -3.83 -28.09 31.68
C ARG A 788 -3.23 -27.10 30.70
N LEU A 789 -4.04 -26.43 29.87
CA LEU A 789 -3.55 -25.49 28.87
C LEU A 789 -2.86 -24.26 29.49
N LEU A 790 -3.28 -23.84 30.69
CA LEU A 790 -2.66 -22.75 31.43
C LEU A 790 -1.40 -23.21 32.16
N ARG A 791 -1.42 -24.43 32.71
CA ARG A 791 -0.28 -25.04 33.44
C ARG A 791 0.90 -25.27 32.51
N GLU A 792 0.63 -25.78 31.30
CA GLU A 792 1.66 -26.11 30.30
C GLU A 792 2.06 -24.93 29.40
N ASP A 793 1.49 -23.75 29.64
CA ASP A 793 1.69 -22.52 28.86
C ASP A 793 1.39 -22.67 27.35
N VAL A 794 0.41 -23.51 26.99
CA VAL A 794 0.10 -23.88 25.59
C VAL A 794 -0.32 -22.68 24.75
N LEU A 795 -1.22 -21.84 25.28
CA LEU A 795 -1.76 -20.65 24.60
C LEU A 795 -1.19 -19.35 25.18
N THR A 796 0.10 -19.36 25.52
CA THR A 796 0.80 -18.19 26.07
C THR A 796 1.53 -17.42 24.98
N SER A 797 1.39 -16.09 24.99
CA SER A 797 2.07 -15.15 24.08
C SER A 797 3.02 -14.23 24.86
N ILE A 798 4.04 -13.71 24.17
CA ILE A 798 4.95 -12.70 24.71
C ILE A 798 4.68 -11.38 24.02
N HIS A 799 4.49 -10.35 24.83
CA HIS A 799 4.29 -8.98 24.37
C HIS A 799 5.45 -8.11 24.83
N VAL A 800 5.97 -7.27 23.96
CA VAL A 800 7.05 -6.35 24.26
C VAL A 800 6.51 -4.93 24.11
N GLU A 801 6.45 -4.22 25.22
CA GLU A 801 6.02 -2.83 25.25
C GLU A 801 7.23 -1.92 25.40
N GLU A 802 7.19 -0.79 24.69
CA GLU A 802 8.24 0.22 24.69
C GLU A 802 7.73 1.45 25.46
N TYR A 803 8.52 1.86 26.45
CA TYR A 803 8.27 3.02 27.27
C TYR A 803 9.33 4.08 26.98
N ILE A 804 8.91 5.26 26.57
CA ILE A 804 9.78 6.34 26.09
C ILE A 804 9.64 7.54 27.02
N MET A 805 10.76 8.14 27.41
CA MET A 805 10.81 9.42 28.10
C MET A 805 11.78 10.36 27.37
N GLU A 806 11.30 11.56 27.09
CA GLU A 806 12.05 12.62 26.42
C GLU A 806 12.50 13.68 27.42
N VAL A 807 13.74 14.12 27.27
CA VAL A 807 14.31 15.25 27.98
C VAL A 807 14.26 16.47 27.07
N ARG A 808 13.51 17.48 27.49
CA ARG A 808 13.31 18.71 26.72
C ARG A 808 13.99 19.89 27.38
N ASP A 809 14.41 20.83 26.55
CA ASP A 809 14.83 22.14 27.02
C ASP A 809 13.60 23.04 27.19
N THR A 810 13.25 23.36 28.43
CA THR A 810 12.08 24.21 28.72
C THR A 810 12.53 25.65 28.94
N LYS A 811 11.60 26.61 28.84
CA LYS A 811 11.90 28.02 29.14
C LYS A 811 12.46 28.25 30.56
N ARG A 812 12.24 27.31 31.49
CA ARG A 812 12.65 27.40 32.90
C ARG A 812 13.96 26.68 33.19
N GLY A 813 14.53 25.99 32.21
CA GLY A 813 15.71 25.16 32.37
C GLY A 813 15.55 23.81 31.68
N MET A 814 16.67 23.10 31.57
CA MET A 814 16.73 21.77 31.00
C MET A 814 16.12 20.77 31.98
N GLU A 815 15.28 19.85 31.48
CA GLU A 815 14.87 18.68 32.26
C GLU A 815 16.07 17.72 32.42
N GLU A 816 16.09 16.91 33.48
CA GLU A 816 17.20 15.98 33.72
C GLU A 816 16.67 14.58 34.06
N LEU A 817 17.38 13.55 33.59
CA LEU A 817 17.17 12.17 34.02
C LEU A 817 18.12 11.89 35.18
N THR A 818 17.55 11.52 36.33
CA THR A 818 18.31 11.24 37.54
C THR A 818 17.55 10.26 38.42
N ALA A 819 18.28 9.51 39.24
CA ALA A 819 17.70 8.70 40.31
C ALA A 819 17.33 9.54 41.56
N ASP A 820 17.86 10.76 41.68
CA ASP A 820 17.57 11.67 42.81
C ASP A 820 16.26 12.42 42.59
N ILE A 821 15.15 11.79 42.99
CA ILE A 821 13.79 12.29 42.77
C ILE A 821 13.22 12.80 44.11
N PRO A 822 12.71 14.03 44.17
CA PRO A 822 12.17 14.59 45.42
C PRO A 822 10.92 13.83 45.88
N ASN A 823 10.79 13.64 47.19
CA ASN A 823 9.63 13.00 47.85
C ASN A 823 9.38 11.53 47.45
N VAL A 824 10.41 10.82 46.99
CA VAL A 824 10.37 9.39 46.68
C VAL A 824 11.27 8.63 47.66
N SER A 825 10.83 7.46 48.13
CA SER A 825 11.64 6.62 49.03
C SER A 825 12.81 5.98 48.30
N GLU A 826 13.92 5.72 49.00
CA GLU A 826 15.09 5.01 48.45
C GLU A 826 14.75 3.60 47.95
N GLU A 827 13.71 2.97 48.52
CA GLU A 827 13.23 1.66 48.08
C GLU A 827 12.67 1.71 46.65
N ALA A 828 11.98 2.80 46.28
CA ALA A 828 11.41 2.98 44.96
C ALA A 828 12.46 3.35 43.88
N THR A 829 13.62 3.86 44.29
CA THR A 829 14.73 4.21 43.37
C THR A 829 15.83 3.14 43.32
N LYS A 830 15.74 2.08 44.13
CA LYS A 830 16.73 1.00 44.22
C LYS A 830 17.12 0.35 42.89
N ASP A 831 16.17 0.20 41.97
CA ASP A 831 16.40 -0.45 40.68
C ASP A 831 16.82 0.55 39.56
N LEU A 832 16.90 1.86 39.86
CA LEU A 832 17.35 2.88 38.91
C LEU A 832 18.89 2.96 38.87
N ASP A 833 19.43 3.23 37.68
CA ASP A 833 20.85 3.54 37.51
C ASP A 833 21.16 5.03 37.77
N GLU A 834 22.44 5.42 37.62
CA GLU A 834 22.89 6.81 37.80
C GLU A 834 22.18 7.80 36.86
N ASN A 835 21.69 7.34 35.70
CA ASN A 835 20.93 8.14 34.74
C ASN A 835 19.41 8.08 35.02
N GLY A 836 18.99 7.52 36.16
CA GLY A 836 17.58 7.37 36.51
C GLY A 836 16.82 6.32 35.69
N ILE A 837 17.48 5.38 35.02
CA ILE A 837 16.82 4.35 34.19
C ILE A 837 16.87 2.99 34.88
N ILE A 838 15.72 2.32 34.96
CA ILE A 838 15.58 0.99 35.56
C ILE A 838 16.59 -0.03 34.99
N ARG A 839 17.11 -0.93 35.82
CA ARG A 839 18.08 -1.95 35.40
C ARG A 839 17.44 -3.07 34.58
N ILE A 840 18.22 -3.65 33.66
CA ILE A 840 17.82 -4.82 32.88
C ILE A 840 17.65 -6.03 33.83
N GLY A 841 16.58 -6.80 33.64
CA GLY A 841 16.22 -7.94 34.47
C GLY A 841 15.41 -7.61 35.73
N ALA A 842 15.11 -6.33 35.99
CA ALA A 842 14.17 -5.96 37.05
C ALA A 842 12.75 -6.44 36.71
N ASN A 843 12.04 -6.95 37.72
CA ASN A 843 10.61 -7.25 37.62
C ASN A 843 9.84 -6.01 38.02
N VAL A 844 9.02 -5.53 37.10
CA VAL A 844 8.25 -4.30 37.26
C VAL A 844 6.88 -4.65 37.80
N GLU A 845 6.52 -4.00 38.90
CA GLU A 845 5.19 -3.98 39.47
C GLU A 845 4.49 -2.63 39.20
N PRO A 846 3.15 -2.60 39.27
CA PRO A 846 2.39 -1.36 39.15
C PRO A 846 2.84 -0.28 40.15
N GLY A 847 3.18 0.91 39.66
CA GLY A 847 3.65 2.03 40.47
C GLY A 847 5.16 2.24 40.48
N ASP A 848 5.96 1.24 40.09
CA ASP A 848 7.42 1.34 40.01
C ASP A 848 7.88 2.43 39.05
N ILE A 849 9.01 3.07 39.36
CA ILE A 849 9.61 4.08 38.50
C ILE A 849 10.45 3.39 37.42
N LEU A 850 10.09 3.59 36.15
CA LEU A 850 10.83 3.06 35.01
C LEU A 850 11.95 3.99 34.59
N ILE A 851 11.64 5.28 34.53
CA ILE A 851 12.57 6.34 34.14
C ILE A 851 12.34 7.55 35.05
N GLY A 852 13.31 7.83 35.91
CA GLY A 852 13.38 9.02 36.76
C GLY A 852 13.60 10.28 35.93
N LYS A 853 12.70 11.26 36.05
CA LYS A 853 12.82 12.56 35.40
C LYS A 853 12.42 13.67 36.35
N ILE A 854 13.23 14.72 36.41
CA ILE A 854 12.93 15.95 37.12
C ILE A 854 12.74 17.12 36.15
N THR A 855 11.72 17.95 36.42
CA THR A 855 11.45 19.17 35.66
C THR A 855 11.57 20.39 36.58
N PRO A 856 12.30 21.45 36.20
CA PRO A 856 12.39 22.67 36.99
C PRO A 856 11.00 23.32 37.19
N LYS A 857 10.65 23.57 38.45
CA LYS A 857 9.39 24.19 38.87
C LYS A 857 9.63 25.68 39.13
N GLY A 858 8.64 26.52 38.82
CA GLY A 858 8.68 27.93 39.23
C GLY A 858 8.21 28.06 40.68
N GLU A 859 8.70 29.08 41.38
CA GLU A 859 8.22 29.43 42.71
C GLU A 859 6.72 29.78 42.65
N SER A 860 5.90 28.97 43.32
CA SER A 860 4.48 29.22 43.51
C SER A 860 4.25 29.58 44.97
N ASP A 861 3.52 30.65 45.25
CA ASP A 861 3.13 31.01 46.62
C ASP A 861 2.28 29.89 47.25
N PRO A 862 2.78 29.18 48.29
CA PRO A 862 1.98 28.18 48.98
C PRO A 862 0.83 28.84 49.75
N SER A 863 -0.26 28.09 49.95
CA SER A 863 -1.36 28.54 50.81
C SER A 863 -0.87 28.77 52.26
N PRO A 864 -1.59 29.55 53.09
CA PRO A 864 -1.22 29.73 54.50
C PRO A 864 -1.04 28.40 55.26
N GLU A 865 -1.86 27.41 54.96
CA GLU A 865 -1.80 26.07 55.56
C GLU A 865 -0.54 25.31 55.10
N GLU A 866 -0.22 25.34 53.81
CA GLU A 866 1.03 24.76 53.31
C GLU A 866 2.27 25.50 53.85
N LYS A 867 2.22 26.83 53.96
CA LYS A 867 3.28 27.65 54.56
C LYS A 867 3.51 27.25 56.02
N LEU A 868 2.44 27.06 56.78
CA LEU A 868 2.52 26.61 58.18
C LEU A 868 3.08 25.19 58.27
N LEU A 869 2.61 24.24 57.44
CA LEU A 869 3.12 22.87 57.42
C LEU A 869 4.62 22.83 57.10
N ARG A 870 5.07 23.59 56.10
CA ARG A 870 6.50 23.69 55.77
C ARG A 870 7.32 24.31 56.90
N ALA A 871 6.79 25.32 57.58
CA ALA A 871 7.44 25.91 58.75
C ALA A 871 7.56 24.93 59.92
N ILE A 872 6.58 24.04 60.11
CA ILE A 872 6.60 23.00 61.16
C ILE A 872 7.59 21.88 60.83
N PHE A 873 7.59 21.38 59.59
CA PHE A 873 8.40 20.22 59.20
C PHE A 873 9.79 20.58 58.68
N GLY A 874 10.08 21.86 58.41
CA GLY A 874 11.38 22.31 57.91
C GLY A 874 11.66 21.92 56.45
N ASP A 875 10.65 21.42 55.73
CA ASP A 875 10.78 21.03 54.32
C ASP A 875 10.99 22.26 53.43
N LYS A 876 12.16 22.32 52.79
CA LYS A 876 12.43 23.30 51.74
C LYS A 876 11.55 22.98 50.52
N ALA A 877 11.03 24.02 49.88
CA ALA A 877 10.36 23.84 48.59
C ALA A 877 11.37 23.25 47.60
N GLY A 878 11.09 22.07 47.06
CA GLY A 878 11.89 21.54 45.95
C GLY A 878 11.72 22.44 44.74
N ASP A 879 12.83 22.94 44.19
CA ASP A 879 12.87 23.72 42.94
C ASP A 879 12.55 22.86 41.70
N VAL A 880 12.35 21.56 41.90
CA VAL A 880 12.12 20.55 40.88
C VAL A 880 10.86 19.74 41.19
N LYS A 881 10.16 19.30 40.14
CA LYS A 881 8.98 18.45 40.21
C LYS A 881 9.30 17.06 39.65
N ASP A 882 8.80 16.01 40.31
CA ASP A 882 8.77 14.65 39.77
C ASP A 882 7.93 14.60 38.48
N ALA A 883 8.58 14.30 37.36
CA ALA A 883 7.99 14.07 36.05
C ALA A 883 8.35 12.67 35.52
N SER A 884 8.67 11.74 36.43
CA SER A 884 9.15 10.40 36.12
C SER A 884 8.08 9.53 35.48
N LEU A 885 8.53 8.59 34.65
CA LEU A 885 7.69 7.57 34.05
C LEU A 885 7.44 6.43 35.04
N LYS A 886 6.19 6.26 35.47
CA LYS A 886 5.79 5.18 36.38
C LYS A 886 5.07 4.06 35.65
N ALA A 887 5.21 2.85 36.16
CA ALA A 887 4.53 1.67 35.68
C ALA A 887 3.01 1.80 35.83
N THR A 888 2.27 1.52 34.77
CA THR A 888 0.80 1.62 34.80
C THR A 888 0.19 0.55 35.71
N PRO A 889 -1.05 0.74 36.22
CA PRO A 889 -1.73 -0.24 37.09
C PRO A 889 -1.81 -1.69 36.55
N SER A 890 -1.72 -1.85 35.23
CA SER A 890 -1.78 -3.14 34.54
C SER A 890 -0.41 -3.68 34.11
N LEU A 891 0.66 -2.92 34.32
CA LEU A 891 2.01 -3.30 33.92
C LEU A 891 2.58 -4.30 34.92
N ARG A 892 2.76 -5.54 34.47
CA ARG A 892 3.57 -6.57 35.13
C ARG A 892 4.45 -7.22 34.09
N GLY A 893 5.76 -7.20 34.28
CA GLY A 893 6.70 -7.75 33.31
C GLY A 893 8.15 -7.59 33.73
N THR A 894 9.06 -8.02 32.88
CA THR A 894 10.50 -7.95 33.13
C THR A 894 11.15 -7.01 32.13
N VAL A 895 12.04 -6.15 32.60
CA VAL A 895 12.84 -5.26 31.74
C VAL A 895 13.83 -6.10 30.93
N ILE A 896 13.72 -6.05 29.60
CA ILE A 896 14.57 -6.85 28.69
C ILE A 896 15.74 -6.06 28.10
N ASP A 897 15.55 -4.77 27.84
CA ASP A 897 16.57 -3.89 27.26
C ASP A 897 16.28 -2.43 27.64
N LYS A 898 17.32 -1.61 27.65
CA LYS A 898 17.22 -0.16 27.80
C LYS A 898 18.18 0.56 26.86
N ARG A 899 17.75 1.69 26.31
CA ARG A 899 18.55 2.52 25.40
C ARG A 899 18.49 3.97 25.84
N LEU A 900 19.64 4.63 25.84
CA LEU A 900 19.77 6.07 26.07
C LEU A 900 20.43 6.68 24.85
N PHE A 901 19.70 7.55 24.16
CA PHE A 901 20.21 8.35 23.06
C PHE A 901 20.42 9.77 23.55
N SER A 902 21.55 10.37 23.21
CA SER A 902 21.87 11.73 23.63
C SER A 902 22.47 12.52 22.49
N LYS A 903 22.03 13.78 22.38
CA LYS A 903 22.66 14.75 21.50
C LYS A 903 23.91 15.30 22.20
N ILE A 904 25.04 15.37 21.49
CA ILE A 904 26.23 15.99 22.06
C ILE A 904 25.96 17.50 22.19
N ALA A 905 25.80 17.97 23.42
CA ALA A 905 25.74 19.39 23.72
C ALA A 905 27.06 20.06 23.32
N LYS A 906 27.01 21.27 22.73
CA LYS A 906 28.21 22.06 22.41
C LYS A 906 29.06 22.40 23.65
N GLU A 907 28.48 22.27 24.84
CA GLU A 907 29.09 22.49 26.13
C GLU A 907 29.29 21.16 26.86
N ASN A 908 30.41 20.49 26.59
CA ASN A 908 31.03 19.58 27.55
C ASN A 908 32.55 19.66 27.40
N SER A 909 33.21 19.99 28.51
CA SER A 909 34.64 20.13 28.84
C SER A 909 35.73 19.99 27.73
N LYS A 910 36.79 20.81 27.80
CA LYS A 910 38.01 20.71 26.95
C LYS A 910 38.60 19.28 26.83
N ARG A 911 38.32 18.39 27.79
CA ARG A 911 38.71 16.97 27.80
C ARG A 911 37.92 16.09 26.81
N GLY A 912 36.62 16.35 26.63
CA GLY A 912 35.77 15.60 25.70
C GLY A 912 36.17 15.83 24.23
N LYS A 913 36.44 17.10 23.85
CA LYS A 913 36.86 17.46 22.49
C LYS A 913 38.17 16.81 22.04
N THR A 914 39.13 16.62 22.95
CA THR A 914 40.40 15.94 22.65
C THR A 914 40.20 14.44 22.43
N THR A 915 39.30 13.83 23.20
CA THR A 915 38.98 12.40 23.10
C THR A 915 38.27 12.08 21.78
N SER A 916 37.29 12.89 21.38
CA SER A 916 36.60 12.72 20.09
C SER A 916 37.51 12.95 18.89
N LYS A 917 38.47 13.89 18.96
CA LYS A 917 39.47 14.09 17.90
C LYS A 917 40.40 12.88 17.73
N ASN A 918 40.87 12.30 18.83
CA ASN A 918 41.71 11.09 18.78
C ASN A 918 40.93 9.90 18.20
N GLN A 919 39.66 9.74 18.55
CA GLN A 919 38.80 8.69 17.99
C GLN A 919 38.52 8.89 16.49
N LEU A 920 38.35 10.13 16.03
CA LEU A 920 38.22 10.45 14.60
C LEU A 920 39.48 10.08 13.83
N GLN A 921 40.66 10.43 14.36
CA GLN A 921 41.93 10.09 13.74
C GLN A 921 42.16 8.57 13.67
N GLN A 922 41.83 7.84 14.75
CA GLN A 922 41.88 6.37 14.76
C GLN A 922 40.93 5.75 13.73
N ALA A 923 39.74 6.31 13.53
CA ALA A 923 38.81 5.84 12.52
C ALA A 923 39.37 6.04 11.09
N ASP A 924 39.99 7.19 10.82
CA ASP A 924 40.66 7.48 9.55
C ASP A 924 41.84 6.54 9.27
N GLU A 925 42.72 6.33 10.26
CA GLU A 925 43.86 5.40 10.15
C GLU A 925 43.39 3.96 9.91
N ASN A 926 42.31 3.53 10.58
CA ASN A 926 41.73 2.20 10.36
C ASN A 926 41.13 2.05 8.96
N PHE A 927 40.45 3.07 8.44
CA PHE A 927 39.92 3.06 7.07
C PHE A 927 41.06 2.99 6.05
N GLN A 928 42.09 3.83 6.18
CA GLN A 928 43.24 3.82 5.26
C GLN A 928 43.93 2.45 5.26
N ARG A 929 44.07 1.81 6.43
CA ARG A 929 44.64 0.46 6.54
C ARG A 929 43.77 -0.58 5.82
N LYS A 930 42.45 -0.58 6.05
CA LYS A 930 41.50 -1.50 5.40
C LYS A 930 41.46 -1.30 3.88
N ALA A 931 41.37 -0.04 3.44
CA ALA A 931 41.32 0.33 2.03
C ALA A 931 42.61 -0.03 1.29
N ALA A 932 43.78 0.23 1.89
CA ALA A 932 45.07 -0.17 1.30
C ALA A 932 45.20 -1.69 1.17
N ALA A 933 44.78 -2.45 2.19
CA ALA A 933 44.78 -3.91 2.14
C ALA A 933 43.83 -4.47 1.05
N LEU A 934 42.63 -3.89 0.92
CA LEU A 934 41.68 -4.23 -0.13
C LEU A 934 42.26 -3.93 -1.52
N HIS A 935 42.86 -2.75 -1.70
CA HIS A 935 43.45 -2.32 -2.96
C HIS A 935 44.62 -3.22 -3.39
N GLN A 936 45.51 -3.59 -2.46
CA GLN A 936 46.60 -4.54 -2.72
C GLN A 936 46.08 -5.92 -3.14
N THR A 937 45.03 -6.42 -2.45
CA THR A 937 44.40 -7.70 -2.78
C THR A 937 43.68 -7.66 -4.14
N PHE A 938 43.11 -6.51 -4.49
CA PHE A 938 42.46 -6.31 -5.79
C PHE A 938 43.48 -6.30 -6.93
N ILE A 939 44.58 -5.55 -6.80
CA ILE A 939 45.62 -5.49 -7.83
C ILE A 939 46.27 -6.86 -8.02
N SER A 940 46.58 -7.58 -6.95
CA SER A 940 47.18 -8.92 -7.07
C SER A 940 46.29 -9.89 -7.85
N LYS A 941 44.98 -9.88 -7.57
CA LYS A 941 43.97 -10.66 -8.31
C LYS A 941 43.85 -10.23 -9.78
N LEU A 942 43.90 -8.92 -10.04
CA LEU A 942 43.76 -8.37 -11.39
C LEU A 942 44.99 -8.67 -12.26
N VAL A 943 46.20 -8.61 -11.69
CA VAL A 943 47.46 -9.02 -12.35
C VAL A 943 47.44 -10.51 -12.69
N GLU A 944 46.92 -11.35 -11.81
CA GLU A 944 46.81 -12.80 -12.06
C GLU A 944 45.80 -13.12 -13.19
N LEU A 945 44.66 -12.42 -13.25
CA LEU A 945 43.68 -12.57 -14.34
C LEU A 945 44.20 -12.08 -15.71
N LEU A 946 45.00 -11.02 -15.72
CA LEU A 946 45.52 -10.41 -16.95
C LEU A 946 46.88 -10.97 -17.38
N LYS A 947 47.41 -11.95 -16.64
CA LYS A 947 48.70 -12.58 -16.92
C LYS A 947 48.67 -13.21 -18.33
N SER A 948 49.58 -12.76 -19.20
CA SER A 948 49.76 -13.25 -20.58
C SER A 948 48.70 -12.79 -21.61
N LYS A 949 47.90 -11.75 -21.31
CA LYS A 949 46.93 -11.14 -22.25
C LYS A 949 47.37 -9.73 -22.67
N THR A 950 47.10 -9.33 -23.90
CA THR A 950 47.37 -7.98 -24.44
C THR A 950 46.14 -7.08 -24.35
N SER A 951 46.37 -5.78 -24.12
CA SER A 951 45.32 -4.75 -24.07
C SER A 951 44.65 -4.56 -25.43
N ASN A 952 43.31 -4.50 -25.44
CA ASN A 952 42.53 -4.14 -26.64
C ASN A 952 42.17 -2.63 -26.69
N GLY A 953 42.82 -1.82 -25.85
CA GLY A 953 42.52 -0.40 -25.65
C GLY A 953 41.53 -0.22 -24.49
N VAL A 954 42.02 0.19 -23.32
CA VAL A 954 41.17 0.48 -22.15
C VAL A 954 40.85 1.97 -22.15
N SER A 955 39.56 2.33 -22.13
CA SER A 955 39.12 3.72 -22.08
C SER A 955 38.42 4.04 -20.76
N ASP A 956 38.40 5.32 -20.42
CA ASP A 956 37.47 5.89 -19.44
C ASP A 956 36.01 5.83 -20.00
N LEU A 957 35.00 5.99 -19.15
CA LEU A 957 33.58 6.16 -19.51
C LEU A 957 33.36 7.31 -20.51
N TYR A 958 34.31 8.26 -20.60
CA TYR A 958 34.27 9.41 -21.52
C TYR A 958 35.05 9.19 -22.82
N GLY A 959 35.54 7.97 -23.08
CA GLY A 959 36.24 7.63 -24.34
C GLY A 959 37.71 8.05 -24.40
N VAL A 960 38.29 8.52 -23.28
CA VAL A 960 39.74 8.80 -23.17
C VAL A 960 40.50 7.48 -23.04
N GLU A 961 41.44 7.19 -23.94
CA GLU A 961 42.27 5.98 -23.87
C GLU A 961 43.26 6.07 -22.69
N LEU A 962 43.14 5.15 -21.73
CA LEU A 962 43.99 5.01 -20.55
C LEU A 962 45.14 4.01 -20.77
N ILE A 963 44.92 2.98 -21.59
CA ILE A 963 45.94 1.99 -21.99
C ILE A 963 45.85 1.81 -23.50
N ALA A 964 46.97 1.97 -24.19
CA ALA A 964 47.06 1.78 -25.64
C ALA A 964 46.80 0.31 -26.04
N LYS A 965 46.41 0.11 -27.30
CA LYS A 965 46.27 -1.23 -27.89
C LYS A 965 47.63 -1.95 -27.90
N GLU A 966 47.61 -3.25 -27.63
CA GLU A 966 48.74 -4.18 -27.61
C GLU A 966 49.77 -4.01 -26.48
N GLN A 967 49.54 -3.11 -25.52
CA GLN A 967 50.40 -2.97 -24.34
C GLN A 967 50.16 -4.10 -23.31
N PRO A 968 51.21 -4.67 -22.67
CA PRO A 968 51.05 -5.65 -21.59
C PRO A 968 50.63 -4.99 -20.26
N PHE A 969 49.74 -5.65 -19.50
CA PHE A 969 49.29 -5.19 -18.19
C PHE A 969 50.37 -5.46 -17.12
N THR A 970 51.09 -4.43 -16.67
CA THR A 970 52.07 -4.51 -15.55
C THR A 970 51.48 -3.97 -14.25
N TYR A 971 52.05 -4.40 -13.11
CA TYR A 971 51.60 -4.00 -11.77
C TYR A 971 51.57 -2.46 -11.60
N ASP A 972 52.61 -1.77 -12.06
CA ASP A 972 52.74 -0.31 -11.91
C ASP A 972 51.68 0.46 -12.74
N VAL A 973 51.39 -0.01 -13.95
CA VAL A 973 50.34 0.60 -14.81
C VAL A 973 48.97 0.43 -14.14
N LEU A 974 48.67 -0.77 -13.63
CA LEU A 974 47.39 -1.04 -12.98
C LEU A 974 47.23 -0.30 -11.65
N ASN A 975 48.29 -0.13 -10.85
CA ASN A 975 48.24 0.63 -9.59
C ASN A 975 48.05 2.14 -9.81
N SER A 976 48.44 2.67 -10.98
CA SER A 976 48.32 4.10 -11.31
C SER A 976 46.93 4.52 -11.81
N LEU A 977 46.04 3.56 -12.10
CA LEU A 977 44.71 3.83 -12.66
C LEU A 977 43.68 4.13 -11.58
N SER A 978 42.77 5.06 -11.88
CA SER A 978 41.54 5.26 -11.09
C SER A 978 40.44 4.35 -11.60
N TYR A 979 39.94 3.48 -10.72
CA TYR A 979 38.93 2.47 -11.05
C TYR A 979 37.48 2.98 -10.91
N GLU A 980 37.26 4.23 -10.47
CA GLU A 980 35.92 4.78 -10.28
C GLU A 980 35.21 5.14 -11.59
N ASN A 981 35.97 5.56 -12.61
CA ASN A 981 35.43 6.00 -13.91
C ASN A 981 35.83 5.09 -15.10
N ILE A 982 36.53 4.00 -14.84
CA ILE A 982 37.06 3.16 -15.93
C ILE A 982 35.94 2.36 -16.62
N ASN A 983 36.00 2.22 -17.95
CA ASN A 983 35.07 1.33 -18.66
C ASN A 983 35.53 -0.13 -18.44
N PRO A 984 34.71 -0.99 -17.79
CA PRO A 984 35.10 -2.38 -17.53
C PRO A 984 34.95 -3.29 -18.75
N ALA A 985 34.43 -2.80 -19.88
CA ALA A 985 34.21 -3.58 -21.09
C ALA A 985 35.44 -3.58 -22.02
N LYS A 986 35.70 -4.73 -22.66
CA LYS A 986 36.68 -4.90 -23.77
C LYS A 986 38.16 -4.69 -23.40
N TRP A 987 38.62 -5.12 -22.23
CA TRP A 987 40.05 -5.02 -21.86
C TRP A 987 40.95 -5.98 -22.66
N THR A 988 40.45 -7.19 -22.96
CA THR A 988 41.19 -8.26 -23.65
C THR A 988 40.38 -8.81 -24.83
N THR A 989 41.02 -9.64 -25.68
CA THR A 989 40.35 -10.36 -26.79
C THR A 989 39.41 -11.48 -26.32
N ASP A 990 39.54 -11.92 -25.08
CA ASP A 990 38.82 -13.06 -24.52
C ASP A 990 37.57 -12.61 -23.73
N LYS A 991 36.41 -13.17 -24.09
CA LYS A 991 35.11 -12.76 -23.55
C LYS A 991 34.96 -13.15 -22.08
N ASN A 992 35.52 -14.29 -21.66
CA ASN A 992 35.38 -14.81 -20.30
C ASN A 992 36.22 -14.01 -19.29
N THR A 993 37.45 -13.66 -19.65
CA THR A 993 38.32 -12.80 -18.83
C THR A 993 37.72 -11.41 -18.69
N ASN A 994 37.13 -10.84 -19.75
CA ASN A 994 36.45 -9.56 -19.67
C ASN A 994 35.24 -9.59 -18.70
N THR A 995 34.47 -10.68 -18.66
CA THR A 995 33.39 -10.82 -17.66
C THR A 995 33.92 -10.90 -16.24
N LEU A 996 35.02 -11.63 -16.00
CA LEU A 996 35.63 -11.75 -14.67
C LEU A 996 36.27 -10.44 -14.21
N VAL A 997 36.96 -9.72 -15.10
CA VAL A 997 37.52 -8.38 -14.81
C VAL A 997 36.40 -7.40 -14.47
N LYS A 998 35.30 -7.40 -15.22
CA LYS A 998 34.12 -6.57 -14.92
C LYS A 998 33.55 -6.88 -13.54
N GLN A 999 33.39 -8.16 -13.19
CA GLN A 999 32.89 -8.56 -11.88
C GLN A 999 33.87 -8.20 -10.75
N LEU A 1000 35.17 -8.36 -10.96
CA LEU A 1000 36.20 -8.03 -9.98
C LEU A 1000 36.24 -6.53 -9.68
N ILE A 1001 36.21 -5.68 -10.71
CA ILE A 1001 36.16 -4.22 -10.57
C ILE A 1001 34.88 -3.82 -9.82
N ASN A 1002 33.73 -4.40 -10.18
CA ASN A 1002 32.47 -4.08 -9.52
C ASN A 1002 32.49 -4.47 -8.02
N ASN A 1003 32.94 -5.69 -7.70
CA ASN A 1003 33.04 -6.15 -6.32
C ASN A 1003 34.02 -5.32 -5.49
N TYR A 1004 35.15 -4.88 -6.08
CA TYR A 1004 36.08 -3.96 -5.43
C TYR A 1004 35.44 -2.61 -5.13
N LEU A 1005 34.74 -2.01 -6.11
CA LEU A 1005 34.05 -0.73 -5.92
C LEU A 1005 32.97 -0.82 -4.84
N ILE A 1006 32.22 -1.93 -4.77
CA ILE A 1006 31.24 -2.19 -3.73
C ILE A 1006 31.92 -2.23 -2.36
N ALA A 1007 32.95 -3.07 -2.19
CA ALA A 1007 33.66 -3.22 -0.93
C ALA A 1007 34.34 -1.91 -0.47
N TYR A 1008 34.92 -1.14 -1.40
CA TYR A 1008 35.52 0.16 -1.09
C TYR A 1008 34.47 1.17 -0.62
N LYS A 1009 33.32 1.25 -1.32
CA LYS A 1009 32.20 2.11 -0.93
C LYS A 1009 31.60 1.74 0.43
N GLU A 1010 31.56 0.45 0.77
CA GLU A 1010 31.12 -0.01 2.09
C GLU A 1010 32.05 0.49 3.21
N PHE A 1011 33.37 0.40 3.03
CA PHE A 1011 34.33 0.93 4.00
C PHE A 1011 34.26 2.46 4.12
N ASP A 1012 34.09 3.17 3.00
CA ASP A 1012 33.94 4.63 3.01
C ASP A 1012 32.64 5.06 3.72
N ALA A 1013 31.55 4.33 3.51
CA ALA A 1013 30.30 4.53 4.23
C ALA A 1013 30.45 4.26 5.74
N GLU A 1014 31.16 3.19 6.13
CA GLU A 1014 31.46 2.87 7.53
C GLU A 1014 32.23 4.03 8.20
N LEU A 1015 33.27 4.56 7.53
CA LEU A 1015 34.05 5.70 8.03
C LEU A 1015 33.19 6.95 8.19
N LYS A 1016 32.45 7.34 7.14
CA LYS A 1016 31.56 8.51 7.17
C LYS A 1016 30.56 8.42 8.32
N ARG A 1017 30.04 7.22 8.58
CA ARG A 1017 29.11 6.95 9.66
C ARG A 1017 29.74 7.09 11.04
N ILE A 1018 30.92 6.54 11.26
CA ILE A 1018 31.66 6.69 12.52
C ILE A 1018 31.98 8.17 12.76
N LYS A 1019 32.48 8.88 11.74
CA LYS A 1019 32.77 10.32 11.82
C LYS A 1019 31.55 11.14 12.20
N TYR A 1020 30.41 10.85 11.59
CA TYR A 1020 29.16 11.55 11.86
C TYR A 1020 28.68 11.33 13.30
N ASN A 1021 28.63 10.07 13.75
CA ASN A 1021 28.24 9.72 15.12
C ASN A 1021 29.14 10.39 16.16
N LEU A 1022 30.45 10.44 15.92
CA LEU A 1022 31.41 11.08 16.82
C LEU A 1022 31.32 12.62 16.85
N THR A 1023 30.86 13.25 15.77
CA THR A 1023 30.84 14.72 15.64
C THR A 1023 29.52 15.35 16.08
N ILE A 1024 28.38 14.75 15.71
CA ILE A 1024 27.04 15.31 15.92
C ILE A 1024 26.31 14.61 17.07
N GLY A 1025 26.72 13.39 17.44
CA GLY A 1025 25.98 12.54 18.37
C GLY A 1025 24.79 11.85 17.71
N ASP A 1026 23.84 11.37 18.51
CA ASP A 1026 22.63 10.76 17.97
C ASP A 1026 21.67 11.82 17.41
N GLU A 1027 21.06 11.51 16.27
CA GLU A 1027 20.05 12.35 15.62
C GLU A 1027 18.72 12.24 16.36
N LEU A 1028 18.33 13.31 17.07
CA LEU A 1028 17.08 13.41 17.81
C LEU A 1028 16.18 14.52 17.25
N PRO A 1029 14.84 14.44 17.44
CA PRO A 1029 13.93 15.51 17.05
C PRO A 1029 14.28 16.86 17.69
N THR A 1030 13.91 17.95 17.02
CA THR A 1030 14.24 19.31 17.46
C THR A 1030 13.62 19.63 18.82
N GLY A 1031 14.44 20.08 19.78
CA GLY A 1031 14.02 20.39 21.15
C GLY A 1031 14.19 19.24 22.15
N ILE A 1032 14.55 18.04 21.69
CA ILE A 1032 14.86 16.88 22.54
C ILE A 1032 16.38 16.76 22.66
N MET A 1033 16.88 16.73 23.89
CA MET A 1033 18.31 16.61 24.20
C MET A 1033 18.72 15.16 24.46
N GLN A 1034 17.88 14.42 25.18
CA GLN A 1034 18.07 13.00 25.47
C GLN A 1034 16.75 12.25 25.31
N LEU A 1035 16.86 10.99 24.90
CA LEU A 1035 15.74 10.07 24.73
C LEU A 1035 16.08 8.75 25.43
N ALA A 1036 15.34 8.43 26.49
CA ALA A 1036 15.45 7.16 27.19
C ALA A 1036 14.32 6.22 26.76
N LYS A 1037 14.68 4.98 26.47
CA LYS A 1037 13.75 3.91 26.10
C LYS A 1037 13.95 2.70 27.01
N VAL A 1038 12.85 2.14 27.50
CA VAL A 1038 12.84 0.92 28.29
C VAL A 1038 11.90 -0.08 27.62
N TYR A 1039 12.39 -1.28 27.37
CA TYR A 1039 11.61 -2.37 26.79
C TYR A 1039 11.23 -3.36 27.88
N ILE A 1040 9.93 -3.64 28.01
CA ILE A 1040 9.40 -4.54 29.03
C ILE A 1040 8.67 -5.69 28.34
N ALA A 1041 9.08 -6.92 28.66
CA ALA A 1041 8.41 -8.12 28.18
C ALA A 1041 7.34 -8.57 29.18
N LYS A 1042 6.14 -8.81 28.66
CA LYS A 1042 4.98 -9.35 29.38
C LYS A 1042 4.66 -10.74 28.86
N LYS A 1043 4.56 -11.70 29.77
CA LYS A 1043 4.06 -13.05 29.46
C LYS A 1043 2.54 -13.07 29.69
N ARG A 1044 1.77 -13.22 28.61
CA ARG A 1044 0.30 -13.20 28.66
C ARG A 1044 -0.26 -14.61 28.44
N LYS A 1045 -0.68 -15.24 29.55
CA LYS A 1045 -1.38 -16.53 29.53
C LYS A 1045 -2.82 -16.38 29.01
N ILE A 1046 -3.48 -17.49 28.69
CA ILE A 1046 -4.91 -17.49 28.35
C ILE A 1046 -5.74 -17.28 29.63
N ARG A 1047 -6.78 -16.46 29.57
CA ARG A 1047 -7.67 -16.14 30.69
C ARG A 1047 -9.13 -16.07 30.29
N VAL A 1048 -10.02 -16.10 31.28
CA VAL A 1048 -11.45 -15.83 31.07
C VAL A 1048 -11.62 -14.43 30.48
N GLY A 1049 -12.41 -14.34 29.41
CA GLY A 1049 -12.60 -13.11 28.63
C GLY A 1049 -11.70 -12.99 27.40
N ASP A 1050 -10.65 -13.80 27.27
CA ASP A 1050 -9.83 -13.83 26.05
C ASP A 1050 -10.60 -14.45 24.89
N LYS A 1051 -10.31 -13.96 23.67
CA LYS A 1051 -10.96 -14.43 22.45
C LYS A 1051 -10.09 -15.47 21.73
N MET A 1052 -10.71 -16.59 21.40
CA MET A 1052 -10.13 -17.65 20.57
C MET A 1052 -10.94 -17.85 19.30
N ALA A 1053 -10.32 -18.45 18.29
CA ALA A 1053 -11.01 -18.84 17.06
C ALA A 1053 -10.35 -20.05 16.40
N GLY A 1054 -11.10 -20.78 15.58
CA GLY A 1054 -10.56 -21.71 14.59
C GLY A 1054 -10.43 -21.04 13.21
N ARG A 1055 -10.01 -21.82 12.21
CA ARG A 1055 -9.82 -21.34 10.83
C ARG A 1055 -11.14 -21.18 10.06
N HIS A 1056 -12.20 -21.85 10.52
CA HIS A 1056 -13.51 -21.94 9.88
C HIS A 1056 -14.50 -20.84 10.32
N GLY A 1057 -13.99 -19.69 10.78
CA GLY A 1057 -14.81 -18.57 11.25
C GLY A 1057 -15.58 -18.82 12.56
N ASN A 1058 -15.28 -19.93 13.26
CA ASN A 1058 -15.77 -20.22 14.60
C ASN A 1058 -14.98 -19.38 15.62
N LYS A 1059 -15.62 -18.38 16.21
CA LYS A 1059 -15.05 -17.50 17.24
C LYS A 1059 -15.71 -17.79 18.58
N GLY A 1060 -14.96 -17.60 19.66
CA GLY A 1060 -15.53 -17.71 20.98
C GLY A 1060 -14.72 -17.01 22.05
N ILE A 1061 -15.36 -16.74 23.18
CA ILE A 1061 -14.75 -16.14 24.36
C ILE A 1061 -14.54 -17.24 25.40
N VAL A 1062 -13.37 -17.30 25.99
CA VAL A 1062 -13.12 -18.23 27.11
C VAL A 1062 -14.00 -17.81 28.28
N ALA A 1063 -15.02 -18.60 28.61
CA ALA A 1063 -15.96 -18.28 29.68
C ALA A 1063 -15.53 -18.92 31.01
N LYS A 1064 -14.96 -20.12 30.96
CA LYS A 1064 -14.48 -20.80 32.17
C LYS A 1064 -13.25 -21.65 31.89
N VAL A 1065 -12.31 -21.57 32.83
CA VAL A 1065 -11.20 -22.53 32.94
C VAL A 1065 -11.63 -23.58 33.96
N VAL A 1066 -11.64 -24.84 33.54
CA VAL A 1066 -12.12 -25.98 34.33
C VAL A 1066 -10.94 -26.87 34.68
N ARG A 1067 -10.92 -27.39 35.91
CA ARG A 1067 -9.87 -28.30 36.37
C ARG A 1067 -9.87 -29.58 35.55
N ASP A 1068 -8.72 -30.22 35.43
CA ASP A 1068 -8.56 -31.39 34.56
C ASP A 1068 -9.47 -32.55 35.00
N GLU A 1069 -9.69 -32.72 36.31
CA GLU A 1069 -10.57 -33.76 36.86
C GLU A 1069 -12.06 -33.52 36.59
N ASP A 1070 -12.48 -32.27 36.37
CA ASP A 1070 -13.88 -31.91 36.13
C ASP A 1070 -14.24 -31.91 34.63
N MET A 1071 -13.25 -32.06 33.75
CA MET A 1071 -13.43 -32.04 32.30
C MET A 1071 -13.90 -33.39 31.77
N PRO A 1072 -14.71 -33.42 30.68
CA PRO A 1072 -15.04 -34.66 30.00
C PRO A 1072 -13.78 -35.39 29.53
N PHE A 1073 -13.77 -36.72 29.69
CA PHE A 1073 -12.64 -37.56 29.33
C PHE A 1073 -13.08 -38.82 28.56
N LEU A 1074 -12.15 -39.35 27.76
CA LEU A 1074 -12.30 -40.55 26.95
C LEU A 1074 -12.18 -41.82 27.80
N GLU A 1075 -12.55 -42.98 27.25
CA GLU A 1075 -12.42 -44.28 27.95
C GLU A 1075 -10.98 -44.61 28.37
N ASP A 1076 -9.98 -44.10 27.64
CA ASP A 1076 -8.57 -44.25 27.96
C ASP A 1076 -8.08 -43.32 29.09
N GLY A 1077 -8.96 -42.51 29.68
CA GLY A 1077 -8.65 -41.52 30.70
C GLY A 1077 -8.15 -40.19 30.14
N THR A 1078 -8.04 -40.04 28.81
CA THR A 1078 -7.55 -38.79 28.23
C THR A 1078 -8.61 -37.70 28.32
N VAL A 1079 -8.26 -36.62 29.01
CA VAL A 1079 -9.09 -35.42 29.15
C VAL A 1079 -9.11 -34.61 27.86
N VAL A 1080 -10.27 -34.00 27.56
CA VAL A 1080 -10.45 -33.07 26.44
C VAL A 1080 -9.87 -31.69 26.81
N ASP A 1081 -9.20 -31.01 25.86
CA ASP A 1081 -8.62 -29.67 26.11
C ASP A 1081 -9.68 -28.57 26.09
N ILE A 1082 -10.63 -28.66 25.15
CA ILE A 1082 -11.65 -27.65 24.90
C ILE A 1082 -13.01 -28.29 24.67
N VAL A 1083 -14.07 -27.71 25.24
CA VAL A 1083 -15.44 -28.07 24.91
C VAL A 1083 -16.11 -26.95 24.12
N LEU A 1084 -16.62 -27.29 22.93
CA LEU A 1084 -17.32 -26.36 22.02
C LEU A 1084 -18.81 -26.71 21.92
N ASN A 1085 -19.63 -25.70 21.67
CA ASN A 1085 -21.06 -25.87 21.51
C ASN A 1085 -21.39 -26.45 20.11
N PRO A 1086 -22.07 -27.61 20.03
CA PRO A 1086 -22.43 -28.20 18.75
C PRO A 1086 -23.47 -27.37 17.98
N LEU A 1087 -24.33 -26.59 18.68
CA LEU A 1087 -25.40 -25.81 18.05
C LEU A 1087 -24.86 -24.68 17.15
N GLY A 1088 -23.63 -24.22 17.41
CA GLY A 1088 -22.98 -23.19 16.62
C GLY A 1088 -22.58 -23.63 15.22
N VAL A 1089 -22.53 -24.93 14.93
CA VAL A 1089 -22.08 -25.46 13.63
C VAL A 1089 -23.21 -25.42 12.58
N PRO A 1090 -24.42 -25.99 12.82
CA PRO A 1090 -25.48 -25.98 11.81
C PRO A 1090 -25.97 -24.57 11.47
N SER A 1091 -26.14 -23.71 12.48
CA SER A 1091 -26.62 -22.33 12.28
C SER A 1091 -25.66 -21.47 11.44
N ARG A 1092 -24.38 -21.85 11.37
CA ARG A 1092 -23.34 -21.09 10.67
C ARG A 1092 -22.82 -21.77 9.43
N MET A 1093 -23.24 -23.02 9.19
CA MET A 1093 -22.90 -23.80 8.01
C MET A 1093 -21.38 -23.86 7.76
N ASN A 1094 -20.59 -24.08 8.82
CA ASN A 1094 -19.14 -24.27 8.75
C ASN A 1094 -18.76 -25.69 9.15
N LEU A 1095 -19.14 -26.65 8.29
CA LEU A 1095 -18.94 -28.07 8.53
C LEU A 1095 -17.46 -28.49 8.38
N GLY A 1096 -16.64 -27.68 7.70
CA GLY A 1096 -15.21 -27.94 7.52
C GLY A 1096 -14.48 -28.20 8.84
N GLN A 1097 -14.87 -27.52 9.92
CA GLN A 1097 -14.26 -27.70 11.24
C GLN A 1097 -14.46 -29.11 11.80
N ILE A 1098 -15.54 -29.81 11.44
CA ILE A 1098 -15.80 -31.18 11.90
C ILE A 1098 -14.87 -32.14 11.14
N TYR A 1099 -14.74 -31.98 9.82
CA TYR A 1099 -13.82 -32.78 9.02
C TYR A 1099 -12.37 -32.59 9.46
N GLU A 1100 -11.96 -31.34 9.72
CA GLU A 1100 -10.67 -31.01 10.30
C GLU A 1100 -10.45 -31.75 11.64
N THR A 1101 -11.46 -31.72 12.52
CA THR A 1101 -11.41 -32.35 13.84
C THR A 1101 -11.18 -33.86 13.75
N VAL A 1102 -11.89 -34.55 12.86
CA VAL A 1102 -11.80 -36.01 12.71
C VAL A 1102 -10.48 -36.42 12.07
N LEU A 1103 -10.10 -35.79 10.96
CA LEU A 1103 -8.84 -36.09 10.27
C LEU A 1103 -7.61 -35.72 11.13
N GLY A 1104 -7.69 -34.62 11.88
CA GLY A 1104 -6.66 -34.22 12.83
C GLY A 1104 -6.43 -35.27 13.92
N TRP A 1105 -7.50 -35.93 14.39
CA TRP A 1105 -7.37 -37.00 15.39
C TRP A 1105 -6.63 -38.22 14.84
N ALA A 1106 -6.96 -38.65 13.62
CA ALA A 1106 -6.25 -39.73 12.94
C ALA A 1106 -4.76 -39.36 12.73
N GLY A 1107 -4.48 -38.13 12.28
CA GLY A 1107 -3.12 -37.63 12.06
C GLY A 1107 -2.25 -37.60 13.32
N GLN A 1108 -2.79 -37.16 14.47
CA GLN A 1108 -2.03 -37.19 15.72
C GLN A 1108 -1.71 -38.61 16.17
N LYS A 1109 -2.64 -39.56 16.05
CA LYS A 1109 -2.40 -40.96 16.44
C LYS A 1109 -1.38 -41.65 15.53
N LEU A 1110 -1.38 -41.33 14.23
CA LEU A 1110 -0.44 -41.87 13.25
C LEU A 1110 0.91 -41.13 13.20
N GLY A 1111 1.00 -39.93 13.80
CA GLY A 1111 2.17 -39.06 13.68
C GLY A 1111 2.35 -38.48 12.27
N GLN A 1112 1.27 -38.37 11.50
CA GLN A 1112 1.26 -37.92 10.12
C GLN A 1112 0.58 -36.54 9.98
N LYS A 1113 1.05 -35.74 9.03
CA LYS A 1113 0.43 -34.47 8.64
C LYS A 1113 -0.19 -34.60 7.26
N TYR A 1114 -1.33 -33.97 7.07
CA TYR A 1114 -2.10 -34.02 5.84
C TYR A 1114 -2.13 -32.66 5.14
N SER A 1115 -2.29 -32.72 3.82
CA SER A 1115 -2.54 -31.59 2.94
C SER A 1115 -3.87 -31.81 2.21
N THR A 1116 -4.85 -30.97 2.53
CA THR A 1116 -6.17 -30.92 1.92
C THR A 1116 -6.35 -29.55 1.26
N PRO A 1117 -5.90 -29.37 0.01
CA PRO A 1117 -6.09 -28.13 -0.73
C PRO A 1117 -7.57 -27.77 -0.91
N ILE A 1118 -7.86 -26.48 -1.09
CA ILE A 1118 -9.23 -26.01 -1.26
C ILE A 1118 -9.85 -26.53 -2.56
N PHE A 1119 -11.12 -26.96 -2.52
CA PHE A 1119 -11.87 -27.52 -3.67
C PHE A 1119 -11.29 -28.81 -4.30
N ASP A 1120 -10.22 -29.36 -3.73
CA ASP A 1120 -9.57 -30.64 -4.11
C ASP A 1120 -8.99 -31.28 -2.83
N GLY A 1121 -9.84 -31.35 -1.80
CA GLY A 1121 -9.52 -31.84 -0.46
C GLY A 1121 -9.85 -33.32 -0.27
N ALA A 1122 -9.59 -33.84 0.93
CA ALA A 1122 -9.88 -35.23 1.28
C ALA A 1122 -11.38 -35.51 1.25
N THR A 1123 -11.77 -36.60 0.61
CA THR A 1123 -13.14 -37.10 0.62
C THR A 1123 -13.49 -37.78 1.94
N LEU A 1124 -14.79 -37.94 2.22
CA LEU A 1124 -15.25 -38.64 3.43
C LEU A 1124 -14.70 -40.07 3.52
N ASP A 1125 -14.64 -40.78 2.40
CA ASP A 1125 -14.15 -42.15 2.35
C ASP A 1125 -12.65 -42.22 2.67
N GLU A 1126 -11.86 -41.28 2.19
CA GLU A 1126 -10.43 -41.17 2.52
C GLU A 1126 -10.22 -40.82 3.99
N ILE A 1127 -11.00 -39.88 4.53
CA ILE A 1127 -10.95 -39.55 5.96
C ILE A 1127 -11.27 -40.79 6.80
N THR A 1128 -12.30 -41.55 6.42
CA THR A 1128 -12.68 -42.77 7.15
C THR A 1128 -11.61 -43.86 7.04
N ALA A 1129 -10.96 -44.00 5.88
CA ALA A 1129 -9.83 -44.91 5.71
C ALA A 1129 -8.65 -44.54 6.63
N GLU A 1130 -8.33 -43.25 6.79
CA GLU A 1130 -7.31 -42.80 7.74
C GLU A 1130 -7.72 -43.01 9.20
N THR A 1131 -9.01 -42.81 9.54
CA THR A 1131 -9.51 -43.13 10.89
C THR A 1131 -9.42 -44.62 11.20
N ASP A 1132 -9.72 -45.49 10.23
CA ASP A 1132 -9.64 -46.94 10.37
C ASP A 1132 -8.18 -47.39 10.55
N LYS A 1133 -7.24 -46.80 9.79
CA LYS A 1133 -5.79 -47.04 9.96
C LYS A 1133 -5.29 -46.60 11.34
N ALA A 1134 -5.80 -45.47 11.85
CA ALA A 1134 -5.42 -44.93 13.15
C ALA A 1134 -6.07 -45.65 14.35
N GLY A 1135 -7.05 -46.53 14.11
CA GLY A 1135 -7.82 -47.17 15.17
C GLY A 1135 -8.69 -46.21 15.98
N VAL A 1136 -9.10 -45.08 15.39
CA VAL A 1136 -10.03 -44.11 16.00
C VAL A 1136 -11.45 -44.35 15.50
N PRO A 1137 -12.49 -44.02 16.29
CA PRO A 1137 -13.88 -44.26 15.88
C PRO A 1137 -14.25 -43.57 14.56
N LYS A 1138 -15.02 -44.26 13.72
CA LYS A 1138 -15.58 -43.68 12.49
C LYS A 1138 -16.34 -42.39 12.80
N TYR A 1139 -16.11 -41.35 12.00
CA TYR A 1139 -16.68 -40.00 12.17
C TYR A 1139 -16.28 -39.30 13.48
N GLY A 1140 -15.31 -39.81 14.24
CA GLY A 1140 -14.88 -39.24 15.51
C GLY A 1140 -15.94 -39.27 16.62
N LYS A 1141 -17.01 -40.07 16.48
CA LYS A 1141 -18.06 -40.19 17.50
C LYS A 1141 -17.64 -41.20 18.57
N THR A 1142 -17.61 -40.76 19.82
CA THR A 1142 -17.25 -41.61 20.96
C THR A 1142 -18.05 -41.24 22.19
N TYR A 1143 -18.23 -42.20 23.10
CA TYR A 1143 -18.75 -41.90 24.43
C TYR A 1143 -17.69 -41.18 25.25
N LEU A 1144 -18.14 -40.21 26.05
CA LEU A 1144 -17.35 -39.49 27.02
C LEU A 1144 -17.89 -39.77 28.42
N ARG A 1145 -17.04 -39.59 29.44
CA ARG A 1145 -17.45 -39.60 30.85
C ARG A 1145 -17.42 -38.20 31.41
N ASP A 1146 -18.37 -37.87 32.28
CA ASP A 1146 -18.35 -36.62 33.05
C ASP A 1146 -17.23 -36.72 34.10
N GLY A 1147 -16.32 -35.74 34.12
CA GLY A 1147 -15.25 -35.67 35.11
C GLY A 1147 -15.77 -35.55 36.55
N GLY A 1148 -16.91 -34.88 36.74
CA GLY A 1148 -17.47 -34.66 38.08
C GLY A 1148 -18.13 -35.90 38.70
N THR A 1149 -18.82 -36.72 37.91
CA THR A 1149 -19.56 -37.90 38.39
C THR A 1149 -18.89 -39.22 38.04
N GLY A 1150 -18.08 -39.26 36.98
CA GLY A 1150 -17.51 -40.49 36.40
C GLY A 1150 -18.48 -41.29 35.52
N GLU A 1151 -19.74 -40.85 35.43
CA GLU A 1151 -20.78 -41.50 34.63
C GLU A 1151 -20.59 -41.23 33.13
N LEU A 1152 -21.05 -42.16 32.30
CA LEU A 1152 -21.06 -42.00 30.84
C LEU A 1152 -22.16 -41.02 30.44
N PHE A 1153 -21.90 -40.15 29.48
CA PHE A 1153 -22.94 -39.34 28.86
C PHE A 1153 -23.90 -40.22 28.03
N ASP A 1154 -25.19 -39.88 28.04
CA ASP A 1154 -26.25 -40.65 27.38
C ASP A 1154 -26.03 -40.80 25.86
N GLN A 1155 -25.45 -39.77 25.24
CA GLN A 1155 -25.19 -39.72 23.79
C GLN A 1155 -23.70 -39.58 23.50
N PRO A 1156 -23.19 -40.23 22.43
CA PRO A 1156 -21.82 -40.03 21.99
C PRO A 1156 -21.63 -38.62 21.45
N ALA A 1157 -20.48 -38.03 21.76
CA ALA A 1157 -20.08 -36.73 21.26
C ALA A 1157 -19.05 -36.88 20.13
N THR A 1158 -18.98 -35.88 19.25
CA THR A 1158 -17.87 -35.80 18.29
C THR A 1158 -16.65 -35.27 19.01
N VAL A 1159 -15.58 -36.06 19.00
CA VAL A 1159 -14.27 -35.73 19.58
C VAL A 1159 -13.22 -35.79 18.48
N GLY A 1160 -12.20 -34.97 18.60
CA GLY A 1160 -11.02 -35.06 17.75
C GLY A 1160 -10.07 -33.92 18.00
N ILE A 1161 -9.31 -33.52 16.98
CA ILE A 1161 -8.25 -32.53 17.11
C ILE A 1161 -8.43 -31.42 16.09
N ILE A 1162 -8.63 -30.22 16.59
CA ILE A 1162 -8.86 -29.01 15.78
C ILE A 1162 -7.72 -28.01 15.98
N TYR A 1163 -7.40 -27.24 14.94
CA TYR A 1163 -6.41 -26.19 15.02
C TYR A 1163 -7.01 -24.88 15.56
N MET A 1164 -6.59 -24.49 16.78
CA MET A 1164 -7.10 -23.31 17.48
C MET A 1164 -6.08 -22.19 17.56
N LEU A 1165 -6.58 -20.96 17.47
CA LEU A 1165 -5.84 -19.72 17.45
C LEU A 1165 -6.21 -18.86 18.67
N LYS A 1166 -5.22 -18.20 19.26
CA LYS A 1166 -5.42 -17.11 20.24
C LYS A 1166 -5.38 -15.77 19.50
N LEU A 1167 -6.45 -14.98 19.59
CA LEU A 1167 -6.52 -13.70 18.89
C LEU A 1167 -5.93 -12.57 19.74
N GLY A 1168 -5.49 -11.48 19.10
CA GLY A 1168 -4.97 -10.27 19.75
C GLY A 1168 -6.00 -9.47 20.57
N HIS A 1169 -7.20 -10.02 20.77
CA HIS A 1169 -8.26 -9.44 21.56
C HIS A 1169 -8.25 -10.03 22.98
N MET A 1170 -7.30 -9.56 23.79
CA MET A 1170 -7.15 -9.99 25.18
C MET A 1170 -7.98 -9.13 26.13
N VAL A 1171 -8.44 -9.74 27.22
CA VAL A 1171 -9.28 -9.06 28.22
C VAL A 1171 -8.53 -7.92 28.93
N ASP A 1172 -7.24 -8.11 29.24
CA ASP A 1172 -6.42 -7.14 29.97
C ASP A 1172 -6.29 -5.80 29.20
N ASP A 1173 -6.33 -5.85 27.87
CA ASP A 1173 -6.30 -4.63 27.04
C ASP A 1173 -7.66 -3.92 26.99
N LYS A 1174 -8.76 -4.68 27.11
CA LYS A 1174 -10.14 -4.17 27.01
C LYS A 1174 -10.72 -3.70 28.33
N MET A 1175 -10.28 -4.26 29.45
CA MET A 1175 -10.74 -3.86 30.77
C MET A 1175 -10.32 -2.40 31.03
N HIS A 1176 -11.30 -1.56 31.34
CA HIS A 1176 -11.12 -0.16 31.68
C HIS A 1176 -12.17 0.27 32.70
N ALA A 1177 -11.72 0.94 33.75
CA ALA A 1177 -12.58 1.49 34.79
C ALA A 1177 -12.05 2.86 35.19
N ARG A 1178 -12.98 3.78 35.47
CA ARG A 1178 -12.69 5.14 35.92
C ARG A 1178 -13.65 5.50 37.05
N SER A 1179 -13.09 6.02 38.14
CA SER A 1179 -13.84 6.76 39.15
C SER A 1179 -13.73 8.26 38.85
N ILE A 1180 -12.53 8.82 39.03
CA ILE A 1180 -12.16 10.21 38.70
C ILE A 1180 -10.97 10.18 37.75
N GLY A 1181 -10.85 11.18 36.89
CA GLY A 1181 -9.75 11.26 35.95
C GLY A 1181 -9.59 12.68 35.42
N PRO A 1182 -8.72 12.87 34.42
CA PRO A 1182 -8.56 14.15 33.77
C PRO A 1182 -9.82 14.54 32.99
N TYR A 1183 -9.96 15.86 32.83
CA TYR A 1183 -11.07 16.52 32.14
C TYR A 1183 -10.54 17.38 30.99
N SER A 1184 -11.37 17.54 29.97
CA SER A 1184 -11.14 18.45 28.86
C SER A 1184 -11.05 19.88 29.36
N LEU A 1185 -10.07 20.64 28.87
CA LEU A 1185 -9.90 22.03 29.27
C LEU A 1185 -11.05 22.92 28.77
N ILE A 1186 -11.60 22.62 27.59
CA ILE A 1186 -12.65 23.41 26.95
C ILE A 1186 -14.03 23.01 27.47
N THR A 1187 -14.39 21.73 27.31
CA THR A 1187 -15.74 21.25 27.62
C THR A 1187 -15.93 20.83 29.07
N GLN A 1188 -14.86 20.78 29.87
CA GLN A 1188 -14.86 20.25 31.25
C GLN A 1188 -15.37 18.81 31.41
N GLN A 1189 -15.64 18.10 30.31
CA GLN A 1189 -16.05 16.71 30.31
C GLN A 1189 -14.87 15.76 30.59
N PRO A 1190 -15.13 14.56 31.14
CA PRO A 1190 -14.18 13.46 31.16
C PRO A 1190 -13.45 13.31 29.82
N LEU A 1191 -12.12 13.22 29.83
CA LEU A 1191 -11.38 12.86 28.62
C LEU A 1191 -11.85 11.50 28.07
N GLY A 1192 -11.65 11.27 26.78
CA GLY A 1192 -12.02 10.01 26.12
C GLY A 1192 -10.88 8.99 26.11
N GLY A 1193 -11.21 7.72 26.33
CA GLY A 1193 -10.31 6.59 26.06
C GLY A 1193 -9.37 6.18 27.20
N LYS A 1194 -8.99 4.89 27.20
CA LYS A 1194 -8.19 4.25 28.26
C LYS A 1194 -6.82 4.90 28.48
N ALA A 1195 -6.14 5.33 27.41
CA ALA A 1195 -4.80 5.91 27.48
C ALA A 1195 -4.74 7.21 28.30
N GLN A 1196 -5.84 7.97 28.33
CA GLN A 1196 -5.97 9.21 29.10
C GLN A 1196 -6.74 8.99 30.41
N PHE A 1197 -6.98 7.74 30.81
CA PHE A 1197 -7.86 7.40 31.93
C PHE A 1197 -9.25 8.05 31.79
N GLY A 1198 -9.79 7.99 30.56
CA GLY A 1198 -11.02 8.65 30.15
C GLY A 1198 -12.31 7.98 30.62
N GLY A 1199 -13.44 8.68 30.51
CA GLY A 1199 -14.78 8.15 30.81
C GLY A 1199 -15.39 7.37 29.64
N GLN A 1200 -16.44 6.59 29.91
CA GLN A 1200 -17.29 6.05 28.84
C GLN A 1200 -18.16 7.17 28.26
N ARG A 1201 -18.43 7.10 26.95
CA ARG A 1201 -19.39 8.00 26.31
C ARG A 1201 -20.79 7.49 26.60
N PHE A 1202 -21.61 8.37 27.18
CA PHE A 1202 -23.06 8.17 27.32
C PHE A 1202 -23.73 8.99 26.22
N GLY A 1203 -24.26 8.33 25.20
CA GLY A 1203 -24.81 8.95 24.00
C GLY A 1203 -26.31 9.15 24.06
N GLU A 1204 -26.86 9.63 22.95
CA GLU A 1204 -28.29 9.91 22.79
C GLU A 1204 -29.16 8.66 22.99
N MET A 1205 -28.76 7.51 22.45
CA MET A 1205 -29.51 6.26 22.60
C MET A 1205 -29.57 5.78 24.05
N GLU A 1206 -28.47 5.94 24.81
CA GLU A 1206 -28.46 5.59 26.22
C GLU A 1206 -29.30 6.57 27.06
N VAL A 1207 -29.37 7.85 26.67
CA VAL A 1207 -30.27 8.84 27.28
C VAL A 1207 -31.74 8.41 27.07
N TRP A 1208 -32.14 8.10 25.84
CA TRP A 1208 -33.50 7.63 25.55
C TRP A 1208 -33.88 6.39 26.36
N ALA A 1209 -32.93 5.49 26.59
CA ALA A 1209 -33.17 4.32 27.43
C ALA A 1209 -33.54 4.73 28.87
N LEU A 1210 -32.82 5.67 29.49
CA LEU A 1210 -33.13 6.15 30.83
C LEU A 1210 -34.43 6.96 30.89
N GLU A 1211 -34.71 7.75 29.86
CA GLU A 1211 -35.98 8.48 29.73
C GLU A 1211 -37.16 7.51 29.66
N ALA A 1212 -37.05 6.42 28.89
CA ALA A 1212 -38.08 5.40 28.79
C ALA A 1212 -38.36 4.69 30.12
N PHE A 1213 -37.34 4.54 30.99
CA PHE A 1213 -37.51 4.02 32.35
C PHE A 1213 -38.03 5.07 33.35
N GLY A 1214 -38.12 6.34 32.97
CA GLY A 1214 -38.45 7.44 33.89
C GLY A 1214 -37.35 7.72 34.93
N ALA A 1215 -36.11 7.32 34.66
CA ALA A 1215 -34.97 7.42 35.58
C ALA A 1215 -34.34 8.83 35.58
N ALA A 1216 -35.16 9.86 35.83
CA ALA A 1216 -34.77 11.27 35.70
C ALA A 1216 -33.58 11.66 36.57
N ASN A 1217 -33.51 11.19 37.82
CA ASN A 1217 -32.39 11.52 38.73
C ASN A 1217 -31.06 10.91 38.26
N ILE A 1218 -31.08 9.69 37.72
CA ILE A 1218 -29.88 9.02 37.19
C ILE A 1218 -29.41 9.77 35.96
N LEU A 1219 -30.33 10.11 35.07
CA LEU A 1219 -30.03 10.89 33.87
C LEU A 1219 -29.44 12.26 34.23
N GLN A 1220 -30.06 12.97 35.18
CA GLN A 1220 -29.58 14.26 35.65
C GLN A 1220 -28.16 14.16 36.21
N GLU A 1221 -27.88 13.17 37.07
CA GLU A 1221 -26.54 12.94 37.63
C GLU A 1221 -25.49 12.67 36.55
N ILE A 1222 -25.82 11.83 35.56
CA ILE A 1222 -24.92 11.46 34.45
C ILE A 1222 -24.58 12.69 33.60
N LEU A 1223 -25.56 13.52 33.28
CA LEU A 1223 -25.38 14.70 32.43
C LEU A 1223 -24.72 15.88 33.14
N THR A 1224 -24.64 15.88 34.48
CA THR A 1224 -24.12 17.00 35.28
C THR A 1224 -22.92 16.60 36.13
N ILE A 1225 -23.16 16.09 37.34
CA ILE A 1225 -22.17 15.81 38.40
C ILE A 1225 -21.13 14.78 37.94
N LYS A 1226 -21.51 13.79 37.14
CA LYS A 1226 -20.58 12.79 36.58
C LYS A 1226 -19.85 13.26 35.32
N SER A 1227 -20.22 14.41 34.77
CA SER A 1227 -19.71 14.96 33.52
C SER A 1227 -19.00 16.30 33.74
N ASP A 1228 -19.69 17.41 33.49
CA ASP A 1228 -19.10 18.74 33.27
C ASP A 1228 -19.58 19.81 34.26
N ASP A 1229 -20.37 19.46 35.28
CA ASP A 1229 -20.58 20.35 36.42
C ASP A 1229 -19.33 20.35 37.33
N VAL A 1230 -18.48 21.36 37.14
CA VAL A 1230 -17.18 21.49 37.83
C VAL A 1230 -17.34 21.61 39.34
N THR A 1231 -18.35 22.36 39.78
CA THR A 1231 -18.58 22.58 41.22
C THR A 1231 -19.34 21.43 41.85
N GLY A 1232 -20.38 20.93 41.16
CA GLY A 1232 -21.19 19.81 41.61
C GLY A 1232 -20.38 18.54 41.74
N ARG A 1233 -19.49 18.22 40.80
CA ARG A 1233 -18.64 17.02 40.88
C ARG A 1233 -17.70 17.00 42.09
N SER A 1234 -17.13 18.16 42.43
CA SER A 1234 -16.20 18.29 43.56
C SER A 1234 -16.94 18.12 44.89
N ARG A 1235 -18.10 18.80 45.01
CA ARG A 1235 -18.98 18.65 46.18
C ARG A 1235 -19.55 17.25 46.32
N ALA A 1236 -19.94 16.63 45.21
CA ALA A 1236 -20.44 15.27 45.21
C ALA A 1236 -19.37 14.28 45.66
N TYR A 1237 -18.12 14.45 45.22
CA TYR A 1237 -17.02 13.62 45.69
C TYR A 1237 -16.79 13.79 47.20
N GLU A 1238 -16.76 15.03 47.70
CA GLU A 1238 -16.66 15.30 49.13
C GLU A 1238 -17.81 14.65 49.92
N ALA A 1239 -19.05 14.79 49.44
CA ALA A 1239 -20.23 14.20 50.07
C ALA A 1239 -20.13 12.67 50.12
N ILE A 1240 -19.70 12.02 49.03
CA ILE A 1240 -19.49 10.57 48.98
C ILE A 1240 -18.43 10.14 50.00
N VAL A 1241 -17.31 10.86 50.11
CA VAL A 1241 -16.23 10.55 51.06
C VAL A 1241 -16.68 10.75 52.52
N LYS A 1242 -17.48 11.78 52.79
CA LYS A 1242 -18.03 12.08 54.12
C LYS A 1242 -19.26 11.23 54.49
N GLY A 1243 -19.88 10.55 53.53
CA GLY A 1243 -21.15 9.86 53.71
C GLY A 1243 -22.36 10.80 53.85
N GLU A 1244 -22.27 12.00 53.30
CA GLU A 1244 -23.32 13.03 53.32
C GLU A 1244 -24.28 12.89 52.13
N THR A 1245 -25.42 13.59 52.18
CA THR A 1245 -26.38 13.61 51.07
C THR A 1245 -25.81 14.29 49.83
N MET A 1246 -26.11 13.75 48.66
CA MET A 1246 -25.65 14.31 47.38
C MET A 1246 -26.13 15.75 47.17
N PRO A 1247 -25.26 16.64 46.67
CA PRO A 1247 -25.63 18.03 46.40
C PRO A 1247 -26.59 18.12 45.21
N GLN A 1248 -27.36 19.21 45.14
CA GLN A 1248 -28.15 19.51 43.95
C GLN A 1248 -27.23 19.82 42.76
N PRO A 1249 -27.48 19.23 41.57
CA PRO A 1249 -26.73 19.52 40.37
C PRO A 1249 -26.84 20.98 39.92
N GLY A 1250 -25.74 21.55 39.44
CA GLY A 1250 -25.70 22.85 38.79
C GLY A 1250 -25.96 22.79 37.28
N ILE A 1251 -25.60 23.88 36.61
CA ILE A 1251 -25.68 24.00 35.14
C ILE A 1251 -24.46 23.31 34.52
N PRO A 1252 -24.64 22.44 33.51
CA PRO A 1252 -23.55 21.86 32.73
C PRO A 1252 -22.66 22.93 32.07
N GLU A 1253 -21.35 22.75 32.13
CA GLU A 1253 -20.42 23.68 31.48
C GLU A 1253 -20.59 23.69 29.96
N SER A 1254 -21.01 22.58 29.33
CA SER A 1254 -21.31 22.57 27.89
C SER A 1254 -22.38 23.57 27.49
N LEU A 1255 -23.38 23.81 28.36
CA LEU A 1255 -24.41 24.81 28.11
C LEU A 1255 -23.85 26.22 28.24
N ASN A 1256 -22.99 26.46 29.25
CA ASN A 1256 -22.28 27.73 29.38
C ASN A 1256 -21.44 28.02 28.14
N VAL A 1257 -20.67 27.04 27.65
CA VAL A 1257 -19.88 27.20 26.42
C VAL A 1257 -20.77 27.55 25.23
N LEU A 1258 -21.89 26.86 25.03
CA LEU A 1258 -22.84 27.17 23.97
C LEU A 1258 -23.37 28.61 24.06
N LEU A 1259 -23.74 29.08 25.26
CA LEU A 1259 -24.21 30.45 25.45
C LEU A 1259 -23.12 31.48 25.10
N HIS A 1260 -21.85 31.20 25.44
CA HIS A 1260 -20.73 32.07 25.07
C HIS A 1260 -20.44 32.04 23.57
N GLU A 1261 -20.56 30.89 22.90
CA GLU A 1261 -20.43 30.78 21.44
C GLU A 1261 -21.52 31.57 20.72
N LEU A 1262 -22.78 31.46 21.17
CA LEU A 1262 -23.89 32.24 20.63
C LEU A 1262 -23.69 33.76 20.84
N ARG A 1263 -23.20 34.17 22.01
CA ARG A 1263 -22.82 35.57 22.27
C ARG A 1263 -21.65 36.02 21.39
N GLY A 1264 -20.71 35.13 21.09
CA GLY A 1264 -19.62 35.37 20.13
C GLY A 1264 -20.10 35.61 18.69
N LEU A 1265 -21.26 35.06 18.32
CA LEU A 1265 -21.94 35.35 17.05
C LEU A 1265 -22.72 36.68 17.07
N GLY A 1266 -22.75 37.39 18.21
CA GLY A 1266 -23.53 38.63 18.41
C GLY A 1266 -24.98 38.40 18.82
N LEU A 1267 -25.36 37.19 19.24
CA LEU A 1267 -26.71 36.89 19.73
C LEU A 1267 -26.79 37.11 21.26
N SER A 1268 -27.77 37.89 21.72
CA SER A 1268 -28.03 38.09 23.15
C SER A 1268 -28.95 36.97 23.67
N VAL A 1269 -28.37 35.98 24.34
CA VAL A 1269 -29.10 34.88 24.99
C VAL A 1269 -28.88 34.93 26.49
N ASN A 1270 -29.97 34.99 27.25
CA ASN A 1270 -30.00 34.97 28.71
C ASN A 1270 -30.84 33.78 29.18
N LEU A 1271 -30.40 33.13 30.25
CA LEU A 1271 -31.21 32.14 30.98
C LEU A 1271 -31.91 32.91 32.11
N ASP A 1272 -33.24 32.90 32.11
CA ASP A 1272 -34.06 33.49 33.20
C ASP A 1272 -34.16 32.53 34.40
#